data_AF-A0A8R1Y256-F1
#
_entry.id   AF-A0A8R1Y256-F1
#
_cell.length_a   1.000
_cell.length_b   1.000
_cell.length_c   1.000
_cell.angle_alpha   90.00
_cell.angle_beta   90.00
_cell.angle_gamma   90.00
#
_symmetry.space_group_name_H-M   'P 1'
#
loop_
_entity.id
_entity.type
_entity.pdbx_description
1 polymer ?
#
loop_
_entity_poly.entity_id
_entity_poly.type
_entity_poly.pdbx_seq_one_letter_code
_entity_poly.pdbx_strand_id
1 'polypeptide(L)'
;MGFWDFREFKDLKPDALVKVICISTRFSIVNKIALPSMCWLSFVSFLVLLISDEAVVNNCPKRCLCYGKVIDCRRQSLFTVPRHLPANTTVLDLRNNRITKISKSDFKNLKKLEFLLISSNRIHIFEKAFLNKAILEFYKKFQCSTKLIEIAMFFSCKFYETFDETVKLRKLLLARNRLESIPKFSSRYLTNLHHVDLSINSINYIDHQLLWNMPNIQLLNLADNAIQTLPEHIFDYSKRLKTLILNGNPLNCDCRWLPLIDFIHQRCSVSPICHHPDTLRHWQFFSLKSNDLRCFEVELLDNNHSAKCKIDKAPVTFIYNREKVDNDTKGIKVLSNGIISLNSNVLLGELQCAVDYNATFIRRSRLPRQIHDAPSAPKFTLKPKDRSHREGTTVRLDCEVTGKPRPSITWYFNGKKLKRSRKYEMNLEQTNLNIYPFLESDVGKYTCIAENAHGRIETSAEVHLVSSSPPVITEGPENQKVLLGSTVTFHCRAHGEPRPFITWFFNGGEISVLKGHFHVSDDEMELTIAGVTKHDEGVYSCMAGNAVGSMIAEARLLIDQNRIQDNPINDHFIHDIFQQASQNVDSAIEQTREKLSKITTPHELLRWFQFSFPQTIELSRAREIYEESIRLIQKHVEKGLTLPLHELPSNISFESVLAKSHVDMLMQLAGCSGAQTRDPCDEKCFHSRYRTYDGQCNNQIHTMWGASQTQFRRLLPPIYENGFNMPVGWNPNKLYFGYRKPNARSVSRKLLGTKYITPHKTYSAMLMQWGQFIDHDLDFTATAISRQAFATGAICNRTCEHLNPCFNIPLAHDDPKLLSNPRYPCIEFERSSAVCGSGETSLIYRHVTYREQMNTITSYIDGSGIYGSTEEDAYDLRDLSPDRGLLRYDILSSTNKPYLPFERDSPVDCRRNWTLDYPVRCFLAGDFRANEQLGLMSMHTIFMREHNRLAIQIASLNPDLDGETIFHETRKIVGAELQHITFYYWLPKVLGKKQFDKLIGPYKGYQPLIDASISNAFATAAFRFGHTLVNPILYRLDENLAPIMQGHIPLRDAFFAPEVLLSTGSIDPYLRGLFAMPMKKPVSNELLNDELTENLFNRAHEVSLDLAAINIQRGRDHALPGYVEFRRWCNLSPVENWDDLKNIMPHEVIYKLKNLYGHPGNIDLFAGGIAEQRLDDALVGPTFSCIIAEQFRRIRDGDRFWYEKEDVFNEAQREEIKKASLARIICDNADNITTIQNDVFVFVDKYSQSYNSCTHIPKLNLRLWQSCCYHLCPIRHNRYRRIYKLRKRDNNQWNYHKRKLNNSPVG
;
A
#
# COMPACT_ATOMS: atom_id res chain seq x y z
N MET A 1 -37.47 -7.89 -22.03
CA MET A 1 -38.17 -8.47 -23.20
C MET A 1 -37.34 -9.67 -23.64
N GLY A 2 -37.93 -10.85 -23.87
CA GLY A 2 -37.20 -12.12 -24.10
C GLY A 2 -36.53 -12.63 -22.80
N PHE A 3 -36.93 -13.70 -22.09
CA PHE A 3 -37.27 -15.09 -22.47
C PHE A 3 -36.14 -15.86 -23.17
N TRP A 4 -35.51 -16.77 -22.42
CA TRP A 4 -35.67 -18.22 -22.57
C TRP A 4 -35.63 -18.87 -21.17
N ASP A 5 -36.22 -20.06 -21.03
CA ASP A 5 -36.46 -20.75 -19.76
C ASP A 5 -36.30 -22.26 -19.96
N PHE A 6 -35.73 -22.95 -18.98
CA PHE A 6 -35.65 -24.41 -18.90
C PHE A 6 -35.93 -24.85 -17.46
N ARG A 7 -37.20 -25.11 -17.17
CA ARG A 7 -37.68 -25.73 -15.93
C ARG A 7 -38.10 -27.16 -16.22
N GLU A 8 -37.41 -28.14 -15.63
CA GLU A 8 -38.09 -29.32 -15.07
C GLU A 8 -37.18 -30.15 -14.15
N PHE A 9 -37.35 -29.96 -12.84
CA PHE A 9 -37.57 -31.05 -11.89
C PHE A 9 -38.28 -30.46 -10.66
N LYS A 10 -39.61 -30.66 -10.61
CA LYS A 10 -40.41 -30.43 -9.41
C LYS A 10 -40.46 -31.76 -8.65
N ASP A 11 -40.36 -31.72 -7.32
CA ASP A 11 -41.42 -32.26 -6.45
C ASP A 11 -41.06 -32.12 -4.97
N LEU A 12 -41.43 -30.97 -4.40
CA LEU A 12 -42.07 -30.78 -3.10
C LEU A 12 -42.46 -29.30 -2.96
N LYS A 13 -43.59 -29.00 -2.30
CA LYS A 13 -44.21 -27.66 -2.30
C LYS A 13 -44.12 -26.93 -0.95
N PRO A 14 -44.11 -25.58 -0.95
CA PRO A 14 -44.21 -24.77 0.26
C PRO A 14 -45.65 -24.42 0.64
N ASP A 15 -45.95 -24.40 1.94
CA ASP A 15 -47.09 -23.74 2.61
C ASP A 15 -46.83 -23.80 4.15
N ALA A 16 -47.43 -23.02 5.05
CA ALA A 16 -48.44 -21.96 4.92
C ALA A 16 -48.24 -20.82 5.97
N LEU A 17 -49.25 -19.97 6.14
CA LEU A 17 -49.36 -18.84 7.07
C LEU A 17 -49.95 -19.22 8.46
N VAL A 18 -49.68 -18.37 9.48
CA VAL A 18 -50.61 -18.01 10.60
C VAL A 18 -50.85 -18.97 11.81
N LYS A 19 -50.63 -18.42 13.02
CA LYS A 19 -51.20 -18.68 14.37
C LYS A 19 -51.34 -20.12 14.95
N VAL A 20 -50.64 -20.31 16.09
CA VAL A 20 -51.18 -20.73 17.43
C VAL A 20 -51.71 -22.18 17.64
N ILE A 21 -51.17 -22.82 18.71
CA ILE A 21 -51.71 -23.95 19.54
C ILE A 21 -51.45 -25.43 19.11
N CYS A 22 -50.98 -26.18 20.12
CA CYS A 22 -51.02 -27.64 20.41
C CYS A 22 -50.44 -28.75 19.48
N ILE A 23 -49.36 -29.36 20.01
CA ILE A 23 -49.22 -30.80 20.38
C ILE A 23 -49.62 -31.88 19.36
N SER A 24 -48.59 -32.58 18.82
CA SER A 24 -48.51 -34.04 18.62
C SER A 24 -47.08 -34.39 18.12
N THR A 25 -46.41 -35.56 18.26
CA THR A 25 -46.35 -36.73 19.18
C THR A 25 -45.08 -37.55 18.75
N ARG A 26 -44.43 -38.48 19.49
CA ARG A 26 -44.64 -39.15 20.79
C ARG A 26 -43.28 -39.73 21.28
N PHE A 27 -42.67 -39.24 22.37
CA PHE A 27 -41.71 -39.94 23.25
C PHE A 27 -41.26 -38.95 24.37
N SER A 28 -41.29 -39.18 25.69
CA SER A 28 -41.99 -40.11 26.58
C SER A 28 -41.41 -39.86 28.00
N ILE A 29 -42.21 -39.32 28.95
CA ILE A 29 -42.24 -39.71 30.39
C ILE A 29 -40.94 -39.42 31.24
N VAL A 30 -40.95 -38.76 32.42
CA VAL A 30 -42.01 -38.20 33.29
C VAL A 30 -41.45 -37.21 34.36
N ASN A 31 -42.35 -36.56 35.15
CA ASN A 31 -42.15 -35.62 36.30
C ASN A 31 -41.98 -34.12 35.91
N LYS A 32 -42.75 -33.10 36.37
CA LYS A 32 -43.56 -32.79 37.60
C LYS A 32 -42.67 -32.69 38.87
N ILE A 33 -42.74 -31.73 39.81
CA ILE A 33 -43.68 -30.66 40.30
C ILE A 33 -42.77 -29.44 40.71
N ALA A 34 -43.08 -28.14 40.82
CA ALA A 34 -44.27 -27.22 40.86
C ALA A 34 -43.97 -25.94 40.00
N LEU A 35 -44.71 -24.81 39.87
CA LEU A 35 -45.78 -24.07 40.60
C LEU A 35 -45.32 -23.12 41.76
N PRO A 36 -46.00 -21.98 42.03
CA PRO A 36 -46.33 -20.92 41.06
C PRO A 36 -46.21 -19.45 41.60
N SER A 37 -46.24 -18.45 40.70
CA SER A 37 -46.96 -17.19 40.96
C SER A 37 -47.33 -16.43 39.66
N MET A 38 -48.62 -16.09 39.55
CA MET A 38 -49.26 -15.07 38.70
C MET A 38 -48.92 -15.01 37.19
N CYS A 39 -49.76 -15.72 36.42
CA CYS A 39 -50.12 -15.35 35.04
C CYS A 39 -50.92 -14.02 35.01
N TRP A 40 -51.07 -13.40 33.83
CA TRP A 40 -52.36 -13.07 33.16
C TRP A 40 -52.09 -12.29 31.85
N LEU A 41 -53.08 -12.27 30.94
CA LEU A 41 -53.15 -11.49 29.69
C LEU A 41 -52.00 -11.64 28.68
N SER A 42 -52.22 -12.49 27.69
CA SER A 42 -51.84 -12.18 26.30
C SER A 42 -52.92 -11.29 25.64
N PHE A 43 -52.65 -10.79 24.43
CA PHE A 43 -53.67 -10.25 23.52
C PHE A 43 -54.37 -8.92 23.85
N VAL A 44 -53.73 -8.01 24.60
CA VAL A 44 -54.08 -6.57 24.55
C VAL A 44 -53.06 -5.79 23.72
N SER A 45 -53.40 -5.54 22.46
CA SER A 45 -52.79 -4.46 21.67
C SER A 45 -53.59 -3.18 21.87
N PHE A 46 -52.92 -2.04 21.78
CA PHE A 46 -53.51 -0.69 21.67
C PHE A 46 -54.33 -0.17 22.87
N LEU A 47 -53.91 1.00 23.36
CA LEU A 47 -54.77 2.04 23.96
C LEU A 47 -55.42 1.75 25.33
N VAL A 48 -54.61 1.42 26.35
CA VAL A 48 -55.01 1.56 27.76
C VAL A 48 -54.00 2.45 28.50
N LEU A 49 -54.50 3.59 28.99
CA LEU A 49 -54.08 4.44 30.14
C LEU A 49 -52.56 4.56 30.43
N LEU A 50 -51.93 5.74 30.40
CA LEU A 50 -52.15 6.96 31.19
C LEU A 50 -52.07 6.76 32.72
N ILE A 51 -51.35 7.69 33.38
CA ILE A 51 -51.18 7.85 34.83
C ILE A 51 -50.36 6.75 35.53
N SER A 52 -49.04 6.90 35.44
CA SER A 52 -48.12 6.66 36.56
C SER A 52 -47.09 7.79 36.61
N ASP A 53 -47.56 8.97 37.02
CA ASP A 53 -46.71 10.14 37.26
C ASP A 53 -46.15 10.05 38.69
N GLU A 54 -45.00 9.38 38.85
CA GLU A 54 -44.30 9.36 40.13
C GLU A 54 -42.77 9.39 39.94
N ALA A 55 -42.10 10.19 40.77
CA ALA A 55 -40.83 10.80 40.41
C ALA A 55 -39.61 9.87 40.55
N VAL A 56 -38.99 9.48 39.43
CA VAL A 56 -37.62 8.92 39.42
C VAL A 56 -36.62 9.99 38.97
N VAL A 57 -35.73 10.35 39.89
CA VAL A 57 -34.70 11.39 39.72
C VAL A 57 -33.59 10.92 38.76
N ASN A 58 -32.97 11.87 38.03
CA ASN A 58 -31.87 11.69 37.06
C ASN A 58 -32.24 11.13 35.67
N ASN A 59 -32.92 11.96 34.87
CA ASN A 59 -33.22 11.74 33.45
C ASN A 59 -31.96 11.85 32.52
N CYS A 60 -30.81 11.39 32.97
CA CYS A 60 -29.51 11.59 32.32
C CYS A 60 -29.20 10.52 31.26
N PRO A 61 -28.74 10.86 30.04
CA PRO A 61 -28.35 9.85 29.06
C PRO A 61 -27.16 9.02 29.56
N LYS A 62 -27.21 7.68 29.45
CA LYS A 62 -26.28 6.70 30.06
C LYS A 62 -24.77 6.86 29.80
N ARG A 63 -24.34 7.80 28.96
CA ARG A 63 -22.92 8.13 28.70
C ARG A 63 -22.55 9.58 29.05
N CYS A 64 -23.48 10.42 29.48
CA CYS A 64 -23.21 11.82 29.82
C CYS A 64 -23.21 12.02 31.34
N LEU A 65 -22.59 13.11 31.79
CA LEU A 65 -22.64 13.56 33.17
C LEU A 65 -23.59 14.77 33.24
N CYS A 66 -24.61 14.70 34.09
CA CYS A 66 -25.66 15.71 34.16
C CYS A 66 -25.58 16.50 35.47
N TYR A 67 -25.21 17.78 35.37
CA TYR A 67 -25.07 18.70 36.48
C TYR A 67 -26.18 19.76 36.41
N GLY A 68 -27.38 19.39 36.89
CA GLY A 68 -28.58 20.22 36.91
C GLY A 68 -29.15 20.53 35.52
N LYS A 69 -28.60 21.56 34.86
CA LYS A 69 -28.95 21.99 33.49
C LYS A 69 -27.78 21.83 32.49
N VAL A 70 -26.61 21.42 32.96
CA VAL A 70 -25.44 21.14 32.12
C VAL A 70 -25.38 19.64 31.85
N ILE A 71 -25.34 19.25 30.57
CA ILE A 71 -25.18 17.87 30.13
C ILE A 71 -23.81 17.75 29.44
N ASP A 72 -22.85 17.17 30.14
CA ASP A 72 -21.50 16.95 29.63
C ASP A 72 -21.40 15.54 29.03
N CYS A 73 -21.46 15.48 27.71
CA CYS A 73 -21.31 14.30 26.88
C CYS A 73 -19.93 14.26 26.18
N ARG A 74 -18.94 15.03 26.64
CA ARG A 74 -17.65 15.19 25.96
C ARG A 74 -16.79 13.93 26.06
N ARG A 75 -16.04 13.58 25.00
CA ARG A 75 -15.08 12.46 25.02
C ARG A 75 -15.71 11.09 25.35
N GLN A 76 -16.99 10.88 25.03
CA GLN A 76 -17.78 9.67 25.33
C GLN A 76 -17.89 8.69 24.13
N SER A 77 -17.06 8.92 23.10
CA SER A 77 -17.06 8.21 21.81
C SER A 77 -18.47 7.99 21.24
N LEU A 78 -19.25 9.07 21.23
CA LEU A 78 -20.58 9.12 20.63
C LEU A 78 -20.47 9.25 19.10
N PHE A 79 -21.22 8.43 18.37
CA PHE A 79 -21.32 8.49 16.90
C PHE A 79 -22.57 9.26 16.43
N THR A 80 -23.49 9.53 17.35
CA THR A 80 -24.76 10.25 17.17
C THR A 80 -25.05 11.08 18.43
N VAL A 81 -25.94 12.06 18.35
CA VAL A 81 -26.40 12.79 19.54
C VAL A 81 -27.19 11.84 20.46
N PRO A 82 -26.98 11.85 21.79
CA PRO A 82 -27.72 11.00 22.72
C PRO A 82 -29.22 11.27 22.66
N ARG A 83 -30.03 10.20 22.58
CA ARG A 83 -31.48 10.29 22.74
C ARG A 83 -31.84 10.58 24.21
N HIS A 84 -33.03 11.13 24.44
CA HIS A 84 -33.58 11.44 25.77
C HIS A 84 -32.77 12.46 26.59
N LEU A 85 -32.24 13.50 25.93
CA LEU A 85 -31.63 14.65 26.60
C LEU A 85 -32.69 15.45 27.40
N PRO A 86 -32.42 15.86 28.66
CA PRO A 86 -33.37 16.61 29.48
C PRO A 86 -33.85 17.92 28.85
N ALA A 87 -35.15 18.15 28.81
CA ALA A 87 -35.75 19.37 28.25
C ALA A 87 -35.39 20.67 29.00
N ASN A 88 -34.83 20.57 30.22
CA ASN A 88 -34.33 21.70 31.01
C ASN A 88 -32.86 22.07 30.71
N THR A 89 -32.18 21.34 29.82
CA THR A 89 -30.77 21.55 29.45
C THR A 89 -30.50 22.97 28.97
N THR A 90 -29.52 23.65 29.56
CA THR A 90 -29.00 24.96 29.12
C THR A 90 -27.62 24.85 28.46
N VAL A 91 -26.83 23.81 28.76
CA VAL A 91 -25.51 23.56 28.17
C VAL A 91 -25.42 22.10 27.74
N LEU A 92 -25.05 21.85 26.48
CA LEU A 92 -24.81 20.52 25.93
C LEU A 92 -23.40 20.46 25.35
N ASP A 93 -22.49 19.75 26.03
CA ASP A 93 -21.10 19.56 25.57
C ASP A 93 -20.93 18.19 24.94
N LEU A 94 -20.93 18.14 23.61
CA LEU A 94 -20.69 16.96 22.77
C LEU A 94 -19.28 16.97 22.17
N ARG A 95 -18.34 17.78 22.69
CA ARG A 95 -17.01 17.95 22.08
C ARG A 95 -16.14 16.70 22.17
N ASN A 96 -15.25 16.53 21.19
CA ASN A 96 -14.28 15.42 21.13
C ASN A 96 -14.95 14.03 21.06
N ASN A 97 -15.98 13.88 20.24
CA ASN A 97 -16.67 12.62 19.98
C ASN A 97 -16.40 12.16 18.53
N ARG A 98 -17.19 11.19 18.02
CA ARG A 98 -17.08 10.66 16.65
C ARG A 98 -18.37 10.91 15.84
N ILE A 99 -19.14 11.95 16.17
CA ILE A 99 -20.45 12.23 15.56
C ILE A 99 -20.24 12.64 14.09
N THR A 100 -20.91 11.95 13.16
CA THR A 100 -20.76 12.16 11.70
C THR A 100 -21.89 12.96 11.06
N LYS A 101 -23.07 12.94 11.68
CA LYS A 101 -24.30 13.57 11.19
C LYS A 101 -25.09 14.15 12.35
N ILE A 102 -25.75 15.29 12.12
CA ILE A 102 -26.76 15.87 13.01
C ILE A 102 -28.12 15.77 12.32
N SER A 103 -29.08 15.11 12.98
CA SER A 103 -30.45 14.98 12.47
C SER A 103 -31.33 16.17 12.87
N LYS A 104 -32.43 16.39 12.14
CA LYS A 104 -33.46 17.36 12.52
C LYS A 104 -34.08 17.09 13.90
N SER A 105 -34.01 15.86 14.40
CA SER A 105 -34.62 15.46 15.67
C SER A 105 -33.73 15.68 16.90
N ASP A 106 -32.41 15.77 16.71
CA ASP A 106 -31.40 15.63 17.78
C ASP A 106 -31.53 16.66 18.91
N PHE A 107 -32.00 17.88 18.60
CA PHE A 107 -32.12 18.99 19.55
C PHE A 107 -33.56 19.48 19.76
N LYS A 108 -34.56 18.84 19.14
CA LYS A 108 -35.93 19.39 19.00
C LYS A 108 -36.60 19.77 20.33
N ASN A 109 -36.32 19.03 21.41
CA ASN A 109 -36.95 19.24 22.71
C ASN A 109 -36.16 20.17 23.66
N LEU A 110 -35.01 20.71 23.23
CA LEU A 110 -34.06 21.42 24.11
C LEU A 110 -34.32 22.93 24.16
N LYS A 111 -35.54 23.32 24.49
CA LYS A 111 -36.05 24.71 24.47
C LYS A 111 -35.34 25.68 25.43
N LYS A 112 -34.48 25.19 26.33
CA LYS A 112 -33.67 26.00 27.25
C LYS A 112 -32.18 26.05 26.89
N LEU A 113 -31.76 25.40 25.79
CA LEU A 113 -30.35 25.29 25.41
C LEU A 113 -29.78 26.64 24.97
N GLU A 114 -28.81 27.15 25.73
CA GLU A 114 -28.08 28.38 25.43
C GLU A 114 -26.67 28.11 24.87
N PHE A 115 -26.05 26.97 25.19
CA PHE A 115 -24.68 26.63 24.78
C PHE A 115 -24.62 25.23 24.16
N LEU A 116 -24.44 25.15 22.84
CA LEU A 116 -24.18 23.89 22.13
C LEU A 116 -22.71 23.81 21.72
N LEU A 117 -21.97 22.88 22.32
CA LEU A 117 -20.54 22.77 22.17
C LEU A 117 -20.25 21.41 21.52
N ILE A 118 -19.95 21.36 20.23
CA ILE A 118 -19.87 20.11 19.45
C ILE A 118 -18.62 20.03 18.54
N SER A 119 -17.64 20.91 18.80
CA SER A 119 -16.30 20.88 18.21
C SER A 119 -15.54 19.56 18.37
N SER A 120 -14.58 19.30 17.48
CA SER A 120 -13.80 18.06 17.44
C SER A 120 -14.70 16.82 17.27
N ASN A 121 -15.43 16.77 16.17
CA ASN A 121 -16.26 15.63 15.75
C ASN A 121 -15.94 15.31 14.26
N ARG A 122 -16.83 14.58 13.56
CA ARG A 122 -16.68 14.23 12.13
C ARG A 122 -17.90 14.72 11.31
N ILE A 123 -18.58 15.76 11.78
CA ILE A 123 -19.85 16.21 11.21
C ILE A 123 -19.62 16.81 9.83
N HIS A 124 -20.17 16.16 8.81
CA HIS A 124 -20.24 16.65 7.43
C HIS A 124 -21.70 16.90 7.02
N ILE A 125 -22.64 16.05 7.48
CA ILE A 125 -24.07 16.25 7.23
C ILE A 125 -24.73 16.93 8.45
N PHE A 126 -25.09 18.21 8.28
CA PHE A 126 -26.30 18.75 8.92
C PHE A 126 -27.49 18.41 8.01
N GLU A 127 -28.50 17.74 8.55
CA GLU A 127 -29.54 17.08 7.74
C GLU A 127 -30.47 18.06 6.99
N LYS A 128 -30.18 18.28 5.70
CA LYS A 128 -31.04 19.02 4.75
C LYS A 128 -32.29 18.22 4.33
N ALA A 129 -33.18 17.97 5.28
CA ALA A 129 -34.61 18.01 4.97
C ALA A 129 -35.14 17.00 3.94
N PHE A 130 -35.73 17.52 2.84
CA PHE A 130 -36.52 16.74 1.87
C PHE A 130 -36.53 17.37 0.46
N LEU A 131 -35.75 16.82 -0.48
CA LEU A 131 -36.20 16.74 -1.87
C LEU A 131 -36.92 15.40 -2.04
N ASN A 132 -38.18 15.36 -1.58
CA ASN A 132 -38.97 14.13 -1.55
C ASN A 132 -39.36 13.72 -2.98
N LYS A 133 -39.15 12.45 -3.33
CA LYS A 133 -39.21 11.94 -4.72
C LYS A 133 -40.58 12.17 -5.39
N ALA A 134 -41.65 12.29 -4.60
CA ALA A 134 -43.01 12.59 -5.03
C ALA A 134 -43.19 13.94 -5.77
N ILE A 135 -42.39 14.96 -5.47
CA ILE A 135 -42.56 16.30 -6.07
C ILE A 135 -42.13 16.31 -7.55
N LEU A 136 -41.16 15.46 -7.92
CA LEU A 136 -40.67 15.36 -9.30
C LEU A 136 -41.63 14.64 -10.26
N GLU A 137 -42.59 13.87 -9.72
CA GLU A 137 -43.66 13.25 -10.52
C GLU A 137 -44.85 14.21 -10.71
N PHE A 138 -45.14 15.09 -9.75
CA PHE A 138 -46.18 16.10 -9.88
C PHE A 138 -45.90 17.06 -11.06
N TYR A 139 -44.66 17.54 -11.17
CA TYR A 139 -44.21 18.41 -12.27
C TYR A 139 -44.21 17.75 -13.66
N LYS A 140 -44.34 16.42 -13.76
CA LYS A 140 -44.44 15.71 -15.04
C LYS A 140 -45.86 15.60 -15.59
N LYS A 141 -46.88 16.09 -14.88
CA LYS A 141 -48.30 15.86 -15.23
C LYS A 141 -49.12 17.10 -15.59
N PHE A 142 -48.56 18.31 -15.52
CA PHE A 142 -49.25 19.54 -15.94
C PHE A 142 -48.46 20.30 -17.01
N GLN A 143 -49.07 20.44 -18.19
CA GLN A 143 -48.66 21.41 -19.19
C GLN A 143 -49.29 22.77 -18.85
N CYS A 144 -48.48 23.80 -18.70
CA CYS A 144 -48.91 25.21 -18.73
C CYS A 144 -47.93 25.99 -19.59
N SER A 145 -48.42 26.57 -20.70
CA SER A 145 -47.61 27.29 -21.68
C SER A 145 -47.70 28.80 -21.50
N THR A 146 -46.54 29.44 -21.31
CA THR A 146 -46.20 30.81 -21.75
C THR A 146 -47.10 32.01 -21.34
N LYS A 147 -46.45 33.02 -20.74
CA LYS A 147 -46.90 34.40 -20.43
C LYS A 147 -47.81 34.58 -19.20
N LEU A 148 -47.59 35.73 -18.53
CA LEU A 148 -48.44 36.39 -17.53
C LEU A 148 -48.79 35.61 -16.25
N ILE A 149 -47.81 35.50 -15.33
CA ILE A 149 -48.07 35.63 -13.88
C ILE A 149 -46.98 36.51 -13.26
N GLU A 150 -47.21 37.82 -13.25
CA GLU A 150 -46.87 38.62 -12.06
C GLU A 150 -48.01 38.43 -11.03
N ILE A 151 -47.83 38.90 -9.79
CA ILE A 151 -48.78 38.65 -8.67
C ILE A 151 -48.85 37.17 -8.24
N ALA A 152 -47.71 36.48 -8.22
CA ALA A 152 -47.50 35.30 -7.36
C ALA A 152 -47.12 35.75 -5.94
N MET A 153 -48.09 36.30 -5.20
CA MET A 153 -47.88 36.79 -3.83
C MET A 153 -47.58 35.68 -2.82
N PHE A 154 -46.75 35.99 -1.82
CA PHE A 154 -46.82 35.49 -0.43
C PHE A 154 -47.45 34.08 -0.19
N PHE A 155 -46.74 32.97 -0.44
CA PHE A 155 -46.97 31.74 0.35
C PHE A 155 -45.76 30.78 0.46
N SER A 156 -45.08 30.87 1.61
CA SER A 156 -44.58 29.75 2.43
C SER A 156 -44.35 28.37 1.77
N CYS A 157 -43.25 28.19 1.03
CA CYS A 157 -42.56 26.89 1.03
C CYS A 157 -41.71 26.77 2.31
N LYS A 158 -42.30 26.19 3.36
CA LYS A 158 -41.59 25.79 4.59
C LYS A 158 -40.66 24.60 4.35
N PHE A 159 -39.93 24.21 5.40
CA PHE A 159 -38.82 23.26 5.41
C PHE A 159 -37.57 23.85 4.72
N TYR A 160 -36.38 23.80 5.32
CA TYR A 160 -35.86 22.84 6.30
C TYR A 160 -35.36 23.51 7.59
N GLU A 161 -35.59 22.88 8.74
CA GLU A 161 -35.13 23.35 10.05
C GLU A 161 -34.25 22.27 10.70
N THR A 162 -33.18 22.65 11.42
CA THR A 162 -32.44 21.74 12.33
C THR A 162 -32.51 22.18 13.80
N PHE A 163 -32.92 23.42 14.06
CA PHE A 163 -33.26 23.94 15.38
C PHE A 163 -34.72 24.38 15.37
N ASP A 164 -35.46 23.96 16.40
CA ASP A 164 -36.86 24.37 16.66
C ASP A 164 -36.89 25.88 17.01
N GLU A 165 -38.01 26.57 16.76
CA GLU A 165 -38.17 28.04 16.92
C GLU A 165 -37.96 28.54 18.37
N THR A 166 -37.76 27.62 19.30
CA THR A 166 -37.74 27.84 20.75
C THR A 166 -36.35 27.74 21.41
N VAL A 167 -35.27 27.49 20.65
CA VAL A 167 -33.92 27.31 21.21
C VAL A 167 -33.21 28.64 21.48
N LYS A 168 -32.92 28.96 22.75
CA LYS A 168 -32.27 30.21 23.20
C LYS A 168 -30.74 30.26 22.97
N LEU A 169 -30.27 29.76 21.83
CA LEU A 169 -28.84 29.53 21.62
C LEU A 169 -28.04 30.86 21.63
N ARG A 170 -27.11 30.98 22.58
CA ARG A 170 -26.15 32.10 22.73
C ARG A 170 -24.78 31.77 22.14
N LYS A 171 -24.35 30.52 22.23
CA LYS A 171 -23.01 30.08 21.80
C LYS A 171 -23.05 28.72 21.12
N LEU A 172 -22.47 28.66 19.92
CA LEU A 172 -22.39 27.46 19.09
C LEU A 172 -20.93 27.21 18.69
N LEU A 173 -20.35 26.11 19.17
CA LEU A 173 -18.98 25.70 18.80
C LEU A 173 -19.03 24.47 17.90
N LEU A 174 -18.72 24.64 16.63
CA LEU A 174 -18.67 23.63 15.56
C LEU A 174 -17.26 23.39 15.00
N ALA A 175 -16.24 24.12 15.50
CA ALA A 175 -14.85 24.01 15.04
C ALA A 175 -14.25 22.58 15.08
N ARG A 176 -13.32 22.25 14.19
CA ARG A 176 -12.78 20.88 13.99
C ARG A 176 -13.90 19.87 13.69
N ASN A 177 -14.56 20.05 12.55
CA ASN A 177 -15.53 19.12 11.96
C ASN A 177 -15.19 18.92 10.46
N ARG A 178 -16.17 18.55 9.63
CA ARG A 178 -16.04 18.36 8.17
C ARG A 178 -17.14 19.08 7.41
N LEU A 179 -17.54 20.27 7.87
CA LEU A 179 -18.61 21.05 7.24
C LEU A 179 -18.11 21.73 5.97
N GLU A 180 -18.70 21.41 4.83
CA GLU A 180 -18.44 22.06 3.52
C GLU A 180 -19.23 23.37 3.34
N SER A 181 -20.28 23.56 4.13
CA SER A 181 -21.10 24.78 4.17
C SER A 181 -21.62 25.03 5.58
N ILE A 182 -21.87 26.28 5.93
CA ILE A 182 -22.45 26.61 7.24
C ILE A 182 -23.89 26.06 7.30
N PRO A 183 -24.30 25.38 8.39
CA PRO A 183 -25.67 24.91 8.54
C PRO A 183 -26.67 26.06 8.39
N LYS A 184 -27.63 25.94 7.45
CA LYS A 184 -28.69 26.94 7.32
C LYS A 184 -29.61 26.89 8.54
N PHE A 185 -29.68 28.00 9.27
CA PHE A 185 -30.53 28.17 10.44
C PHE A 185 -31.90 28.76 10.05
N SER A 186 -32.93 28.56 10.88
CA SER A 186 -34.28 29.06 10.57
C SER A 186 -34.32 30.59 10.53
N SER A 187 -34.96 31.13 9.49
CA SER A 187 -34.81 32.51 8.99
C SER A 187 -35.49 33.61 9.82
N ARG A 188 -35.58 33.44 11.14
CA ARG A 188 -36.18 34.42 12.07
C ARG A 188 -35.60 34.48 13.50
N TYR A 189 -34.94 33.42 14.01
CA TYR A 189 -34.90 33.19 15.47
C TYR A 189 -33.53 32.99 16.16
N LEU A 190 -32.38 33.09 15.47
CA LEU A 190 -31.06 33.08 16.14
C LEU A 190 -30.61 34.47 16.63
N THR A 191 -31.56 35.32 16.99
CA THR A 191 -31.34 36.65 17.57
C THR A 191 -30.65 36.63 18.94
N ASN A 192 -30.56 35.48 19.61
CA ASN A 192 -29.84 35.31 20.88
C ASN A 192 -28.35 34.96 20.69
N LEU A 193 -27.92 34.62 19.47
CA LEU A 193 -26.61 34.04 19.21
C LEU A 193 -25.53 35.13 19.23
N HIS A 194 -24.55 35.00 20.13
CA HIS A 194 -23.47 35.97 20.32
C HIS A 194 -22.09 35.45 19.90
N HIS A 195 -21.88 34.14 19.85
CA HIS A 195 -20.57 33.56 19.57
C HIS A 195 -20.70 32.27 18.75
N VAL A 196 -20.17 32.30 17.53
CA VAL A 196 -20.10 31.15 16.62
C VAL A 196 -18.64 30.85 16.30
N ASP A 197 -18.27 29.57 16.43
CA ASP A 197 -16.94 29.08 16.10
C ASP A 197 -17.04 27.91 15.12
N LEU A 198 -16.64 28.16 13.88
CA LEU A 198 -16.68 27.22 12.75
C LEU A 198 -15.27 26.89 12.24
N SER A 199 -14.21 27.27 12.97
CA SER A 199 -12.84 27.13 12.47
C SER A 199 -12.41 25.68 12.26
N ILE A 200 -11.45 25.45 11.35
CA ILE A 200 -10.96 24.10 11.03
C ILE A 200 -12.14 23.22 10.56
N ASN A 201 -12.74 23.63 9.44
CA ASN A 201 -13.76 22.91 8.69
C ASN A 201 -13.39 22.97 7.19
N SER A 202 -14.34 22.77 6.29
CA SER A 202 -14.12 22.76 4.83
C SER A 202 -15.03 23.78 4.12
N ILE A 203 -15.47 24.83 4.83
CA ILE A 203 -16.44 25.79 4.33
C ILE A 203 -15.81 26.61 3.21
N ASN A 204 -16.30 26.44 1.97
CA ASN A 204 -15.84 27.21 0.81
C ASN A 204 -16.81 28.35 0.42
N TYR A 205 -18.08 28.22 0.78
CA TYR A 205 -19.16 29.16 0.46
C TYR A 205 -19.98 29.51 1.71
N ILE A 206 -20.36 30.79 1.81
CA ILE A 206 -21.31 31.29 2.81
C ILE A 206 -22.44 32.02 2.12
N ASP A 207 -23.66 31.59 2.42
CA ASP A 207 -24.90 32.17 1.91
C ASP A 207 -25.17 33.56 2.50
N HIS A 208 -25.51 34.54 1.65
CA HIS A 208 -25.68 35.94 2.06
C HIS A 208 -26.76 36.13 3.13
N GLN A 209 -27.80 35.28 3.18
CA GLN A 209 -28.90 35.38 4.14
C GLN A 209 -28.54 34.81 5.52
N LEU A 210 -27.41 34.12 5.66
CA LEU A 210 -27.14 33.30 6.84
C LEU A 210 -26.85 34.16 8.09
N LEU A 211 -26.07 35.22 7.94
CA LEU A 211 -25.76 36.17 9.03
C LEU A 211 -26.82 37.27 9.23
N TRP A 212 -27.72 37.47 8.26
CA TRP A 212 -28.90 38.35 8.44
C TRP A 212 -29.77 37.90 9.63
N ASN A 213 -29.75 36.60 9.92
CA ASN A 213 -30.51 35.96 10.99
C ASN A 213 -29.81 35.96 12.37
N MET A 214 -28.65 36.62 12.50
CA MET A 214 -27.84 36.65 13.73
C MET A 214 -27.49 38.09 14.19
N PRO A 215 -28.43 39.05 14.29
CA PRO A 215 -28.12 40.48 14.47
C PRO A 215 -27.36 40.83 15.77
N ASN A 216 -27.37 39.93 16.76
CA ASN A 216 -26.62 40.09 18.03
C ASN A 216 -25.33 39.26 18.10
N ILE A 217 -24.85 38.71 16.98
CA ILE A 217 -23.52 38.07 16.91
C ILE A 217 -22.45 39.06 17.36
N GLN A 218 -21.47 38.60 18.15
CA GLN A 218 -20.35 39.41 18.66
C GLN A 218 -19.00 38.81 18.29
N LEU A 219 -18.91 37.49 18.15
CA LEU A 219 -17.75 36.80 17.61
C LEU A 219 -18.17 35.75 16.58
N LEU A 220 -17.52 35.79 15.41
CA LEU A 220 -17.64 34.80 14.35
C LEU A 220 -16.23 34.34 13.95
N ASN A 221 -15.86 33.12 14.32
CA ASN A 221 -14.60 32.51 13.92
C ASN A 221 -14.80 31.57 12.72
N LEU A 222 -14.17 31.91 11.60
CA LEU A 222 -14.18 31.18 10.34
C LEU A 222 -12.76 30.75 9.92
N ALA A 223 -11.78 30.84 10.83
CA ALA A 223 -10.39 30.51 10.52
C ALA A 223 -10.21 29.07 9.99
N ASP A 224 -9.14 28.81 9.25
CA ASP A 224 -8.78 27.47 8.75
C ASP A 224 -9.96 26.78 8.02
N ASN A 225 -10.48 27.45 6.99
CA ASN A 225 -11.55 26.96 6.10
C ASN A 225 -11.13 27.19 4.64
N ALA A 226 -12.04 26.96 3.69
CA ALA A 226 -11.77 27.07 2.24
C ALA A 226 -12.36 28.35 1.60
N ILE A 227 -12.64 29.39 2.39
CA ILE A 227 -13.31 30.61 1.93
C ILE A 227 -12.38 31.42 1.02
N GLN A 228 -12.77 31.63 -0.24
CA GLN A 228 -12.03 32.50 -1.17
C GLN A 228 -12.52 33.96 -1.16
N THR A 229 -13.82 34.18 -0.91
CA THR A 229 -14.47 35.50 -0.89
C THR A 229 -15.69 35.48 0.06
N LEU A 230 -16.23 36.65 0.41
CA LEU A 230 -17.48 36.81 1.16
C LEU A 230 -18.47 37.68 0.38
N PRO A 231 -19.79 37.42 0.45
CA PRO A 231 -20.79 38.30 -0.14
C PRO A 231 -20.75 39.70 0.50
N GLU A 232 -20.85 40.74 -0.32
CA GLU A 232 -20.80 42.15 0.10
C GLU A 232 -21.70 42.45 1.31
N HIS A 233 -22.99 42.11 1.20
CA HIS A 233 -24.00 42.43 2.22
C HIS A 233 -24.11 41.43 3.37
N ILE A 234 -23.09 40.60 3.60
CA ILE A 234 -23.18 39.51 4.59
C ILE A 234 -23.25 40.04 6.04
N PHE A 235 -22.62 41.18 6.35
CA PHE A 235 -22.53 41.69 7.72
C PHE A 235 -23.52 42.82 8.08
N ASP A 236 -24.31 43.33 7.12
CA ASP A 236 -25.13 44.55 7.24
C ASP A 236 -26.07 44.56 8.45
N TYR A 237 -26.64 43.40 8.79
CA TYR A 237 -27.53 43.21 9.94
C TYR A 237 -26.78 42.74 11.20
N SER A 238 -25.58 42.18 11.05
CA SER A 238 -24.70 41.71 12.13
C SER A 238 -23.93 42.86 12.81
N LYS A 239 -24.57 44.00 13.01
CA LYS A 239 -23.93 45.27 13.45
C LYS A 239 -23.15 45.15 14.77
N ARG A 240 -23.54 44.20 15.63
CA ARG A 240 -22.87 43.91 16.92
C ARG A 240 -21.61 43.04 16.83
N LEU A 241 -21.24 42.53 15.65
CA LEU A 241 -20.05 41.70 15.46
C LEU A 241 -18.81 42.51 15.86
N LYS A 242 -18.08 42.09 16.90
CA LYS A 242 -16.86 42.76 17.38
C LYS A 242 -15.58 42.06 16.91
N THR A 243 -15.66 40.75 16.71
CA THR A 243 -14.51 39.91 16.34
C THR A 243 -14.90 38.99 15.20
N LEU A 244 -14.36 39.28 14.02
CA LEU A 244 -14.30 38.36 12.89
C LEU A 244 -12.91 37.71 12.87
N ILE A 245 -12.81 36.44 12.46
CA ILE A 245 -11.52 35.76 12.26
C ILE A 245 -11.58 34.96 10.96
N LEU A 246 -10.71 35.27 10.01
CA LEU A 246 -10.65 34.69 8.66
C LEU A 246 -9.28 34.06 8.32
N ASN A 247 -8.36 34.05 9.28
CA ASN A 247 -6.99 33.53 9.14
C ASN A 247 -6.98 32.09 8.56
N GLY A 248 -5.97 31.71 7.80
CA GLY A 248 -5.85 30.33 7.29
C GLY A 248 -6.88 29.94 6.22
N ASN A 249 -7.60 30.91 5.62
CA ASN A 249 -8.43 30.70 4.44
C ASN A 249 -7.66 31.07 3.15
N PRO A 250 -7.96 30.42 2.00
CA PRO A 250 -7.34 30.70 0.70
C PRO A 250 -7.97 31.94 0.03
N LEU A 251 -7.87 33.09 0.69
CA LEU A 251 -8.53 34.34 0.30
C LEU A 251 -8.01 34.83 -1.06
N ASN A 252 -8.92 35.05 -2.01
CA ASN A 252 -8.64 35.69 -3.30
C ASN A 252 -8.98 37.18 -3.20
N CYS A 253 -7.96 38.00 -3.00
CA CYS A 253 -8.02 39.44 -2.76
C CYS A 253 -8.21 40.23 -4.06
N ASP A 254 -9.37 40.04 -4.70
CA ASP A 254 -9.85 40.87 -5.83
C ASP A 254 -10.90 41.91 -5.40
N CYS A 255 -11.46 42.65 -6.37
CA CYS A 255 -12.41 43.73 -6.12
C CYS A 255 -13.66 43.35 -5.32
N ARG A 256 -14.02 42.06 -5.21
CA ARG A 256 -15.17 41.60 -4.41
C ARG A 256 -14.99 41.91 -2.91
N TRP A 257 -13.76 42.15 -2.46
CA TRP A 257 -13.49 42.56 -1.08
C TRP A 257 -13.53 44.07 -0.83
N LEU A 258 -13.64 44.92 -1.87
CA LEU A 258 -13.72 46.38 -1.70
C LEU A 258 -14.82 46.84 -0.72
N PRO A 259 -16.05 46.27 -0.72
CA PRO A 259 -17.09 46.69 0.23
C PRO A 259 -16.81 46.26 1.67
N LEU A 260 -15.93 45.27 1.86
CA LEU A 260 -15.65 44.63 3.15
C LEU A 260 -14.30 45.02 3.74
N ILE A 261 -13.42 45.70 3.00
CA ILE A 261 -12.05 45.99 3.44
C ILE A 261 -12.02 46.82 4.74
N ASP A 262 -12.78 47.92 4.81
CA ASP A 262 -12.88 48.76 6.01
C ASP A 262 -13.51 48.01 7.19
N PHE A 263 -14.51 47.16 6.91
CA PHE A 263 -15.13 46.31 7.93
C PHE A 263 -14.12 45.31 8.49
N ILE A 264 -13.30 44.69 7.64
CA ILE A 264 -12.25 43.74 8.02
C ILE A 264 -11.16 44.45 8.83
N HIS A 265 -10.70 45.63 8.39
CA HIS A 265 -9.71 46.46 9.10
C HIS A 265 -10.19 46.83 10.51
N GLN A 266 -11.48 47.11 10.69
CA GLN A 266 -12.05 47.50 11.99
C GLN A 266 -12.49 46.33 12.89
N ARG A 267 -12.69 45.12 12.36
CA ARG A 267 -13.42 44.02 13.04
C ARG A 267 -12.66 42.71 13.13
N CYS A 268 -11.60 42.51 12.33
CA CYS A 268 -10.71 41.35 12.49
C CYS A 268 -9.67 41.63 13.58
N SER A 269 -9.49 40.69 14.52
CA SER A 269 -8.50 40.84 15.61
C SER A 269 -7.08 40.45 15.20
N VAL A 270 -6.92 39.86 14.01
CA VAL A 270 -5.65 39.51 13.35
C VAL A 270 -5.87 39.74 11.86
N SER A 271 -4.87 40.22 11.12
CA SER A 271 -5.03 40.37 9.67
C SER A 271 -5.19 39.00 9.01
N PRO A 272 -6.23 38.80 8.16
CA PRO A 272 -6.19 37.75 7.16
C PRO A 272 -5.00 37.95 6.19
N ILE A 273 -4.65 36.89 5.45
CA ILE A 273 -3.53 36.89 4.48
C ILE A 273 -4.06 36.44 3.12
N CYS A 274 -3.71 37.19 2.07
CA CYS A 274 -4.06 36.88 0.69
C CYS A 274 -3.31 35.66 0.15
N HIS A 275 -4.02 34.75 -0.52
CA HIS A 275 -3.45 33.63 -1.26
C HIS A 275 -3.39 33.90 -2.77
N HIS A 276 -4.38 34.63 -3.29
CA HIS A 276 -4.43 35.12 -4.67
C HIS A 276 -4.90 36.59 -4.66
N PRO A 277 -4.72 37.38 -5.74
CA PRO A 277 -3.84 37.11 -6.88
C PRO A 277 -2.39 36.91 -6.43
N ASP A 278 -1.56 36.25 -7.24
CA ASP A 278 -0.17 35.95 -6.84
C ASP A 278 0.65 37.22 -6.55
N THR A 279 0.29 38.34 -7.18
CA THR A 279 0.87 39.69 -6.93
C THR A 279 0.59 40.24 -5.53
N LEU A 280 -0.44 39.73 -4.84
CA LEU A 280 -0.79 40.07 -3.46
C LEU A 280 -0.56 38.88 -2.51
N ARG A 281 0.03 37.78 -2.97
CA ARG A 281 0.26 36.59 -2.14
C ARG A 281 1.11 36.92 -0.92
N HIS A 282 0.71 36.39 0.23
CA HIS A 282 1.29 36.70 1.55
C HIS A 282 1.08 38.15 2.05
N TRP A 283 0.44 39.05 1.30
CA TRP A 283 0.06 40.37 1.83
C TRP A 283 -0.98 40.22 2.93
N GLN A 284 -0.85 41.06 3.95
CA GLN A 284 -1.83 41.18 5.01
C GLN A 284 -3.00 42.04 4.52
N PHE A 285 -4.23 41.61 4.78
CA PHE A 285 -5.43 42.39 4.49
C PHE A 285 -5.37 43.83 5.01
N PHE A 286 -4.72 44.05 6.17
CA PHE A 286 -4.52 45.38 6.77
C PHE A 286 -3.51 46.27 6.03
N SER A 287 -2.67 45.73 5.13
CA SER A 287 -1.78 46.52 4.26
C SER A 287 -2.35 46.78 2.86
N LEU A 288 -3.47 46.15 2.50
CA LEU A 288 -4.18 46.40 1.24
C LEU A 288 -4.83 47.78 1.23
N LYS A 289 -4.74 48.46 0.09
CA LYS A 289 -5.48 49.67 -0.25
C LYS A 289 -6.51 49.34 -1.33
N SER A 290 -7.52 50.20 -1.48
CA SER A 290 -8.57 50.04 -2.51
C SER A 290 -8.00 49.93 -3.93
N ASN A 291 -6.84 50.54 -4.19
CA ASN A 291 -6.15 50.51 -5.47
C ASN A 291 -5.42 49.18 -5.76
N ASP A 292 -5.34 48.26 -4.80
CA ASP A 292 -4.69 46.96 -4.95
C ASP A 292 -5.72 45.89 -5.35
N LEU A 293 -6.95 46.01 -4.84
CA LEU A 293 -8.12 45.16 -5.13
C LEU A 293 -8.75 45.45 -6.51
N ARG A 294 -7.97 45.40 -7.59
CA ARG A 294 -8.47 45.73 -8.94
C ARG A 294 -9.27 44.60 -9.57
N CYS A 295 -10.35 44.97 -10.25
CA CYS A 295 -10.95 44.18 -11.33
C CYS A 295 -10.75 44.91 -12.65
N PHE A 296 -10.83 44.16 -13.74
CA PHE A 296 -10.63 44.62 -15.10
C PHE A 296 -11.98 44.81 -15.79
N GLU A 297 -12.01 45.74 -16.75
CA GLU A 297 -13.16 45.93 -17.63
C GLU A 297 -13.29 44.76 -18.62
N VAL A 298 -14.52 44.57 -19.12
CA VAL A 298 -14.79 43.66 -20.23
C VAL A 298 -14.75 44.39 -21.58
N GLU A 299 -14.28 43.68 -22.60
CA GLU A 299 -14.30 44.07 -24.01
C GLU A 299 -15.52 43.44 -24.68
N LEU A 300 -16.36 44.25 -25.31
CA LEU A 300 -17.58 43.78 -25.97
C LEU A 300 -17.30 43.29 -27.40
N LEU A 301 -17.98 42.22 -27.77
CA LEU A 301 -17.83 41.48 -29.02
C LEU A 301 -19.22 41.20 -29.63
N ASP A 302 -19.26 40.79 -30.90
CA ASP A 302 -20.44 40.34 -31.64
C ASP A 302 -21.70 41.24 -31.46
N ASN A 303 -21.56 42.55 -31.67
CA ASN A 303 -22.63 43.55 -31.46
C ASN A 303 -23.26 43.47 -30.05
N ASN A 304 -22.43 43.38 -29.02
CA ASN A 304 -22.78 43.27 -27.58
C ASN A 304 -23.45 41.95 -27.15
N HIS A 305 -23.49 40.91 -28.00
CA HIS A 305 -24.02 39.58 -27.62
C HIS A 305 -22.97 38.69 -26.93
N SER A 306 -21.71 39.14 -26.88
CA SER A 306 -20.61 38.45 -26.22
C SER A 306 -19.60 39.44 -25.63
N ALA A 307 -18.82 39.00 -24.64
CA ALA A 307 -17.77 39.81 -24.02
C ALA A 307 -16.57 38.97 -23.55
N LYS A 308 -15.37 39.56 -23.68
CA LYS A 308 -14.07 39.05 -23.23
C LYS A 308 -13.59 39.90 -22.04
N CYS A 309 -12.65 39.43 -21.23
CA CYS A 309 -11.96 40.30 -20.26
C CYS A 309 -10.80 41.06 -20.94
N LYS A 310 -10.57 42.35 -20.64
CA LYS A 310 -9.48 43.14 -21.27
C LYS A 310 -8.05 42.67 -20.94
N ILE A 311 -7.86 41.64 -20.11
CA ILE A 311 -6.53 41.09 -19.80
C ILE A 311 -6.25 39.82 -20.64
N ASP A 312 -5.29 39.90 -21.55
CA ASP A 312 -5.05 38.87 -22.58
C ASP A 312 -4.25 37.63 -22.12
N LYS A 313 -3.89 37.49 -20.83
CA LYS A 313 -2.86 36.54 -20.36
C LYS A 313 -3.20 35.64 -19.17
N ALA A 314 -4.46 35.50 -18.78
CA ALA A 314 -4.82 34.58 -17.69
C ALA A 314 -6.24 34.00 -17.86
N PRO A 315 -6.59 32.91 -17.16
CA PRO A 315 -7.99 32.55 -16.97
C PRO A 315 -8.68 33.64 -16.15
N VAL A 316 -9.96 33.87 -16.39
CA VAL A 316 -10.71 34.99 -15.79
C VAL A 316 -12.06 34.53 -15.25
N THR A 317 -12.37 34.97 -14.03
CA THR A 317 -13.72 34.89 -13.45
C THR A 317 -14.43 36.18 -13.84
N PHE A 318 -15.48 36.05 -14.63
CA PHE A 318 -16.40 37.17 -14.84
C PHE A 318 -17.19 37.40 -13.54
N ILE A 319 -17.37 38.66 -13.20
CA ILE A 319 -18.06 39.12 -12.00
C ILE A 319 -19.21 39.98 -12.49
N TYR A 320 -20.43 39.65 -12.08
CA TYR A 320 -21.62 40.39 -12.48
C TYR A 320 -22.38 40.82 -11.22
N ASN A 321 -22.52 42.13 -11.03
CA ASN A 321 -23.14 42.71 -9.85
C ASN A 321 -22.47 42.18 -8.54
N ARG A 322 -21.13 42.21 -8.55
CA ARG A 322 -20.17 41.70 -7.55
C ARG A 322 -20.22 40.20 -7.20
N GLU A 323 -21.18 39.43 -7.68
CA GLU A 323 -21.18 37.96 -7.58
C GLU A 323 -20.37 37.29 -8.72
N LYS A 324 -19.88 36.07 -8.51
CA LYS A 324 -19.21 35.29 -9.58
C LYS A 324 -20.25 34.85 -10.63
N VAL A 325 -19.90 35.01 -11.90
CA VAL A 325 -20.64 34.42 -13.02
C VAL A 325 -20.31 32.93 -13.08
N ASP A 326 -21.18 32.13 -12.48
CA ASP A 326 -21.33 30.72 -12.81
C ASP A 326 -22.24 30.59 -14.06
N ASN A 327 -22.41 29.38 -14.59
CA ASN A 327 -23.22 29.18 -15.79
C ASN A 327 -24.71 29.48 -15.52
N ASP A 328 -25.33 30.21 -16.46
CA ASP A 328 -26.71 30.71 -16.40
C ASP A 328 -26.98 31.82 -15.36
N THR A 329 -25.95 32.43 -14.75
CA THR A 329 -26.10 33.62 -13.88
C THR A 329 -26.73 34.80 -14.64
N LYS A 330 -28.00 35.12 -14.32
CA LYS A 330 -28.77 36.28 -14.83
C LYS A 330 -28.74 36.45 -16.37
N GLY A 331 -28.60 35.37 -17.13
CA GLY A 331 -28.55 35.40 -18.60
C GLY A 331 -27.15 35.62 -19.19
N ILE A 332 -26.10 35.53 -18.37
CA ILE A 332 -24.71 35.40 -18.81
C ILE A 332 -24.37 33.91 -18.91
N LYS A 333 -23.64 33.51 -19.95
CA LYS A 333 -23.27 32.10 -20.18
C LYS A 333 -21.80 31.96 -20.56
N VAL A 334 -21.05 31.13 -19.85
CA VAL A 334 -19.59 31.01 -20.01
C VAL A 334 -19.27 30.10 -21.19
N LEU A 335 -18.56 30.63 -22.19
CA LEU A 335 -18.13 29.89 -23.37
C LEU A 335 -16.71 29.33 -23.17
N SER A 336 -16.42 28.18 -23.77
CA SER A 336 -15.17 27.41 -23.58
C SER A 336 -13.90 28.05 -24.15
N ASN A 337 -13.96 29.31 -24.55
CA ASN A 337 -12.86 30.09 -25.13
C ASN A 337 -12.44 31.30 -24.27
N GLY A 338 -13.05 31.55 -23.11
CA GLY A 338 -12.76 32.73 -22.28
C GLY A 338 -13.61 33.96 -22.62
N ILE A 339 -14.72 33.73 -23.34
CA ILE A 339 -15.75 34.71 -23.67
C ILE A 339 -17.01 34.33 -22.90
N ILE A 340 -17.80 35.31 -22.47
CA ILE A 340 -19.18 35.09 -22.01
C ILE A 340 -20.15 35.53 -23.10
N SER A 341 -21.20 34.75 -23.33
CA SER A 341 -22.38 35.21 -24.08
C SER A 341 -23.28 36.03 -23.16
N LEU A 342 -23.80 37.13 -23.67
CA LEU A 342 -24.67 38.06 -22.97
C LEU A 342 -26.08 37.99 -23.58
N ASN A 343 -27.08 37.76 -22.75
CA ASN A 343 -28.47 38.00 -23.14
C ASN A 343 -28.81 39.50 -23.00
N SER A 344 -29.80 39.96 -23.75
CA SER A 344 -30.25 41.36 -23.88
C SER A 344 -30.59 42.11 -22.58
N ASN A 345 -30.69 41.42 -21.44
CA ASN A 345 -31.06 41.99 -20.14
C ASN A 345 -29.86 42.24 -19.20
N VAL A 346 -28.61 41.98 -19.63
CA VAL A 346 -27.43 42.14 -18.77
C VAL A 346 -27.00 43.61 -18.71
N LEU A 347 -26.97 44.19 -17.50
CA LEU A 347 -26.50 45.57 -17.29
C LEU A 347 -24.98 45.64 -17.42
N LEU A 348 -24.50 46.03 -18.61
CA LEU A 348 -23.08 46.07 -18.97
C LEU A 348 -22.18 46.80 -17.96
N GLY A 349 -22.68 47.84 -17.28
CA GLY A 349 -21.92 48.58 -16.25
C GLY A 349 -21.69 47.81 -14.94
N GLU A 350 -22.42 46.73 -14.67
CA GLU A 350 -22.23 45.86 -13.51
C GLU A 350 -21.31 44.66 -13.82
N LEU A 351 -20.81 44.57 -15.07
CA LEU A 351 -20.06 43.43 -15.59
C LEU A 351 -18.56 43.73 -15.61
N GLN A 352 -17.80 42.94 -14.85
CA GLN A 352 -16.35 43.08 -14.67
C GLN A 352 -15.68 41.70 -14.75
N CYS A 353 -14.37 41.65 -14.63
CA CYS A 353 -13.62 40.40 -14.52
C CYS A 353 -12.45 40.52 -13.54
N ALA A 354 -12.23 39.46 -12.75
CA ALA A 354 -11.01 39.23 -12.00
C ALA A 354 -10.22 38.09 -12.64
N VAL A 355 -8.91 38.04 -12.42
CA VAL A 355 -8.09 36.91 -12.83
C VAL A 355 -8.42 35.70 -11.94
N ASP A 356 -8.77 34.57 -12.56
CA ASP A 356 -9.09 33.32 -11.86
C ASP A 356 -7.92 32.34 -11.97
N TYR A 357 -7.02 32.43 -11.00
CA TYR A 357 -5.84 31.58 -10.90
C TYR A 357 -6.15 30.07 -10.75
N ASN A 358 -7.42 29.68 -10.57
CA ASN A 358 -7.83 28.27 -10.52
C ASN A 358 -8.17 27.65 -11.89
N ALA A 359 -8.46 28.44 -12.92
CA ALA A 359 -9.08 27.94 -14.17
C ALA A 359 -8.07 27.53 -15.28
N THR A 360 -6.79 27.36 -14.93
CA THR A 360 -5.67 27.01 -15.83
C THR A 360 -5.68 25.56 -16.34
N PHE A 361 -6.62 24.71 -15.92
CA PHE A 361 -6.52 23.24 -16.00
C PHE A 361 -7.34 22.55 -17.12
N ILE A 362 -7.90 23.28 -18.10
CA ILE A 362 -8.78 22.70 -19.15
C ILE A 362 -8.28 23.02 -20.58
N ARG A 363 -8.24 21.98 -21.44
CA ARG A 363 -7.58 21.95 -22.76
C ARG A 363 -8.40 22.55 -23.93
N ARG A 364 -7.72 22.97 -25.02
CA ARG A 364 -8.31 23.30 -26.34
C ARG A 364 -7.83 22.32 -27.45
N SER A 365 -8.68 22.09 -28.46
CA SER A 365 -8.33 21.52 -29.78
C SER A 365 -9.38 21.92 -30.85
N ARG A 366 -9.06 21.87 -32.16
CA ARG A 366 -9.94 22.22 -33.31
C ARG A 366 -9.60 21.42 -34.60
N LEU A 367 -10.48 21.44 -35.62
CA LEU A 367 -10.44 20.63 -36.87
C LEU A 367 -10.76 21.44 -38.16
N PRO A 368 -10.35 20.99 -39.38
CA PRO A 368 -10.55 21.66 -40.70
C PRO A 368 -11.57 20.98 -41.68
N ARG A 369 -11.68 21.43 -42.95
CA ARG A 369 -12.58 20.92 -44.04
C ARG A 369 -11.99 21.05 -45.50
N GLN A 370 -12.65 20.46 -46.52
CA GLN A 370 -12.16 20.25 -47.92
C GLN A 370 -13.31 20.22 -48.99
N ILE A 371 -13.05 20.41 -50.31
CA ILE A 371 -14.03 20.45 -51.46
C ILE A 371 -13.46 19.77 -52.77
N HIS A 372 -14.30 19.51 -53.80
CA HIS A 372 -14.12 18.62 -55.00
C HIS A 372 -13.56 19.25 -56.31
N ASP A 373 -13.18 18.40 -57.29
CA ASP A 373 -12.51 18.78 -58.57
C ASP A 373 -12.76 17.87 -59.81
N ALA A 374 -12.36 18.32 -61.03
CA ALA A 374 -12.74 17.80 -62.38
C ALA A 374 -11.88 16.63 -62.98
N PRO A 375 -12.18 16.08 -64.20
CA PRO A 375 -11.44 14.97 -64.88
C PRO A 375 -10.00 15.28 -65.32
N SER A 376 -9.17 14.25 -65.57
CA SER A 376 -7.74 14.46 -65.90
C SER A 376 -6.98 13.25 -66.53
N ALA A 377 -5.98 13.56 -67.37
CA ALA A 377 -4.96 12.63 -67.85
C ALA A 377 -4.03 12.13 -66.72
N PRO A 378 -3.23 11.06 -66.92
CA PRO A 378 -2.35 10.54 -65.89
C PRO A 378 -1.24 11.52 -65.57
N LYS A 379 -0.90 11.65 -64.29
CA LYS A 379 0.23 12.46 -63.82
C LYS A 379 0.89 11.79 -62.62
N PHE A 380 2.19 11.51 -62.69
CA PHE A 380 2.97 10.97 -61.57
C PHE A 380 2.92 11.93 -60.37
N THR A 381 2.49 11.42 -59.22
CA THR A 381 2.71 12.05 -57.90
C THR A 381 3.99 11.53 -57.24
N LEU A 382 4.35 10.28 -57.51
CA LEU A 382 5.61 9.68 -57.08
C LEU A 382 6.22 8.87 -58.23
N LYS A 383 7.54 9.00 -58.40
CA LYS A 383 8.35 8.23 -59.35
C LYS A 383 9.34 7.36 -58.59
N PRO A 384 9.74 6.19 -59.14
CA PRO A 384 10.87 5.43 -58.61
C PRO A 384 12.16 6.26 -58.73
N LYS A 385 13.18 5.89 -57.95
CA LYS A 385 14.48 6.56 -57.88
C LYS A 385 15.60 5.53 -57.85
N ASP A 386 16.75 5.89 -58.40
CA ASP A 386 17.94 5.03 -58.46
C ASP A 386 18.48 4.74 -57.05
N ARG A 387 18.96 3.51 -56.79
CA ARG A 387 19.46 3.08 -55.47
C ARG A 387 20.52 2.00 -55.54
N SER A 388 21.62 2.18 -54.80
CA SER A 388 22.54 1.08 -54.47
C SER A 388 22.06 0.34 -53.22
N HIS A 389 22.15 -0.98 -53.23
CA HIS A 389 21.70 -1.87 -52.17
C HIS A 389 22.77 -2.92 -51.82
N ARG A 390 22.69 -3.51 -50.62
CA ARG A 390 23.52 -4.66 -50.23
C ARG A 390 22.83 -5.96 -50.63
N GLU A 391 23.60 -6.99 -50.94
CA GLU A 391 23.07 -8.33 -51.21
C GLU A 391 22.26 -8.87 -50.02
N GLY A 392 21.22 -9.66 -50.32
CA GLY A 392 20.29 -10.23 -49.34
C GLY A 392 19.20 -9.28 -48.83
N THR A 393 19.28 -7.98 -49.13
CA THR A 393 18.28 -6.99 -48.65
C THR A 393 16.95 -7.05 -49.43
N THR A 394 15.93 -6.32 -48.95
CA THR A 394 14.69 -6.08 -49.71
C THR A 394 14.79 -4.73 -50.43
N VAL A 395 14.55 -4.70 -51.74
CA VAL A 395 14.45 -3.46 -52.51
C VAL A 395 12.97 -3.14 -52.73
N ARG A 396 12.59 -1.86 -52.63
CA ARG A 396 11.25 -1.37 -52.93
C ARG A 396 11.33 -0.20 -53.90
N LEU A 397 10.49 -0.26 -54.94
CA LEU A 397 10.28 0.82 -55.89
C LEU A 397 8.81 1.25 -55.85
N ASP A 398 8.57 2.54 -55.72
CA ASP A 398 7.24 3.15 -55.63
C ASP A 398 6.94 3.97 -56.90
N CYS A 399 5.68 3.94 -57.33
CA CYS A 399 5.18 4.66 -58.50
C CYS A 399 3.70 5.02 -58.29
N GLU A 400 3.40 6.29 -58.07
CA GLU A 400 2.03 6.77 -57.82
C GLU A 400 1.58 7.72 -58.91
N VAL A 401 0.29 7.64 -59.27
CA VAL A 401 -0.32 8.45 -60.31
C VAL A 401 -1.68 8.97 -59.90
N THR A 402 -1.93 10.23 -60.26
CA THR A 402 -3.25 10.84 -60.30
C THR A 402 -3.80 10.80 -61.73
N GLY A 403 -5.12 10.88 -61.86
CA GLY A 403 -5.84 10.85 -63.13
C GLY A 403 -7.31 10.49 -62.89
N LYS A 404 -8.21 10.98 -63.73
CA LYS A 404 -9.65 10.67 -63.71
C LYS A 404 -10.13 10.46 -65.16
N PRO A 405 -10.48 9.23 -65.59
CA PRO A 405 -10.53 7.98 -64.81
C PRO A 405 -9.18 7.54 -64.20
N ARG A 406 -9.21 6.69 -63.17
CA ARG A 406 -8.00 6.26 -62.47
C ARG A 406 -7.05 5.49 -63.42
N PRO A 407 -5.76 5.84 -63.52
CA PRO A 407 -4.85 5.12 -64.41
C PRO A 407 -4.48 3.72 -63.92
N SER A 408 -4.26 2.79 -64.84
CA SER A 408 -3.69 1.46 -64.59
C SER A 408 -2.17 1.48 -64.68
N ILE A 409 -1.47 0.78 -63.78
CA ILE A 409 0.00 0.76 -63.67
C ILE A 409 0.58 -0.58 -64.14
N THR A 410 1.79 -0.60 -64.70
CA THR A 410 2.54 -1.82 -65.05
C THR A 410 4.06 -1.63 -64.84
N TRP A 411 4.75 -2.67 -64.36
CA TRP A 411 6.20 -2.69 -64.17
C TRP A 411 6.98 -3.58 -65.16
N TYR A 412 8.22 -3.17 -65.46
CA TYR A 412 9.19 -3.84 -66.33
C TYR A 412 10.59 -3.84 -65.65
N PHE A 413 11.42 -4.86 -65.93
CA PHE A 413 12.83 -4.94 -65.56
C PHE A 413 13.66 -5.27 -66.81
N ASN A 414 14.70 -4.48 -67.09
CA ASN A 414 15.57 -4.62 -68.28
C ASN A 414 14.77 -4.86 -69.58
N GLY A 415 13.71 -4.07 -69.79
CA GLY A 415 12.82 -4.14 -70.95
C GLY A 415 11.76 -5.27 -70.92
N LYS A 416 11.79 -6.17 -69.94
CA LYS A 416 10.87 -7.32 -69.83
C LYS A 416 9.75 -7.04 -68.81
N LYS A 417 8.49 -7.22 -69.22
CA LYS A 417 7.32 -7.03 -68.34
C LYS A 417 7.37 -7.99 -67.15
N LEU A 418 7.29 -7.45 -65.93
CA LEU A 418 7.27 -8.26 -64.71
C LEU A 418 5.90 -8.91 -64.49
N LYS A 419 5.90 -10.04 -63.77
CA LYS A 419 4.71 -10.74 -63.27
C LYS A 419 4.84 -10.93 -61.76
N ARG A 420 3.72 -10.80 -61.04
CA ARG A 420 3.69 -10.98 -59.58
C ARG A 420 4.13 -12.41 -59.22
N SER A 421 5.05 -12.52 -58.27
CA SER A 421 5.70 -13.77 -57.86
C SER A 421 6.25 -13.63 -56.43
N ARG A 422 6.84 -14.69 -55.85
CA ARG A 422 7.55 -14.59 -54.56
C ARG A 422 8.81 -13.72 -54.60
N LYS A 423 9.40 -13.51 -55.78
CA LYS A 423 10.59 -12.69 -56.01
C LYS A 423 10.23 -11.22 -56.26
N TYR A 424 9.11 -10.99 -56.95
CA TYR A 424 8.60 -9.69 -57.38
C TYR A 424 7.16 -9.52 -56.88
N GLU A 425 7.00 -8.93 -55.71
CA GLU A 425 5.67 -8.67 -55.13
C GLU A 425 5.15 -7.28 -55.52
N MET A 426 3.85 -7.17 -55.74
CA MET A 426 3.16 -5.93 -56.06
C MET A 426 1.81 -5.88 -55.33
N ASN A 427 1.39 -4.69 -54.88
CA ASN A 427 0.07 -4.48 -54.29
C ASN A 427 -1.06 -4.55 -55.34
N LEU A 428 -2.32 -4.53 -54.90
CA LEU A 428 -3.50 -4.62 -55.78
C LEU A 428 -3.55 -3.53 -56.86
N GLU A 429 -2.97 -2.37 -56.56
CA GLU A 429 -2.99 -1.18 -57.43
C GLU A 429 -1.71 -1.05 -58.29
N GLN A 430 -0.75 -1.96 -58.10
CA GLN A 430 0.59 -1.95 -58.70
C GLN A 430 1.41 -0.66 -58.48
N THR A 431 1.06 0.15 -57.47
CA THR A 431 1.80 1.37 -57.10
C THR A 431 3.14 1.10 -56.42
N ASN A 432 3.44 -0.14 -56.05
CA ASN A 432 4.76 -0.55 -55.57
C ASN A 432 5.17 -1.93 -56.08
N LEU A 433 6.49 -2.10 -56.18
CA LEU A 433 7.19 -3.33 -56.50
C LEU A 433 8.23 -3.61 -55.41
N ASN A 434 8.13 -4.75 -54.73
CA ASN A 434 9.15 -5.24 -53.81
C ASN A 434 9.95 -6.38 -54.48
N ILE A 435 11.28 -6.37 -54.30
CA ILE A 435 12.22 -7.39 -54.78
C ILE A 435 12.89 -8.01 -53.55
N TYR A 436 12.76 -9.34 -53.38
CA TYR A 436 13.33 -10.04 -52.22
C TYR A 436 13.73 -11.49 -52.51
N PRO A 437 14.90 -11.97 -52.03
CA PRO A 437 16.07 -11.16 -51.66
C PRO A 437 16.66 -10.47 -52.89
N PHE A 438 17.29 -9.31 -52.73
CA PHE A 438 18.08 -8.66 -53.77
C PHE A 438 19.46 -9.31 -53.90
N LEU A 439 19.83 -9.69 -55.12
CA LEU A 439 21.08 -10.37 -55.50
C LEU A 439 21.73 -9.62 -56.67
N GLU A 440 22.98 -9.93 -57.00
CA GLU A 440 23.67 -9.38 -58.17
C GLU A 440 22.85 -9.51 -59.47
N SER A 441 22.11 -10.61 -59.63
CA SER A 441 21.23 -10.86 -60.79
C SER A 441 19.99 -9.95 -60.93
N ASP A 442 19.69 -9.11 -59.93
CA ASP A 442 18.58 -8.14 -59.95
C ASP A 442 19.04 -6.71 -60.31
N VAL A 443 20.35 -6.50 -60.51
CA VAL A 443 20.96 -5.23 -60.90
C VAL A 443 20.47 -4.78 -62.29
N GLY A 444 20.21 -3.48 -62.43
CA GLY A 444 19.76 -2.88 -63.70
C GLY A 444 18.49 -2.04 -63.58
N LYS A 445 17.80 -1.85 -64.71
CA LYS A 445 16.83 -0.79 -64.94
C LYS A 445 15.38 -1.27 -64.83
N TYR A 446 14.66 -0.71 -63.88
CA TYR A 446 13.22 -0.93 -63.66
C TYR A 446 12.42 0.22 -64.26
N THR A 447 11.24 -0.06 -64.80
CA THR A 447 10.39 0.96 -65.47
C THR A 447 8.92 0.78 -65.09
N CYS A 448 8.27 1.89 -64.72
CA CYS A 448 6.85 2.00 -64.42
C CYS A 448 6.14 2.74 -65.57
N ILE A 449 5.00 2.19 -66.02
CA ILE A 449 4.12 2.78 -67.04
C ILE A 449 2.74 2.95 -66.44
N ALA A 450 2.06 4.07 -66.71
CA ALA A 450 0.70 4.34 -66.27
C ALA A 450 -0.18 4.94 -67.36
N GLU A 451 -1.44 4.52 -67.43
CA GLU A 451 -2.31 4.75 -68.60
C GLU A 451 -3.79 4.90 -68.21
N ASN A 452 -4.50 5.86 -68.83
CA ASN A 452 -5.96 5.99 -68.77
C ASN A 452 -6.51 6.49 -70.14
N ALA A 453 -7.83 6.63 -70.26
CA ALA A 453 -8.50 7.07 -71.51
C ALA A 453 -8.13 8.50 -71.99
N HIS A 454 -7.29 9.23 -71.26
CA HIS A 454 -6.83 10.59 -71.57
C HIS A 454 -5.29 10.68 -71.66
N GLY A 455 -4.54 9.58 -71.59
CA GLY A 455 -3.10 9.57 -71.85
C GLY A 455 -2.33 8.37 -71.29
N ARG A 456 -1.04 8.30 -71.63
CA ARG A 456 -0.06 7.32 -71.16
C ARG A 456 1.25 8.01 -70.78
N ILE A 457 1.85 7.62 -69.66
CA ILE A 457 3.12 8.17 -69.15
C ILE A 457 4.03 7.04 -68.63
N GLU A 458 5.34 7.27 -68.63
CA GLU A 458 6.34 6.29 -68.15
C GLU A 458 7.53 6.92 -67.45
N THR A 459 8.25 6.13 -66.64
CA THR A 459 9.40 6.56 -65.83
C THR A 459 10.25 5.35 -65.44
N SER A 460 11.57 5.52 -65.27
CA SER A 460 12.50 4.44 -64.89
C SER A 460 13.33 4.77 -63.65
N ALA A 461 14.00 3.75 -63.10
CA ALA A 461 15.07 3.85 -62.10
C ALA A 461 16.06 2.68 -62.23
N GLU A 462 17.28 2.81 -61.72
CA GLU A 462 18.36 1.82 -61.78
C GLU A 462 18.87 1.38 -60.39
N VAL A 463 19.34 0.13 -60.27
CA VAL A 463 19.67 -0.51 -58.97
C VAL A 463 21.05 -1.17 -59.00
N HIS A 464 21.90 -0.93 -58.00
CA HIS A 464 23.33 -1.31 -57.95
C HIS A 464 23.79 -1.98 -56.62
N LEU A 465 25.07 -2.37 -56.51
CA LEU A 465 25.70 -3.12 -55.38
C LEU A 465 26.81 -2.30 -54.65
N VAL A 466 27.28 -2.72 -53.45
CA VAL A 466 28.22 -1.96 -52.56
C VAL A 466 29.21 -2.87 -51.76
N SER A 467 30.43 -2.40 -51.45
CA SER A 467 31.57 -3.12 -50.79
C SER A 467 31.93 -2.64 -49.35
N SER A 468 32.97 -3.17 -48.68
CA SER A 468 33.29 -2.88 -47.24
C SER A 468 34.78 -3.09 -46.79
N SER A 469 35.22 -2.47 -45.67
CA SER A 469 36.56 -2.49 -45.00
C SER A 469 36.50 -2.10 -43.49
N PRO A 470 37.50 -2.44 -42.62
CA PRO A 470 37.44 -2.24 -41.15
C PRO A 470 37.88 -0.86 -40.61
N PRO A 471 37.66 -0.56 -39.29
CA PRO A 471 37.96 0.75 -38.69
C PRO A 471 39.41 0.97 -38.26
N VAL A 472 39.87 2.23 -38.32
CA VAL A 472 41.13 2.74 -37.73
C VAL A 472 40.89 4.09 -37.07
N ILE A 473 41.34 4.29 -35.82
CA ILE A 473 41.30 5.58 -35.10
C ILE A 473 42.50 6.46 -35.53
N THR A 474 42.25 7.74 -35.79
CA THR A 474 43.25 8.74 -36.22
C THR A 474 43.44 9.90 -35.24
N GLU A 475 42.47 10.13 -34.36
CA GLU A 475 42.49 11.14 -33.28
C GLU A 475 41.74 10.55 -32.08
N GLY A 476 42.18 10.84 -30.85
CA GLY A 476 41.63 10.27 -29.62
C GLY A 476 41.71 11.24 -28.44
N PRO A 477 41.11 10.89 -27.28
CA PRO A 477 40.91 11.81 -26.17
C PRO A 477 42.20 12.13 -25.40
N GLU A 478 42.27 13.31 -24.76
CA GLU A 478 43.41 13.77 -23.96
C GLU A 478 43.05 14.07 -22.48
N ASN A 479 44.03 14.04 -21.58
CA ASN A 479 43.85 14.23 -20.13
C ASN A 479 43.54 15.68 -19.74
N GLN A 480 42.60 15.90 -18.80
CA GLN A 480 42.14 17.25 -18.40
C GLN A 480 41.97 17.41 -16.88
N LYS A 481 42.07 18.67 -16.38
CA LYS A 481 41.72 19.07 -15.00
C LYS A 481 40.86 20.34 -15.04
N VAL A 482 39.70 20.34 -14.40
CA VAL A 482 38.72 21.46 -14.45
C VAL A 482 38.09 21.79 -13.09
N LEU A 483 37.28 22.86 -13.05
CA LEU A 483 36.44 23.23 -11.92
C LEU A 483 35.07 22.55 -11.99
N LEU A 484 34.46 22.33 -10.83
CA LEU A 484 33.09 21.84 -10.71
C LEU A 484 32.13 22.90 -11.32
N GLY A 485 31.29 22.46 -12.27
CA GLY A 485 30.46 23.33 -13.10
C GLY A 485 31.07 23.74 -14.43
N SER A 486 32.34 23.41 -14.71
CA SER A 486 32.94 23.59 -16.05
C SER A 486 32.24 22.74 -17.12
N THR A 487 32.47 23.09 -18.39
CA THR A 487 32.21 22.20 -19.52
C THR A 487 33.54 21.63 -20.03
N VAL A 488 33.58 20.32 -20.31
CA VAL A 488 34.72 19.57 -20.84
C VAL A 488 34.33 18.97 -22.19
N THR A 489 35.26 18.90 -23.15
CA THR A 489 35.06 18.14 -24.40
C THR A 489 36.25 17.21 -24.66
N PHE A 490 35.95 16.00 -25.12
CA PHE A 490 36.90 15.02 -25.66
C PHE A 490 36.60 14.77 -27.14
N HIS A 491 37.62 14.45 -27.95
CA HIS A 491 37.49 14.18 -29.39
C HIS A 491 37.99 12.77 -29.75
N CYS A 492 37.42 12.16 -30.79
CA CYS A 492 37.78 10.84 -31.31
C CYS A 492 37.37 10.70 -32.78
N ARG A 493 38.29 10.40 -33.69
CA ARG A 493 38.01 10.25 -35.14
C ARG A 493 38.49 8.93 -35.68
N ALA A 494 37.75 8.36 -36.64
CA ALA A 494 38.09 7.09 -37.27
C ALA A 494 37.61 6.98 -38.74
N HIS A 495 38.19 6.02 -39.47
CA HIS A 495 37.88 5.72 -40.88
C HIS A 495 37.67 4.21 -41.12
N GLY A 496 36.78 3.85 -42.04
CA GLY A 496 36.40 2.46 -42.42
C GLY A 496 35.13 2.44 -43.28
N GLU A 497 34.73 1.31 -43.88
CA GLU A 497 33.54 1.21 -44.75
C GLU A 497 32.66 -0.02 -44.43
N PRO A 498 31.38 0.09 -44.05
CA PRO A 498 30.64 1.32 -43.76
C PRO A 498 31.36 2.20 -42.74
N ARG A 499 31.20 3.52 -42.88
CA ARG A 499 31.71 4.52 -41.91
C ARG A 499 31.53 4.00 -40.49
N PRO A 500 32.60 3.92 -39.68
CA PRO A 500 32.50 3.41 -38.32
C PRO A 500 31.65 4.34 -37.44
N PHE A 501 30.91 3.72 -36.54
CA PHE A 501 30.29 4.38 -35.40
C PHE A 501 31.34 4.58 -34.29
N ILE A 502 31.18 5.63 -33.49
CA ILE A 502 32.03 5.89 -32.31
C ILE A 502 31.19 5.69 -31.04
N THR A 503 31.64 4.81 -30.16
CA THR A 503 31.01 4.53 -28.87
C THR A 503 31.90 5.04 -27.74
N TRP A 504 31.38 5.92 -26.91
CA TRP A 504 32.10 6.50 -25.76
C TRP A 504 31.82 5.73 -24.46
N PHE A 505 32.79 5.71 -23.54
CA PHE A 505 32.74 5.00 -22.25
C PHE A 505 33.33 5.87 -21.12
N PHE A 506 32.83 5.67 -19.90
CA PHE A 506 33.32 6.24 -18.64
C PHE A 506 33.57 5.13 -17.61
N ASN A 507 34.80 5.01 -17.11
CA ASN A 507 35.25 3.97 -16.18
C ASN A 507 34.86 2.54 -16.62
N GLY A 508 34.82 2.28 -17.94
CA GLY A 508 34.43 1.00 -18.54
C GLY A 508 32.92 0.79 -18.78
N GLY A 509 32.06 1.71 -18.35
CA GLY A 509 30.62 1.72 -18.68
C GLY A 509 30.31 2.61 -19.88
N GLU A 510 29.42 2.18 -20.78
CA GLU A 510 29.09 2.92 -22.01
C GLU A 510 28.36 4.24 -21.70
N ILE A 511 28.75 5.35 -22.33
CA ILE A 511 28.15 6.67 -22.09
C ILE A 511 26.79 6.83 -22.78
N SER A 512 26.48 6.01 -23.79
CA SER A 512 25.15 5.96 -24.42
C SER A 512 24.01 5.63 -23.42
N VAL A 513 24.33 4.95 -22.31
CA VAL A 513 23.41 4.68 -21.20
C VAL A 513 23.54 5.67 -20.03
N LEU A 514 24.57 6.52 -20.01
CA LEU A 514 24.76 7.60 -19.04
C LEU A 514 24.10 8.90 -19.53
N LYS A 515 22.77 8.89 -19.61
CA LYS A 515 22.00 10.10 -19.93
C LYS A 515 22.13 11.15 -18.83
N GLY A 516 22.36 12.41 -19.22
CA GLY A 516 22.55 13.53 -18.31
C GLY A 516 23.29 14.66 -19.00
N HIS A 517 24.30 15.21 -18.32
CA HIS A 517 25.20 16.24 -18.84
C HIS A 517 26.22 15.73 -19.89
N PHE A 518 26.23 14.43 -20.19
CA PHE A 518 27.03 13.85 -21.27
C PHE A 518 26.32 14.07 -22.62
N HIS A 519 27.02 14.70 -23.55
CA HIS A 519 26.57 15.03 -24.90
C HIS A 519 27.57 14.49 -25.90
N VAL A 520 27.27 13.33 -26.49
CA VAL A 520 27.95 12.86 -27.70
C VAL A 520 27.42 13.66 -28.89
N SER A 521 28.31 14.12 -29.78
CA SER A 521 27.95 14.90 -30.98
C SER A 521 27.15 14.09 -32.01
N ASP A 522 26.45 14.78 -32.92
CA ASP A 522 25.65 14.16 -34.00
C ASP A 522 26.49 13.30 -34.98
N ASP A 523 27.81 13.49 -35.02
CA ASP A 523 28.75 12.71 -35.82
C ASP A 523 29.52 11.64 -35.01
N GLU A 524 29.19 11.52 -33.73
CA GLU A 524 29.76 10.70 -32.66
C GLU A 524 31.24 11.01 -32.30
N MET A 525 31.88 11.95 -32.98
CA MET A 525 33.31 12.24 -32.85
C MET A 525 33.69 13.05 -31.60
N GLU A 526 32.73 13.65 -30.89
CA GLU A 526 32.99 14.50 -29.73
C GLU A 526 32.12 14.09 -28.55
N LEU A 527 32.69 14.10 -27.35
CA LEU A 527 31.99 13.89 -26.08
C LEU A 527 32.15 15.14 -25.23
N THR A 528 31.08 15.90 -25.06
CA THR A 528 30.99 17.06 -24.17
C THR A 528 30.34 16.69 -22.84
N ILE A 529 30.82 17.28 -21.74
CA ILE A 529 30.37 17.06 -20.36
C ILE A 529 30.03 18.43 -19.78
N ALA A 530 28.75 18.81 -19.74
CA ALA A 530 28.32 20.17 -19.42
C ALA A 530 27.89 20.34 -17.95
N GLY A 531 28.68 21.06 -17.14
CA GLY A 531 28.37 21.26 -15.71
C GLY A 531 29.02 20.23 -14.78
N VAL A 532 30.24 19.81 -15.12
CA VAL A 532 31.06 18.76 -14.49
C VAL A 532 30.90 18.68 -12.96
N THR A 533 30.47 17.53 -12.45
CA THR A 533 30.27 17.24 -11.02
C THR A 533 31.39 16.35 -10.47
N LYS A 534 31.60 16.29 -9.15
CA LYS A 534 32.67 15.45 -8.57
C LYS A 534 32.52 13.93 -8.82
N HIS A 535 31.39 13.47 -9.37
CA HIS A 535 31.21 12.06 -9.79
C HIS A 535 31.75 11.76 -11.19
N ASP A 536 32.09 12.79 -11.98
CA ASP A 536 32.53 12.68 -13.37
C ASP A 536 34.07 12.54 -13.49
N GLU A 537 34.76 12.48 -12.35
CA GLU A 537 36.19 12.24 -12.22
C GLU A 537 36.51 10.75 -12.47
N GLY A 538 37.37 10.47 -13.45
CA GLY A 538 37.62 9.09 -13.89
C GLY A 538 38.32 8.99 -15.23
N VAL A 539 38.25 7.80 -15.83
CA VAL A 539 38.81 7.47 -17.16
C VAL A 539 37.69 7.49 -18.20
N TYR A 540 37.96 8.11 -19.35
CA TYR A 540 37.08 8.18 -20.51
C TYR A 540 37.73 7.46 -21.69
N SER A 541 36.96 6.75 -22.50
CA SER A 541 37.48 6.08 -23.69
C SER A 541 36.50 6.09 -24.86
N CYS A 542 37.01 5.99 -26.07
CA CYS A 542 36.21 5.86 -27.30
C CYS A 542 36.55 4.56 -28.03
N MET A 543 35.54 3.95 -28.65
CA MET A 543 35.66 2.77 -29.50
C MET A 543 35.12 3.07 -30.89
N ALA A 544 35.92 2.90 -31.93
CA ALA A 544 35.45 2.93 -33.31
C ALA A 544 35.05 1.51 -33.76
N GLY A 545 33.87 1.32 -34.33
CA GLY A 545 33.37 0.01 -34.74
C GLY A 545 32.62 0.04 -36.08
N ASN A 546 32.69 -1.04 -36.86
CA ASN A 546 31.79 -1.27 -38.00
C ASN A 546 31.55 -2.78 -38.24
N ALA A 547 30.92 -3.13 -39.37
CA ALA A 547 30.59 -4.52 -39.72
C ALA A 547 31.81 -5.44 -39.97
N VAL A 548 33.04 -4.93 -39.91
CA VAL A 548 34.28 -5.65 -40.26
C VAL A 548 35.32 -5.63 -39.11
N GLY A 549 35.20 -4.76 -38.09
CA GLY A 549 36.13 -4.73 -36.95
C GLY A 549 35.88 -3.59 -35.94
N SER A 550 36.81 -3.41 -34.99
CA SER A 550 36.79 -2.32 -33.98
C SER A 550 38.16 -1.96 -33.38
N MET A 551 38.31 -0.77 -32.79
CA MET A 551 39.53 -0.21 -32.16
C MET A 551 39.18 0.76 -31.00
N ILE A 552 40.08 0.99 -30.02
CA ILE A 552 39.81 1.77 -28.76
C ILE A 552 40.96 2.74 -28.39
N ALA A 553 40.66 3.89 -27.74
CA ALA A 553 41.61 4.84 -27.12
C ALA A 553 41.08 5.48 -25.80
N GLU A 554 41.95 5.96 -24.87
CA GLU A 554 41.57 6.39 -23.49
C GLU A 554 42.24 7.70 -22.97
N ALA A 555 41.60 8.37 -21.99
CA ALA A 555 42.05 9.59 -21.29
C ALA A 555 41.48 9.71 -19.85
N ARG A 556 41.89 10.72 -19.05
CA ARG A 556 41.47 10.94 -17.65
C ARG A 556 41.05 12.38 -17.34
N LEU A 557 40.00 12.55 -16.52
CA LEU A 557 39.51 13.83 -15.99
C LEU A 557 39.74 13.96 -14.47
N LEU A 558 40.06 15.18 -13.99
CA LEU A 558 40.26 15.55 -12.58
C LEU A 558 39.49 16.84 -12.21
N ILE A 559 38.96 16.95 -10.98
CA ILE A 559 37.94 17.97 -10.63
C ILE A 559 38.23 18.73 -9.32
N ASP A 560 38.20 20.06 -9.41
CA ASP A 560 38.46 21.06 -8.35
C ASP A 560 37.16 21.80 -7.93
N GLN A 561 37.02 22.31 -6.69
CA GLN A 561 35.70 22.51 -6.06
C GLN A 561 35.21 23.97 -5.86
N ASN A 562 34.16 24.39 -6.60
CA ASN A 562 33.25 25.53 -6.30
C ASN A 562 31.85 25.29 -6.96
N ARG A 563 30.77 26.08 -6.69
CA ARG A 563 29.35 25.70 -7.00
C ARG A 563 28.55 26.65 -7.93
N ILE A 564 27.61 26.10 -8.71
CA ILE A 564 26.51 26.77 -9.47
C ILE A 564 25.17 25.97 -9.32
N GLN A 565 24.02 26.46 -9.83
CA GLN A 565 22.63 26.00 -9.58
C GLN A 565 21.87 25.49 -10.85
N ASP A 566 20.86 24.64 -10.66
CA ASP A 566 19.89 24.14 -11.67
C ASP A 566 18.44 24.63 -11.39
N ASN A 567 17.56 24.66 -12.41
CA ASN A 567 16.20 25.24 -12.32
C ASN A 567 15.08 24.25 -12.75
N PRO A 568 14.22 23.75 -11.82
CA PRO A 568 13.34 22.60 -12.08
C PRO A 568 11.82 22.93 -12.16
N ILE A 569 10.95 21.91 -12.25
CA ILE A 569 9.47 22.05 -12.22
C ILE A 569 8.94 22.95 -11.08
N ASN A 570 7.78 23.58 -11.28
CA ASN A 570 7.07 24.28 -10.20
C ASN A 570 6.54 23.31 -9.13
N ASP A 571 6.92 23.50 -7.86
CA ASP A 571 6.41 22.80 -6.67
C ASP A 571 4.87 22.67 -6.66
N HIS A 572 4.12 23.65 -7.19
CA HIS A 572 2.67 23.59 -7.26
C HIS A 572 2.18 22.38 -8.08
N PHE A 573 2.83 22.07 -9.20
CA PHE A 573 2.50 20.89 -10.00
C PHE A 573 2.85 19.59 -9.25
N ILE A 574 3.90 19.60 -8.41
CA ILE A 574 4.21 18.47 -7.52
C ILE A 574 3.08 18.27 -6.51
N HIS A 575 2.62 19.34 -5.87
CA HIS A 575 1.49 19.30 -4.95
C HIS A 575 0.18 18.88 -5.62
N ASP A 576 -0.13 19.37 -6.83
CA ASP A 576 -1.35 19.00 -7.57
C ASP A 576 -1.35 17.52 -7.96
N ILE A 577 -0.24 17.04 -8.53
CA ILE A 577 -0.09 15.62 -8.89
C ILE A 577 -0.11 14.74 -7.65
N PHE A 578 0.54 15.18 -6.56
CA PHE A 578 0.48 14.50 -5.28
C PHE A 578 -0.94 14.41 -4.71
N GLN A 579 -1.71 15.50 -4.76
CA GLN A 579 -3.11 15.49 -4.30
C GLN A 579 -3.97 14.57 -5.19
N GLN A 580 -3.75 14.58 -6.50
CA GLN A 580 -4.41 13.65 -7.41
C GLN A 580 -4.01 12.19 -7.13
N ALA A 581 -2.76 11.92 -6.79
CA ALA A 581 -2.27 10.60 -6.40
C ALA A 581 -2.86 10.13 -5.06
N SER A 582 -2.89 11.00 -4.04
CA SER A 582 -3.54 10.70 -2.75
C SER A 582 -5.01 10.40 -2.97
N GLN A 583 -5.73 11.21 -3.76
CA GLN A 583 -7.13 10.96 -4.07
C GLN A 583 -7.36 9.66 -4.86
N ASN A 584 -6.47 9.33 -5.81
CA ASN A 584 -6.54 8.08 -6.56
C ASN A 584 -6.34 6.86 -5.65
N VAL A 585 -5.32 6.90 -4.79
CA VAL A 585 -5.01 5.85 -3.81
C VAL A 585 -6.09 5.76 -2.73
N ASP A 586 -6.55 6.87 -2.16
CA ASP A 586 -7.62 6.89 -1.15
C ASP A 586 -8.94 6.38 -1.74
N SER A 587 -9.29 6.77 -2.97
CA SER A 587 -10.43 6.19 -3.71
C SER A 587 -10.23 4.69 -3.95
N ALA A 588 -9.03 4.24 -4.30
CA ALA A 588 -8.73 2.83 -4.54
C ALA A 588 -8.77 1.98 -3.26
N ILE A 589 -8.29 2.53 -2.13
CA ILE A 589 -8.37 1.94 -0.79
C ILE A 589 -9.82 1.91 -0.34
N GLU A 590 -10.58 3.00 -0.42
CA GLU A 590 -11.98 3.02 0.01
C GLU A 590 -12.87 2.18 -0.90
N GLN A 591 -12.63 2.10 -2.22
CA GLN A 591 -13.30 1.12 -3.09
C GLN A 591 -12.92 -0.33 -2.74
N THR A 592 -11.72 -0.57 -2.20
CA THR A 592 -11.29 -1.88 -1.73
C THR A 592 -11.92 -2.20 -0.37
N ARG A 593 -11.96 -1.24 0.58
CA ARG A 593 -12.65 -1.32 1.87
C ARG A 593 -14.17 -1.46 1.71
N GLU A 594 -14.80 -0.75 0.78
CA GLU A 594 -16.22 -0.87 0.48
C GLU A 594 -16.57 -2.26 -0.05
N LYS A 595 -15.72 -2.84 -0.91
CA LYS A 595 -15.85 -4.25 -1.31
C LYS A 595 -15.72 -5.13 -0.07
N LEU A 596 -14.61 -5.00 0.69
CA LEU A 596 -14.33 -5.78 1.91
C LEU A 596 -15.39 -5.63 3.03
N SER A 597 -16.18 -4.56 3.02
CA SER A 597 -17.30 -4.33 3.97
C SER A 597 -18.61 -5.04 3.58
N LYS A 598 -18.74 -5.46 2.31
CA LYS A 598 -19.90 -6.18 1.74
C LYS A 598 -19.63 -7.68 1.61
N ILE A 599 -18.57 -8.15 2.27
CA ILE A 599 -17.88 -9.40 2.00
C ILE A 599 -18.07 -10.36 3.18
N THR A 600 -18.34 -11.62 2.84
CA THR A 600 -18.72 -12.68 3.80
C THR A 600 -17.94 -13.97 3.56
N THR A 601 -16.84 -13.92 2.80
CA THR A 601 -16.07 -15.10 2.42
C THR A 601 -14.67 -15.07 3.06
N PRO A 602 -14.21 -16.20 3.64
CA PRO A 602 -12.84 -16.35 4.12
C PRO A 602 -11.74 -15.97 3.09
N HIS A 603 -12.00 -16.09 1.79
CA HIS A 603 -11.11 -15.67 0.69
C HIS A 603 -10.65 -14.21 0.79
N GLU A 604 -11.56 -13.35 1.20
CA GLU A 604 -11.34 -11.91 1.18
C GLU A 604 -10.80 -11.38 2.50
N LEU A 605 -10.97 -12.15 3.59
CA LEU A 605 -10.27 -11.94 4.84
C LEU A 605 -8.87 -12.60 4.84
N LEU A 606 -8.54 -13.46 3.87
CA LEU A 606 -7.15 -13.90 3.66
C LEU A 606 -6.26 -12.85 2.99
N ARG A 607 -6.82 -11.96 2.16
CA ARG A 607 -6.07 -10.79 1.60
C ARG A 607 -5.61 -9.81 2.69
N TRP A 608 -6.29 -9.78 3.83
CA TRP A 608 -5.95 -8.91 4.95
C TRP A 608 -4.72 -9.38 5.75
N PHE A 609 -4.24 -10.62 5.58
CA PHE A 609 -2.98 -11.13 6.17
C PHE A 609 -1.72 -10.53 5.53
N GLN A 610 -1.87 -9.47 4.74
CA GLN A 610 -0.76 -8.72 4.17
C GLN A 610 -0.69 -7.31 4.81
N PHE A 611 -1.64 -6.97 5.69
CA PHE A 611 -1.94 -5.63 6.20
C PHE A 611 -2.10 -5.63 7.73
N SER A 612 -1.02 -6.00 8.40
CA SER A 612 -1.04 -6.51 9.78
C SER A 612 -1.07 -5.45 10.87
N PHE A 613 -0.54 -4.26 10.56
CA PHE A 613 -0.48 -3.12 11.49
C PHE A 613 -0.98 -1.86 10.78
N PRO A 614 -1.64 -0.92 11.48
CA PRO A 614 -2.04 0.36 10.90
C PRO A 614 -0.86 1.12 10.28
N GLN A 615 0.35 1.00 10.84
CA GLN A 615 1.56 1.63 10.33
C GLN A 615 2.01 1.01 8.99
N THR A 616 1.99 -0.32 8.86
CA THR A 616 2.25 -1.03 7.59
C THR A 616 1.25 -0.63 6.49
N ILE A 617 -0.01 -0.38 6.87
CA ILE A 617 -1.05 0.14 5.95
C ILE A 617 -0.72 1.57 5.53
N GLU A 618 -0.44 2.49 6.46
CA GLU A 618 -0.09 3.87 6.12
C GLU A 618 1.24 3.97 5.33
N LEU A 619 2.19 3.06 5.54
CA LEU A 619 3.45 2.99 4.78
C LEU A 619 3.26 2.43 3.38
N SER A 620 2.41 1.40 3.20
CA SER A 620 2.03 0.94 1.85
C SER A 620 1.16 1.97 1.13
N ARG A 621 0.32 2.72 1.86
CA ARG A 621 -0.41 3.88 1.34
C ARG A 621 0.55 4.98 0.89
N ALA A 622 1.51 5.34 1.72
CA ALA A 622 2.55 6.31 1.39
C ALA A 622 3.30 5.89 0.11
N ARG A 623 3.72 4.62 0.04
CA ARG A 623 4.38 4.06 -1.13
C ARG A 623 3.52 4.20 -2.38
N GLU A 624 2.26 3.77 -2.33
CA GLU A 624 1.38 3.81 -3.49
C GLU A 624 1.09 5.25 -3.95
N ILE A 625 0.99 6.21 -3.03
CA ILE A 625 0.84 7.63 -3.39
C ILE A 625 2.10 8.16 -4.05
N TYR A 626 3.29 7.74 -3.59
CA TYR A 626 4.54 8.07 -4.27
C TYR A 626 4.59 7.45 -5.68
N GLU A 627 4.35 6.14 -5.84
CA GLU A 627 4.36 5.45 -7.13
C GLU A 627 3.33 6.07 -8.10
N GLU A 628 2.10 6.33 -7.63
CA GLU A 628 1.08 7.00 -8.43
C GLU A 628 1.44 8.46 -8.74
N SER A 629 2.15 9.18 -7.86
CA SER A 629 2.66 10.53 -8.14
C SER A 629 3.69 10.50 -9.27
N ILE A 630 4.72 9.64 -9.18
CA ILE A 630 5.75 9.48 -10.22
C ILE A 630 5.10 9.08 -11.55
N ARG A 631 4.18 8.10 -11.53
CA ARG A 631 3.44 7.63 -12.70
C ARG A 631 2.50 8.70 -13.28
N LEU A 632 1.96 9.60 -12.46
CA LEU A 632 1.18 10.74 -12.93
C LEU A 632 2.07 11.85 -13.51
N ILE A 633 3.24 12.14 -12.93
CA ILE A 633 4.22 13.10 -13.48
C ILE A 633 4.66 12.61 -14.86
N GLN A 634 5.08 11.35 -14.99
CA GLN A 634 5.45 10.73 -16.27
C GLN A 634 4.32 10.88 -17.29
N LYS A 635 3.08 10.51 -16.93
CA LYS A 635 1.89 10.62 -17.78
C LYS A 635 1.51 12.06 -18.15
N HIS A 636 1.99 13.09 -17.45
CA HIS A 636 1.81 14.50 -17.84
C HIS A 636 2.95 14.99 -18.74
N VAL A 637 4.19 14.55 -18.50
CA VAL A 637 5.34 14.79 -19.38
C VAL A 637 5.10 14.17 -20.76
N GLU A 638 4.76 12.87 -20.82
CA GLU A 638 4.42 12.14 -22.04
C GLU A 638 3.26 12.76 -22.83
N LYS A 639 2.33 13.43 -22.14
CA LYS A 639 1.17 14.09 -22.75
C LYS A 639 1.45 15.50 -23.27
N GLY A 640 2.70 15.97 -23.12
CA GLY A 640 3.07 17.36 -23.27
C GLY A 640 2.52 18.21 -22.13
N LEU A 641 3.39 18.62 -21.21
CA LEU A 641 3.22 19.92 -20.57
C LEU A 641 3.11 20.96 -21.69
N THR A 642 2.12 21.85 -21.65
CA THR A 642 1.90 22.87 -22.70
C THR A 642 2.85 24.06 -22.55
N LEU A 643 4.14 23.74 -22.49
CA LEU A 643 5.25 24.63 -22.77
C LEU A 643 5.33 24.84 -24.29
N PRO A 644 5.82 25.98 -24.79
CA PRO A 644 5.96 26.19 -26.23
C PRO A 644 6.94 25.17 -26.84
N LEU A 645 6.49 24.41 -27.84
CA LEU A 645 7.26 23.38 -28.56
C LEU A 645 8.45 23.91 -29.39
N HIS A 646 8.87 25.14 -29.10
CA HIS A 646 9.95 25.91 -29.73
C HIS A 646 10.90 26.53 -28.68
N GLU A 647 10.61 26.36 -27.38
CA GLU A 647 11.44 26.85 -26.27
C GLU A 647 12.10 25.70 -25.47
N LEU A 648 11.82 24.44 -25.83
CA LEU A 648 12.40 23.26 -25.19
C LEU A 648 13.51 22.63 -26.07
N PRO A 649 14.73 22.45 -25.54
CA PRO A 649 15.77 21.66 -26.21
C PRO A 649 15.33 20.21 -26.42
N SER A 650 15.84 19.58 -27.48
CA SER A 650 15.54 18.19 -27.87
C SER A 650 15.98 17.10 -26.87
N ASN A 651 16.68 17.47 -25.79
CA ASN A 651 17.29 16.57 -24.81
C ASN A 651 16.57 16.48 -23.44
N ILE A 652 15.34 16.98 -23.31
CA ILE A 652 14.56 16.84 -22.07
C ILE A 652 14.12 15.38 -21.87
N SER A 653 14.91 14.62 -21.11
CA SER A 653 14.54 13.30 -20.60
C SER A 653 13.69 13.39 -19.33
N PHE A 654 13.05 12.29 -18.92
CA PHE A 654 12.29 12.25 -17.67
C PHE A 654 13.15 12.58 -16.43
N GLU A 655 14.45 12.24 -16.46
CA GLU A 655 15.39 12.56 -15.38
C GLU A 655 15.57 14.07 -15.15
N SER A 656 15.38 14.90 -16.19
CA SER A 656 15.51 16.37 -16.10
C SER A 656 14.30 17.07 -15.45
N VAL A 657 13.20 16.35 -15.23
CA VAL A 657 11.90 16.97 -14.94
C VAL A 657 11.71 17.28 -13.44
N LEU A 658 12.27 16.46 -12.55
CA LEU A 658 12.28 16.74 -11.11
C LEU A 658 13.70 16.97 -10.60
N ALA A 659 13.94 18.12 -9.98
CA ALA A 659 15.08 18.24 -9.06
C ALA A 659 14.85 17.38 -7.83
N LYS A 660 15.95 17.03 -7.15
CA LYS A 660 15.94 16.28 -5.89
C LYS A 660 14.97 16.88 -4.86
N SER A 661 14.87 18.21 -4.77
CA SER A 661 13.92 18.93 -3.91
C SER A 661 12.47 18.46 -4.07
N HIS A 662 12.03 18.17 -5.29
CA HIS A 662 10.66 17.73 -5.57
C HIS A 662 10.45 16.27 -5.21
N VAL A 663 11.51 15.46 -5.22
CA VAL A 663 11.43 14.04 -4.85
C VAL A 663 11.51 13.89 -3.33
N ASP A 664 12.35 14.69 -2.66
CA ASP A 664 12.33 14.89 -1.21
C ASP A 664 10.94 15.41 -0.78
N MET A 665 10.34 16.35 -1.53
CA MET A 665 8.96 16.82 -1.32
C MET A 665 7.92 15.74 -1.55
N LEU A 666 7.97 14.96 -2.65
CA LEU A 666 7.04 13.85 -2.89
C LEU A 666 7.13 12.79 -1.79
N MET A 667 8.34 12.47 -1.32
CA MET A 667 8.55 11.58 -0.19
C MET A 667 7.91 12.14 1.09
N GLN A 668 8.11 13.42 1.38
CA GLN A 668 7.52 14.09 2.55
C GLN A 668 5.99 14.13 2.48
N LEU A 669 5.43 14.54 1.34
CA LEU A 669 3.99 14.63 1.10
C LEU A 669 3.31 13.27 1.23
N ALA A 670 3.92 12.22 0.66
CA ALA A 670 3.39 10.86 0.74
C ALA A 670 3.45 10.26 2.16
N GLY A 671 4.28 10.77 3.06
CA GLY A 671 4.62 10.09 4.31
C GLY A 671 5.68 9.00 4.13
N CYS A 672 6.28 8.90 2.94
CA CYS A 672 7.45 8.08 2.64
C CYS A 672 8.72 8.57 3.36
N SER A 673 8.72 9.80 3.89
CA SER A 673 9.77 10.33 4.76
C SER A 673 9.75 9.62 6.13
N GLY A 674 10.39 8.44 6.21
CA GLY A 674 10.50 7.66 7.43
C GLY A 674 11.15 8.42 8.59
N ALA A 675 10.36 8.71 9.63
CA ALA A 675 10.75 9.01 11.02
C ALA A 675 11.74 10.16 11.35
N GLN A 676 12.33 10.89 10.39
CA GLN A 676 13.35 11.93 10.67
C GLN A 676 12.88 13.17 11.49
N THR A 677 11.66 13.20 12.00
CA THR A 677 11.16 14.30 12.87
C THR A 677 11.64 14.25 14.34
N ARG A 678 12.45 13.25 14.71
CA ARG A 678 13.22 13.17 15.98
C ARG A 678 14.51 12.37 15.78
N ASP A 679 15.47 12.52 16.69
CA ASP A 679 16.49 11.49 16.92
C ASP A 679 15.76 10.29 17.56
N PRO A 680 15.62 9.12 16.89
CA PRO A 680 14.96 7.95 17.49
C PRO A 680 15.70 7.48 18.75
N CYS A 681 16.97 7.87 18.90
CA CYS A 681 17.80 7.56 20.04
C CYS A 681 17.71 8.62 21.16
N ASP A 682 16.81 9.62 21.07
CA ASP A 682 16.62 10.72 22.04
C ASP A 682 16.71 10.28 23.52
N GLU A 683 16.06 9.16 23.88
CA GLU A 683 16.08 8.60 25.24
C GLU A 683 17.32 7.72 25.49
N LYS A 684 18.54 8.25 25.24
CA LYS A 684 19.85 7.54 25.27
C LYS A 684 20.11 6.72 26.54
N CYS A 685 19.61 7.16 27.70
CA CYS A 685 19.73 6.42 28.97
C CYS A 685 18.84 5.16 29.00
N PHE A 686 17.67 5.20 28.37
CA PHE A 686 16.77 4.06 28.30
C PHE A 686 17.20 3.08 27.20
N HIS A 687 17.53 3.62 26.02
CA HIS A 687 17.95 2.84 24.85
C HIS A 687 19.42 2.39 24.85
N SER A 688 20.18 2.68 25.91
CA SER A 688 21.40 1.94 26.24
C SER A 688 21.07 0.56 26.83
N ARG A 689 20.09 0.48 27.75
CA ARG A 689 19.72 -0.73 28.52
C ARG A 689 18.69 -1.63 27.83
N TYR A 690 17.77 -1.06 27.04
CA TYR A 690 16.67 -1.77 26.38
C TYR A 690 16.55 -1.44 24.88
N ARG A 691 16.14 -2.43 24.09
CA ARG A 691 15.74 -2.25 22.69
C ARG A 691 14.56 -1.27 22.58
N THR A 692 14.45 -0.58 21.45
CA THR A 692 13.19 0.04 21.02
C THR A 692 12.17 -1.06 20.66
N TYR A 693 10.95 -0.68 20.28
CA TYR A 693 9.97 -1.62 19.72
C TYR A 693 10.24 -1.93 18.24
N ASP A 694 10.78 -0.96 17.51
CA ASP A 694 11.00 -0.97 16.06
C ASP A 694 12.41 -1.38 15.62
N GLY A 695 13.29 -1.77 16.55
CA GLY A 695 14.69 -2.14 16.28
C GLY A 695 15.65 -0.97 16.01
N GLN A 696 15.17 0.28 15.91
CA GLN A 696 16.03 1.45 15.74
C GLN A 696 17.05 1.60 16.88
N CYS A 697 18.18 2.26 16.60
CA CYS A 697 19.25 2.54 17.56
C CYS A 697 19.93 1.30 18.17
N ASN A 698 19.67 0.09 17.64
CA ASN A 698 20.45 -1.10 17.99
C ASN A 698 21.90 -0.89 17.53
N ASN A 699 22.14 -0.74 16.23
CA ASN A 699 23.39 -0.19 15.74
C ASN A 699 23.44 1.33 16.02
N GLN A 700 24.55 1.82 16.57
CA GLN A 700 24.73 3.23 16.97
C GLN A 700 25.39 4.11 15.89
N ILE A 701 25.95 3.51 14.84
CA ILE A 701 26.52 4.21 13.67
C ILE A 701 25.45 4.33 12.58
N HIS A 702 24.70 3.25 12.36
CA HIS A 702 23.65 3.14 11.33
C HIS A 702 22.33 2.77 12.00
N THR A 703 21.65 3.77 12.57
CA THR A 703 20.48 3.59 13.47
C THR A 703 19.27 2.87 12.87
N MET A 704 19.21 2.73 11.54
CA MET A 704 18.16 2.01 10.80
C MET A 704 18.51 0.55 10.44
N TRP A 705 19.75 0.10 10.63
CA TRP A 705 20.10 -1.31 10.36
C TRP A 705 19.33 -2.23 11.29
N GLY A 706 18.69 -3.25 10.73
CA GLY A 706 17.83 -4.21 11.45
C GLY A 706 16.50 -3.66 11.95
N ALA A 707 16.19 -2.37 11.73
CA ALA A 707 14.93 -1.78 12.12
C ALA A 707 13.75 -2.25 11.26
N SER A 708 12.56 -2.28 11.84
CA SER A 708 11.31 -2.56 11.14
C SER A 708 10.96 -1.47 10.14
N GLN A 709 10.12 -1.83 9.15
CA GLN A 709 9.69 -0.95 8.06
C GLN A 709 10.83 -0.45 7.16
N THR A 710 11.95 -1.21 7.07
CA THR A 710 13.12 -0.89 6.25
C THR A 710 13.28 -1.85 5.07
N GLN A 711 14.18 -1.55 4.13
CA GLN A 711 14.44 -2.42 2.98
C GLN A 711 15.15 -3.72 3.38
N PHE A 712 14.82 -4.83 2.73
CA PHE A 712 15.64 -6.04 2.83
C PHE A 712 17.06 -5.78 2.29
N ARG A 713 18.09 -6.30 2.99
CA ARG A 713 19.46 -6.35 2.49
C ARG A 713 19.52 -7.24 1.24
N ARG A 714 20.43 -6.98 0.30
CA ARG A 714 20.74 -7.93 -0.79
C ARG A 714 22.14 -8.53 -0.65
N LEU A 715 22.22 -9.84 -0.90
CA LEU A 715 23.50 -10.59 -0.97
C LEU A 715 24.08 -10.56 -2.39
N LEU A 716 23.21 -10.46 -3.39
CA LEU A 716 23.49 -10.30 -4.81
C LEU A 716 22.53 -9.26 -5.41
N PRO A 717 22.94 -8.48 -6.43
CA PRO A 717 22.05 -7.57 -7.15
C PRO A 717 20.80 -8.29 -7.70
N PRO A 718 19.64 -7.61 -7.81
CA PRO A 718 18.42 -8.22 -8.32
C PRO A 718 18.43 -8.35 -9.84
N ILE A 719 17.71 -9.36 -10.35
CA ILE A 719 17.52 -9.57 -11.79
C ILE A 719 16.04 -9.37 -12.13
N TYR A 720 15.69 -8.13 -12.52
CA TYR A 720 14.37 -7.81 -13.09
C TYR A 720 14.38 -7.95 -14.61
N GLU A 721 13.25 -8.33 -15.20
CA GLU A 721 13.11 -8.62 -16.63
C GLU A 721 13.32 -7.40 -17.53
N ASN A 722 12.98 -6.21 -17.05
CA ASN A 722 13.25 -4.91 -17.67
C ASN A 722 14.46 -4.18 -17.04
N GLY A 723 15.26 -4.89 -16.23
CA GLY A 723 16.38 -4.32 -15.49
C GLY A 723 16.05 -3.68 -14.15
N PHE A 724 14.79 -3.27 -13.86
CA PHE A 724 14.51 -2.53 -12.61
C PHE A 724 13.27 -2.92 -11.79
N ASN A 725 12.14 -3.35 -12.37
CA ASN A 725 10.93 -3.60 -11.56
C ASN A 725 9.97 -4.69 -12.04
N MET A 726 10.12 -5.17 -13.28
CA MET A 726 9.25 -6.18 -13.89
C MET A 726 9.77 -7.58 -13.55
N PRO A 727 9.01 -8.44 -12.85
CA PRO A 727 9.48 -9.77 -12.42
C PRO A 727 10.00 -10.64 -13.57
N VAL A 728 10.96 -11.52 -13.30
CA VAL A 728 11.43 -12.51 -14.28
C VAL A 728 10.34 -13.53 -14.60
N GLY A 729 9.94 -13.61 -15.88
CA GLY A 729 8.81 -14.40 -16.33
C GLY A 729 7.49 -13.61 -16.39
N TRP A 730 7.55 -12.28 -16.36
CA TRP A 730 6.40 -11.42 -16.63
C TRP A 730 5.96 -11.54 -18.09
N ASN A 731 6.90 -11.63 -19.04
CA ASN A 731 6.58 -12.05 -20.41
C ASN A 731 6.71 -13.57 -20.56
N PRO A 732 5.60 -14.33 -20.72
CA PRO A 732 5.63 -15.79 -20.85
C PRO A 732 6.28 -16.30 -22.15
N ASN A 733 6.65 -15.40 -23.07
CA ASN A 733 7.39 -15.71 -24.30
C ASN A 733 8.88 -15.37 -24.22
N LYS A 734 9.36 -14.68 -23.18
CA LYS A 734 10.78 -14.29 -23.09
C LYS A 734 11.67 -15.50 -22.82
N LEU A 735 12.80 -15.56 -23.51
CA LEU A 735 13.80 -16.61 -23.38
C LEU A 735 14.94 -16.16 -22.47
N TYR A 736 15.43 -17.10 -21.67
CA TYR A 736 16.54 -17.00 -20.73
C TYR A 736 17.42 -18.23 -20.97
N PHE A 737 18.70 -18.03 -21.29
CA PHE A 737 19.60 -19.10 -21.75
C PHE A 737 18.99 -19.98 -22.88
N GLY A 738 18.19 -19.37 -23.78
CA GLY A 738 17.50 -20.05 -24.87
C GLY A 738 16.12 -20.66 -24.54
N TYR A 739 15.72 -20.75 -23.27
CA TYR A 739 14.48 -21.40 -22.83
C TYR A 739 13.53 -20.43 -22.12
N ARG A 740 12.22 -20.69 -22.18
CA ARG A 740 11.22 -19.96 -21.39
C ARG A 740 11.36 -20.33 -19.91
N LYS A 741 11.18 -19.37 -18.99
CA LYS A 741 11.03 -19.68 -17.56
C LYS A 741 9.75 -20.53 -17.36
N PRO A 742 9.80 -21.66 -16.64
CA PRO A 742 8.61 -22.49 -16.45
C PRO A 742 7.58 -21.81 -15.56
N ASN A 743 6.33 -22.17 -15.77
CA ASN A 743 5.22 -21.80 -14.90
C ASN A 743 5.45 -22.38 -13.47
N ALA A 744 5.25 -21.56 -12.43
CA ALA A 744 5.54 -21.94 -11.05
C ALA A 744 4.70 -23.13 -10.54
N ARG A 745 3.42 -23.22 -10.93
CA ARG A 745 2.52 -24.35 -10.64
C ARG A 745 2.96 -25.63 -11.38
N SER A 746 3.51 -25.50 -12.58
CA SER A 746 4.10 -26.64 -13.31
C SER A 746 5.37 -27.18 -12.64
N VAL A 747 6.21 -26.31 -12.07
CA VAL A 747 7.36 -26.75 -11.24
C VAL A 747 6.87 -27.41 -9.96
N SER A 748 5.88 -26.83 -9.27
CA SER A 748 5.25 -27.43 -8.08
C SER A 748 4.79 -28.87 -8.35
N ARG A 749 3.85 -29.07 -9.28
CA ARG A 749 3.27 -30.40 -9.59
C ARG A 749 4.26 -31.44 -10.11
N LYS A 750 5.33 -31.04 -10.81
CA LYS A 750 6.23 -31.98 -11.51
C LYS A 750 7.57 -32.22 -10.81
N LEU A 751 7.92 -31.41 -9.81
CA LEU A 751 9.19 -31.50 -9.08
C LEU A 751 9.02 -31.50 -7.55
N LEU A 752 8.11 -30.68 -7.00
CA LEU A 752 8.10 -30.35 -5.57
C LEU A 752 6.97 -31.02 -4.76
N GLY A 753 5.81 -31.24 -5.36
CA GLY A 753 4.66 -31.88 -4.70
C GLY A 753 4.86 -33.38 -4.50
N THR A 754 4.44 -33.91 -3.34
CA THR A 754 4.47 -35.34 -3.02
C THR A 754 3.26 -35.79 -2.19
N LYS A 755 2.82 -37.02 -2.47
CA LYS A 755 1.87 -37.78 -1.65
C LYS A 755 2.56 -38.73 -0.66
N TYR A 756 3.86 -38.97 -0.83
CA TYR A 756 4.68 -39.78 0.06
C TYR A 756 5.24 -38.91 1.20
N ILE A 757 5.12 -39.41 2.43
CA ILE A 757 5.43 -38.69 3.67
C ILE A 757 6.37 -39.56 4.52
N THR A 758 7.67 -39.53 4.21
CA THR A 758 8.67 -40.16 5.09
C THR A 758 8.80 -39.39 6.42
N PRO A 759 8.58 -40.01 7.60
CA PRO A 759 8.80 -39.35 8.89
C PRO A 759 10.30 -39.23 9.24
N HIS A 760 10.67 -38.20 9.98
CA HIS A 760 12.05 -37.98 10.43
C HIS A 760 12.38 -38.79 11.69
N LYS A 761 13.33 -39.73 11.58
CA LYS A 761 13.66 -40.66 12.69
C LYS A 761 14.33 -40.02 13.92
N THR A 762 14.86 -38.80 13.79
CA THR A 762 15.68 -38.14 14.83
C THR A 762 15.05 -36.89 15.43
N TYR A 763 14.08 -36.25 14.75
CA TYR A 763 13.65 -34.88 15.07
C TYR A 763 12.13 -34.73 15.06
N SER A 764 11.62 -34.00 16.03
CA SER A 764 10.19 -33.81 16.27
C SER A 764 9.59 -32.70 15.41
N ALA A 765 8.26 -32.66 15.32
CA ALA A 765 7.52 -31.57 14.67
C ALA A 765 7.75 -30.20 15.34
N MET A 766 8.19 -30.16 16.60
CA MET A 766 8.62 -28.94 17.30
C MET A 766 9.81 -28.24 16.62
N LEU A 767 10.70 -28.98 15.95
CA LEU A 767 11.83 -28.39 15.21
C LEU A 767 11.31 -27.55 14.03
N MET A 768 10.37 -28.09 13.26
CA MET A 768 9.67 -27.34 12.20
C MET A 768 8.92 -26.14 12.78
N GLN A 769 8.17 -26.34 13.88
CA GLN A 769 7.35 -25.27 14.48
C GLN A 769 8.17 -24.09 15.01
N TRP A 770 9.35 -24.35 15.60
CA TRP A 770 10.27 -23.30 16.05
C TRP A 770 10.84 -22.51 14.87
N GLY A 771 11.09 -23.17 13.73
CA GLY A 771 11.48 -22.48 12.50
C GLY A 771 10.44 -21.44 12.07
N GLN A 772 9.15 -21.82 12.04
CA GLN A 772 8.05 -20.88 11.76
C GLN A 772 7.96 -19.77 12.81
N PHE A 773 8.11 -20.10 14.09
CA PHE A 773 8.01 -19.11 15.18
C PHE A 773 9.14 -18.06 15.15
N ILE A 774 10.35 -18.45 14.73
CA ILE A 774 11.49 -17.53 14.56
C ILE A 774 11.46 -16.80 13.20
N ASP A 775 10.93 -17.40 12.13
CA ASP A 775 10.63 -16.69 10.86
C ASP A 775 9.74 -15.47 11.15
N HIS A 776 8.74 -15.67 12.01
CA HIS A 776 7.81 -14.64 12.45
C HIS A 776 8.38 -13.62 13.46
N ASP A 777 9.64 -13.77 13.87
CA ASP A 777 10.40 -12.79 14.67
C ASP A 777 11.51 -12.10 13.87
N LEU A 778 11.68 -12.46 12.58
CA LEU A 778 12.77 -11.97 11.73
C LEU A 778 12.28 -11.25 10.47
N ASP A 779 11.29 -11.79 9.75
CA ASP A 779 10.73 -11.07 8.60
C ASP A 779 9.22 -11.19 8.34
N PHE A 780 8.70 -10.11 7.76
CA PHE A 780 7.37 -10.04 7.15
C PHE A 780 7.35 -9.01 6.02
N THR A 781 6.78 -9.37 4.87
CA THR A 781 6.69 -8.51 3.68
C THR A 781 5.24 -8.04 3.44
N ALA A 782 5.00 -6.72 3.40
CA ALA A 782 3.73 -6.15 2.97
C ALA A 782 3.46 -6.35 1.46
N THR A 783 2.21 -6.26 1.03
CA THR A 783 1.79 -6.16 -0.38
C THR A 783 1.14 -4.81 -0.70
N ALA A 784 0.68 -4.63 -1.94
CA ALA A 784 -0.08 -3.43 -2.33
C ALA A 784 -1.48 -3.43 -1.69
N ILE A 785 -1.82 -2.36 -0.97
CA ILE A 785 -3.13 -2.18 -0.30
C ILE A 785 -4.25 -1.76 -1.27
N SER A 786 -3.94 -1.07 -2.37
CA SER A 786 -4.96 -0.57 -3.30
C SER A 786 -4.89 -1.23 -4.67
N ARG A 787 -6.02 -1.83 -5.08
CA ARG A 787 -6.11 -2.60 -6.32
C ARG A 787 -6.25 -1.75 -7.58
N GLN A 788 -6.15 -0.41 -7.49
CA GLN A 788 -6.50 0.49 -8.61
C GLN A 788 -5.56 1.68 -8.83
N ALA A 789 -4.65 2.01 -7.90
CA ALA A 789 -3.75 3.17 -8.05
C ALA A 789 -2.75 2.97 -9.20
N PHE A 790 -2.09 1.80 -9.24
CA PHE A 790 -1.29 1.39 -10.39
C PHE A 790 -2.18 1.38 -11.65
N ALA A 791 -1.71 2.01 -12.74
CA ALA A 791 -2.56 2.26 -13.90
C ALA A 791 -3.19 0.98 -14.45
N THR A 792 -4.51 1.01 -14.67
CA THR A 792 -5.37 -0.15 -15.03
C THR A 792 -5.49 -1.24 -13.96
N GLY A 793 -5.12 -0.95 -12.71
CA GLY A 793 -5.05 -1.87 -11.58
C GLY A 793 -6.17 -2.91 -11.57
N ALA A 794 -5.76 -4.15 -11.83
CA ALA A 794 -6.66 -5.27 -11.98
C ALA A 794 -7.04 -5.83 -10.61
N ILE A 795 -8.25 -6.38 -10.51
CA ILE A 795 -8.64 -7.17 -9.34
C ILE A 795 -8.07 -8.58 -9.56
N CYS A 796 -7.14 -9.02 -8.72
CA CYS A 796 -6.31 -10.18 -9.05
C CYS A 796 -7.06 -11.52 -9.06
N ASN A 797 -8.23 -11.67 -8.43
CA ASN A 797 -9.12 -12.81 -8.65
C ASN A 797 -10.04 -12.70 -9.89
N ARG A 798 -9.88 -11.66 -10.73
CA ARG A 798 -10.69 -11.42 -11.93
C ARG A 798 -9.90 -11.33 -13.24
N THR A 799 -8.57 -11.45 -13.17
CA THR A 799 -7.71 -11.54 -14.35
C THR A 799 -6.71 -12.67 -14.17
N CYS A 800 -6.16 -13.18 -15.27
CA CYS A 800 -4.94 -13.99 -15.26
C CYS A 800 -3.82 -13.36 -16.11
N GLU A 801 -4.03 -12.11 -16.56
CA GLU A 801 -3.01 -11.28 -17.18
C GLU A 801 -2.07 -10.70 -16.11
N HIS A 802 -0.79 -10.56 -16.44
CA HIS A 802 0.17 -9.88 -15.57
C HIS A 802 -0.01 -8.35 -15.72
N LEU A 803 -0.65 -7.73 -14.73
CA LEU A 803 -1.01 -6.31 -14.68
C LEU A 803 -0.81 -5.84 -13.24
N ASN A 804 0.03 -4.83 -12.97
CA ASN A 804 0.32 -4.41 -11.59
C ASN A 804 -0.98 -4.06 -10.82
N PRO A 805 -1.18 -4.53 -9.57
CA PRO A 805 -0.23 -5.28 -8.73
C PRO A 805 -0.32 -6.82 -8.87
N CYS A 806 -1.04 -7.37 -9.84
CA CYS A 806 -1.22 -8.81 -10.05
C CYS A 806 -0.04 -9.43 -10.81
N PHE A 807 0.49 -10.54 -10.30
CA PHE A 807 1.45 -11.42 -10.98
C PHE A 807 1.03 -12.89 -10.79
N ASN A 808 -0.23 -13.16 -11.12
CA ASN A 808 -0.92 -14.43 -10.94
C ASN A 808 -0.18 -15.62 -11.59
N ILE A 809 -0.47 -16.84 -11.13
CA ILE A 809 0.17 -18.06 -11.62
C ILE A 809 -0.84 -18.83 -12.49
N PRO A 810 -0.72 -18.83 -13.84
CA PRO A 810 -1.66 -19.53 -14.71
C PRO A 810 -1.76 -21.03 -14.41
N LEU A 811 -2.96 -21.59 -14.53
CA LEU A 811 -3.17 -23.04 -14.50
C LEU A 811 -3.04 -23.62 -15.91
N ALA A 812 -2.50 -24.83 -16.02
CA ALA A 812 -2.48 -25.57 -17.27
C ALA A 812 -3.87 -26.20 -17.55
N HIS A 813 -4.19 -26.50 -18.80
CA HIS A 813 -5.47 -27.11 -19.19
C HIS A 813 -5.73 -28.49 -18.53
N ASP A 814 -4.67 -29.18 -18.09
CA ASP A 814 -4.72 -30.46 -17.37
C ASP A 814 -4.70 -30.31 -15.83
N ASP A 815 -4.74 -29.10 -15.27
CA ASP A 815 -4.58 -28.91 -13.83
C ASP A 815 -5.85 -29.26 -13.04
N PRO A 816 -5.77 -30.13 -12.01
CA PRO A 816 -6.93 -30.49 -11.18
C PRO A 816 -7.63 -29.28 -10.53
N LYS A 817 -6.91 -28.19 -10.24
CA LYS A 817 -7.52 -26.95 -9.72
C LYS A 817 -8.40 -26.25 -10.76
N LEU A 818 -8.02 -26.30 -12.05
CA LEU A 818 -8.82 -25.75 -13.15
C LEU A 818 -10.01 -26.66 -13.49
N LEU A 819 -9.82 -27.98 -13.46
CA LEU A 819 -10.88 -28.95 -13.71
C LEU A 819 -11.98 -28.92 -12.62
N SER A 820 -11.60 -28.64 -11.37
CA SER A 820 -12.54 -28.53 -10.24
C SER A 820 -13.21 -27.16 -10.12
N ASN A 821 -12.54 -26.07 -10.52
CA ASN A 821 -13.15 -24.73 -10.59
C ASN A 821 -12.82 -23.99 -11.91
N PRO A 822 -13.51 -24.31 -13.03
CA PRO A 822 -13.23 -23.73 -14.35
C PRO A 822 -13.40 -22.21 -14.48
N ARG A 823 -13.90 -21.52 -13.44
CA ARG A 823 -14.10 -20.07 -13.44
C ARG A 823 -12.81 -19.28 -13.22
N TYR A 824 -11.76 -19.92 -12.70
CA TYR A 824 -10.52 -19.26 -12.29
C TYR A 824 -9.28 -19.94 -12.90
N PRO A 825 -8.82 -19.51 -14.09
CA PRO A 825 -7.71 -20.13 -14.79
C PRO A 825 -6.30 -19.77 -14.27
N CYS A 826 -6.19 -19.26 -13.05
CA CYS A 826 -4.94 -18.97 -12.37
C CYS A 826 -5.10 -19.00 -10.85
N ILE A 827 -3.98 -19.18 -10.15
CA ILE A 827 -3.86 -18.93 -8.70
C ILE A 827 -3.55 -17.44 -8.52
N GLU A 828 -4.30 -16.75 -7.66
CA GLU A 828 -4.11 -15.34 -7.35
C GLU A 828 -2.76 -15.08 -6.66
N PHE A 829 -2.05 -14.03 -7.10
CA PHE A 829 -0.80 -13.58 -6.52
C PHE A 829 -0.68 -12.06 -6.67
N GLU A 830 -0.74 -11.35 -5.53
CA GLU A 830 -0.48 -9.91 -5.42
C GLU A 830 1.00 -9.65 -5.11
N ARG A 831 1.61 -8.70 -5.84
CA ARG A 831 3.03 -8.32 -5.69
C ARG A 831 3.32 -7.65 -4.36
N SER A 832 4.56 -7.80 -3.90
CA SER A 832 5.03 -7.17 -2.66
C SER A 832 5.10 -5.65 -2.78
N SER A 833 4.79 -4.97 -1.67
CA SER A 833 4.94 -3.54 -1.49
C SER A 833 6.42 -3.18 -1.63
N ALA A 834 6.68 -2.01 -2.22
CA ALA A 834 8.03 -1.54 -2.44
C ALA A 834 8.44 -0.47 -1.41
N VAL A 835 9.73 -0.35 -1.18
CA VAL A 835 10.31 0.76 -0.43
C VAL A 835 10.18 2.03 -1.27
N CYS A 836 9.79 3.13 -0.65
CA CYS A 836 9.63 4.42 -1.34
C CYS A 836 10.91 4.81 -2.09
N GLY A 837 10.75 5.33 -3.31
CA GLY A 837 11.89 5.70 -4.16
C GLY A 837 12.55 4.56 -4.93
N SER A 838 12.24 3.29 -4.64
CA SER A 838 12.76 2.13 -5.37
C SER A 838 11.92 1.83 -6.63
N GLY A 839 12.39 0.96 -7.53
CA GLY A 839 11.54 0.24 -8.48
C GLY A 839 10.83 1.06 -9.56
N GLU A 840 11.29 2.26 -9.81
CA GLU A 840 10.78 3.20 -10.82
C GLU A 840 11.99 3.96 -11.40
N THR A 841 11.77 4.83 -12.39
CA THR A 841 12.74 5.86 -12.78
C THR A 841 12.96 6.80 -11.60
N SER A 842 13.94 6.47 -10.74
CA SER A 842 14.08 7.11 -9.44
C SER A 842 14.81 8.44 -9.54
N LEU A 843 14.00 9.49 -9.57
CA LEU A 843 14.41 10.89 -9.59
C LEU A 843 15.24 11.27 -8.34
N ILE A 844 15.15 10.47 -7.25
CA ILE A 844 16.01 10.61 -6.05
C ILE A 844 17.48 10.37 -6.42
N TYR A 845 17.75 9.32 -7.20
CA TYR A 845 19.09 8.77 -7.38
C TYR A 845 19.74 9.19 -8.70
N ARG A 846 19.01 9.86 -9.62
CA ARG A 846 19.41 10.15 -11.02
C ARG A 846 19.72 8.90 -11.87
N HIS A 847 19.42 7.71 -11.33
CA HIS A 847 19.61 6.41 -11.98
C HIS A 847 18.37 5.56 -11.71
N VAL A 848 18.05 4.62 -12.60
CA VAL A 848 16.94 3.69 -12.38
C VAL A 848 17.32 2.69 -11.28
N THR A 849 16.74 2.85 -10.09
CA THR A 849 16.96 1.91 -8.99
C THR A 849 16.01 0.72 -9.06
N TYR A 850 16.54 -0.46 -8.72
CA TYR A 850 15.77 -1.70 -8.61
C TYR A 850 14.59 -1.57 -7.63
N ARG A 851 13.53 -2.35 -7.81
CA ARG A 851 12.41 -2.44 -6.86
C ARG A 851 12.86 -3.21 -5.63
N GLU A 852 12.84 -2.54 -4.49
CA GLU A 852 13.19 -3.11 -3.20
C GLU A 852 11.95 -3.35 -2.35
N GLN A 853 11.92 -4.48 -1.66
CA GLN A 853 10.82 -4.86 -0.78
C GLN A 853 11.16 -4.53 0.67
N MET A 854 10.14 -4.19 1.47
CA MET A 854 10.30 -3.86 2.88
C MET A 854 10.15 -5.08 3.78
N ASN A 855 11.00 -5.18 4.81
CA ASN A 855 10.71 -5.95 6.01
C ASN A 855 9.94 -5.05 6.98
N THR A 856 8.74 -5.46 7.38
CA THR A 856 7.83 -4.66 8.21
C THR A 856 7.98 -4.94 9.71
N ILE A 857 8.79 -5.93 10.09
CA ILE A 857 9.15 -6.26 11.47
C ILE A 857 10.66 -6.15 11.68
N THR A 858 11.13 -6.25 12.93
CA THR A 858 12.55 -6.16 13.28
C THR A 858 13.35 -7.32 12.71
N SER A 859 14.62 -7.10 12.37
CA SER A 859 15.53 -8.17 11.90
C SER A 859 16.28 -8.90 13.02
N TYR A 860 15.84 -8.73 14.27
CA TYR A 860 16.50 -9.24 15.47
C TYR A 860 15.64 -10.30 16.14
N ILE A 861 16.25 -11.38 16.64
CA ILE A 861 15.58 -12.26 17.60
C ILE A 861 15.42 -11.47 18.91
N ASP A 862 14.27 -10.81 19.06
CA ASP A 862 13.96 -9.97 20.23
C ASP A 862 12.51 -10.10 20.75
N GLY A 863 11.76 -11.05 20.19
CA GLY A 863 10.38 -11.32 20.57
C GLY A 863 9.38 -10.30 20.02
N SER A 864 9.70 -9.59 18.94
CA SER A 864 8.72 -8.82 18.15
C SER A 864 7.47 -9.62 17.81
N GLY A 865 7.58 -10.94 17.54
CA GLY A 865 6.44 -11.85 17.38
C GLY A 865 5.54 -12.02 18.63
N ILE A 866 5.99 -11.54 19.79
CA ILE A 866 5.29 -11.53 21.08
C ILE A 866 4.89 -10.10 21.48
N TYR A 867 5.75 -9.11 21.21
CA TYR A 867 5.67 -7.73 21.71
C TYR A 867 5.22 -6.68 20.70
N GLY A 868 5.17 -7.03 19.41
CA GLY A 868 4.95 -6.10 18.30
C GLY A 868 6.24 -5.39 17.85
N SER A 869 6.23 -4.83 16.64
CA SER A 869 7.35 -4.05 16.09
C SER A 869 7.14 -2.54 16.17
N THR A 870 6.07 -2.06 16.81
CA THR A 870 5.81 -0.63 17.00
C THR A 870 5.41 -0.32 18.45
N GLU A 871 5.50 0.94 18.87
CA GLU A 871 5.10 1.37 20.23
C GLU A 871 3.58 1.17 20.43
N GLU A 872 2.79 1.37 19.37
CA GLU A 872 1.36 1.14 19.30
C GLU A 872 0.96 -0.34 19.49
N ASP A 873 1.61 -1.27 18.79
CA ASP A 873 1.30 -2.71 18.90
C ASP A 873 1.55 -3.21 20.32
N ALA A 874 2.70 -2.81 20.89
CA ALA A 874 3.03 -3.07 22.29
C ALA A 874 2.00 -2.46 23.26
N TYR A 875 1.47 -1.26 22.97
CA TYR A 875 0.41 -0.66 23.79
C TYR A 875 -0.95 -1.32 23.67
N ASP A 876 -1.26 -2.03 22.60
CA ASP A 876 -2.44 -2.89 22.57
C ASP A 876 -2.15 -4.25 23.26
N LEU A 877 -0.97 -4.83 23.08
CA LEU A 877 -0.57 -6.11 23.68
C LEU A 877 -0.39 -6.09 25.22
N ARG A 878 0.04 -4.98 25.81
CA ARG A 878 0.36 -4.90 27.26
C ARG A 878 -0.85 -4.77 28.18
N ASP A 879 -0.71 -5.16 29.45
CA ASP A 879 -1.52 -4.68 30.56
C ASP A 879 -0.85 -3.43 31.15
N LEU A 880 -1.52 -2.27 31.06
CA LEU A 880 -0.95 -0.98 31.51
C LEU A 880 -1.34 -0.67 32.96
N SER A 881 -1.12 -1.68 33.80
CA SER A 881 -1.07 -1.58 35.26
C SER A 881 0.26 -0.95 35.65
N PRO A 882 0.29 0.05 36.56
CA PRO A 882 1.51 0.81 36.90
C PRO A 882 2.60 -0.02 37.60
N ASP A 883 2.29 -1.26 37.96
CA ASP A 883 2.87 -2.06 39.03
C ASP A 883 3.15 -3.53 38.64
N ARG A 884 2.65 -4.00 37.47
CA ARG A 884 2.71 -5.42 37.09
C ARG A 884 3.45 -5.74 35.79
N GLY A 885 3.49 -4.81 34.82
CA GLY A 885 4.25 -4.95 33.58
C GLY A 885 3.92 -6.16 32.70
N LEU A 886 2.68 -6.64 32.70
CA LEU A 886 2.25 -7.87 32.00
C LEU A 886 1.85 -7.63 30.53
N LEU A 887 1.58 -8.72 29.81
CA LEU A 887 0.78 -8.78 28.59
C LEU A 887 -0.71 -9.07 28.90
N ARG A 888 -1.62 -8.50 28.11
CA ARG A 888 -3.08 -8.63 28.27
C ARG A 888 -3.55 -10.03 27.84
N TYR A 889 -4.64 -10.49 28.44
CA TYR A 889 -5.42 -11.66 28.00
C TYR A 889 -6.91 -11.40 28.23
N ASP A 890 -7.79 -12.10 27.49
CA ASP A 890 -9.25 -11.92 27.61
C ASP A 890 -9.98 -13.12 28.25
N ILE A 891 -9.46 -14.34 28.08
CA ILE A 891 -10.06 -15.62 28.53
C ILE A 891 -8.99 -16.60 29.05
N LEU A 892 -9.43 -17.64 29.77
CA LEU A 892 -8.61 -18.66 30.40
C LEU A 892 -8.94 -20.07 29.87
N SER A 893 -8.00 -21.00 29.98
CA SER A 893 -8.17 -22.44 29.74
C SER A 893 -8.95 -23.12 30.86
N SER A 894 -9.31 -24.40 30.66
CA SER A 894 -9.96 -25.22 31.70
C SER A 894 -9.09 -25.38 32.97
N THR A 895 -7.78 -25.19 32.87
CA THR A 895 -6.81 -25.17 33.98
C THR A 895 -6.52 -23.76 34.51
N ASN A 896 -7.35 -22.77 34.16
CA ASN A 896 -7.25 -21.38 34.62
C ASN A 896 -5.96 -20.65 34.17
N LYS A 897 -5.31 -21.09 33.09
CA LYS A 897 -4.16 -20.40 32.48
C LYS A 897 -4.61 -19.52 31.29
N PRO A 898 -4.01 -18.33 31.06
CA PRO A 898 -4.51 -17.41 30.05
C PRO A 898 -4.23 -17.88 28.62
N TYR A 899 -5.19 -17.67 27.72
CA TYR A 899 -4.93 -17.65 26.28
C TYR A 899 -4.45 -16.24 25.86
N LEU A 900 -3.98 -16.13 24.61
CA LEU A 900 -3.83 -14.84 23.96
C LEU A 900 -5.12 -14.00 24.03
N PRO A 901 -5.04 -12.67 24.03
CA PRO A 901 -6.22 -11.81 23.94
C PRO A 901 -6.87 -11.91 22.56
N PHE A 902 -8.13 -11.49 22.46
CA PHE A 902 -8.78 -11.40 21.15
C PHE A 902 -8.41 -10.10 20.44
N GLU A 903 -8.42 -10.15 19.11
CA GLU A 903 -8.39 -8.95 18.28
C GLU A 903 -9.78 -8.27 18.25
N ARG A 904 -9.78 -6.93 18.34
CA ARG A 904 -10.97 -6.07 18.39
C ARG A 904 -11.60 -5.89 17.03
N ASP A 905 -10.78 -5.57 16.03
CA ASP A 905 -11.22 -5.35 14.66
C ASP A 905 -10.43 -6.31 13.76
N SER A 906 -10.56 -7.61 14.05
CA SER A 906 -9.80 -8.65 13.37
C SER A 906 -10.06 -8.59 11.87
N PRO A 907 -9.00 -8.42 11.07
CA PRO A 907 -9.14 -8.32 9.63
C PRO A 907 -9.27 -9.72 8.97
N VAL A 908 -9.21 -10.76 9.80
CA VAL A 908 -9.21 -12.19 9.46
C VAL A 908 -10.52 -12.84 9.89
N ASP A 909 -11.07 -13.74 9.07
CA ASP A 909 -12.18 -14.59 9.50
C ASP A 909 -11.72 -15.92 10.10
N CYS A 910 -11.57 -15.90 11.42
CA CYS A 910 -11.56 -17.08 12.27
C CYS A 910 -12.98 -17.61 12.59
N ARG A 911 -14.06 -16.91 12.19
CA ARG A 911 -15.45 -17.31 12.49
C ARG A 911 -15.93 -18.35 11.48
N ARG A 912 -15.35 -19.55 11.51
CA ARG A 912 -15.47 -20.56 10.43
C ARG A 912 -16.59 -21.58 10.59
N ASN A 913 -17.28 -21.61 11.72
CA ASN A 913 -18.46 -22.46 11.92
C ASN A 913 -19.53 -21.79 12.79
N TRP A 914 -20.79 -21.98 12.41
CA TRP A 914 -21.99 -21.43 13.09
C TRP A 914 -22.53 -22.37 14.18
N THR A 915 -21.74 -23.34 14.65
CA THR A 915 -22.15 -24.40 15.59
C THR A 915 -21.97 -24.04 17.07
N LEU A 916 -21.60 -22.79 17.35
CA LEU A 916 -21.59 -22.18 18.68
C LEU A 916 -22.33 -20.85 18.59
N ASP A 917 -23.16 -20.51 19.58
CA ASP A 917 -23.96 -19.26 19.61
C ASP A 917 -23.11 -17.96 19.60
N TYR A 918 -21.79 -18.09 19.79
CA TYR A 918 -20.86 -16.96 19.87
C TYR A 918 -19.70 -17.15 18.88
N PRO A 919 -19.57 -16.29 17.85
CA PRO A 919 -18.50 -16.42 16.86
C PRO A 919 -17.13 -16.06 17.44
N VAL A 920 -16.24 -17.05 17.48
CA VAL A 920 -14.87 -16.92 17.99
C VAL A 920 -14.03 -16.01 17.08
N ARG A 921 -13.26 -15.12 17.70
CA ARG A 921 -12.37 -14.17 17.01
C ARG A 921 -10.96 -14.73 16.94
N CYS A 922 -10.16 -14.18 16.03
CA CYS A 922 -8.73 -14.41 16.04
C CYS A 922 -8.08 -13.77 17.28
N PHE A 923 -6.95 -14.35 17.70
CA PHE A 923 -6.10 -13.82 18.75
C PHE A 923 -5.24 -12.65 18.25
N LEU A 924 -4.85 -11.75 19.15
CA LEU A 924 -3.79 -10.77 18.92
C LEU A 924 -2.48 -11.28 19.56
N ALA A 925 -1.38 -11.15 18.82
CA ALA A 925 -0.01 -11.38 19.26
C ALA A 925 0.91 -10.33 18.61
N GLY A 926 2.21 -10.35 18.94
CA GLY A 926 3.19 -9.43 18.34
C GLY A 926 3.37 -9.59 16.83
N ASP A 927 3.23 -10.81 16.32
CA ASP A 927 3.02 -11.07 14.89
C ASP A 927 1.61 -11.63 14.64
N PHE A 928 0.94 -11.05 13.65
CA PHE A 928 -0.44 -11.35 13.26
C PHE A 928 -0.65 -12.77 12.71
N ARG A 929 0.40 -13.40 12.14
CA ARG A 929 0.36 -14.78 11.63
C ARG A 929 0.28 -15.79 12.77
N ALA A 930 0.31 -15.38 14.05
CA ALA A 930 0.07 -16.26 15.20
C ALA A 930 -1.19 -17.13 15.07
N ASN A 931 -2.18 -16.69 14.29
CA ASN A 931 -3.41 -17.44 14.00
C ASN A 931 -3.28 -18.45 12.84
N GLU A 932 -2.13 -18.59 12.18
CA GLU A 932 -2.01 -19.35 10.94
C GLU A 932 -2.40 -20.82 11.11
N GLN A 933 -1.92 -21.48 12.15
CA GLN A 933 -2.38 -22.81 12.56
C GLN A 933 -2.22 -23.04 14.08
N LEU A 934 -2.91 -24.04 14.60
CA LEU A 934 -3.14 -24.24 16.04
C LEU A 934 -1.84 -24.47 16.85
N GLY A 935 -0.82 -25.10 16.27
CA GLY A 935 0.50 -25.26 16.88
C GLY A 935 1.21 -23.93 17.07
N LEU A 936 1.15 -23.03 16.07
CA LEU A 936 1.69 -21.68 16.17
C LEU A 936 0.93 -20.84 17.21
N MET A 937 -0.41 -20.91 17.22
CA MET A 937 -1.23 -20.27 18.28
C MET A 937 -0.79 -20.72 19.68
N SER A 938 -0.44 -22.00 19.82
CA SER A 938 0.02 -22.59 21.08
C SER A 938 1.41 -22.06 21.48
N MET A 939 2.32 -21.84 20.52
CA MET A 939 3.63 -21.22 20.75
C MET A 939 3.53 -19.76 21.21
N HIS A 940 2.77 -18.90 20.51
CA HIS A 940 2.56 -17.51 20.95
C HIS A 940 1.85 -17.47 22.32
N THR A 941 0.93 -18.40 22.60
CA THR A 941 0.29 -18.53 23.92
C THR A 941 1.30 -18.88 25.01
N ILE A 942 2.22 -19.81 24.76
CA ILE A 942 3.31 -20.14 25.70
C ILE A 942 4.17 -18.91 26.01
N PHE A 943 4.62 -18.16 25.02
CA PHE A 943 5.54 -17.05 25.27
C PHE A 943 4.86 -15.83 25.91
N MET A 944 3.57 -15.59 25.65
CA MET A 944 2.77 -14.66 26.42
C MET A 944 2.62 -15.10 27.89
N ARG A 945 2.42 -16.41 28.15
CA ARG A 945 2.38 -16.97 29.50
C ARG A 945 3.74 -16.84 30.20
N GLU A 946 4.86 -17.10 29.51
CA GLU A 946 6.21 -17.02 30.08
C GLU A 946 6.56 -15.58 30.47
N HIS A 947 6.28 -14.60 29.61
CA HIS A 947 6.40 -13.19 29.97
C HIS A 947 5.59 -12.88 31.25
N ASN A 948 4.31 -13.27 31.29
CA ASN A 948 3.48 -13.00 32.46
C ASN A 948 3.99 -13.71 33.74
N ARG A 949 4.55 -14.92 33.61
CA ARG A 949 5.17 -15.67 34.71
C ARG A 949 6.42 -14.97 35.26
N LEU A 950 7.32 -14.55 34.38
CA LEU A 950 8.57 -13.86 34.73
C LEU A 950 8.27 -12.48 35.34
N ALA A 951 7.39 -11.69 34.72
CA ALA A 951 7.03 -10.35 35.19
C ALA A 951 6.44 -10.36 36.61
N ILE A 952 5.55 -11.31 36.91
CA ILE A 952 5.01 -11.50 38.27
C ILE A 952 6.13 -11.80 39.29
N GLN A 953 7.10 -12.63 38.93
CA GLN A 953 8.22 -12.98 39.81
C GLN A 953 9.22 -11.83 39.98
N ILE A 954 9.49 -11.05 38.92
CA ILE A 954 10.34 -9.85 38.98
C ILE A 954 9.70 -8.76 39.85
N ALA A 955 8.40 -8.52 39.70
CA ALA A 955 7.64 -7.59 40.55
C ALA A 955 7.66 -8.03 42.02
N SER A 956 7.50 -9.34 42.29
CA SER A 956 7.56 -9.89 43.65
C SER A 956 8.95 -9.85 44.29
N LEU A 957 10.02 -9.77 43.49
CA LEU A 957 11.41 -9.64 43.99
C LEU A 957 11.85 -8.18 44.13
N ASN A 958 11.22 -7.26 43.41
CA ASN A 958 11.59 -5.84 43.32
C ASN A 958 10.34 -4.95 43.40
N PRO A 959 9.73 -4.78 44.58
CA PRO A 959 8.44 -4.09 44.74
C PRO A 959 8.48 -2.59 44.43
N ASP A 960 9.67 -1.98 44.38
CA ASP A 960 9.88 -0.56 44.09
C ASP A 960 9.92 -0.22 42.58
N LEU A 961 9.76 -1.22 41.69
CA LEU A 961 9.81 -1.00 40.23
C LEU A 961 8.44 -0.67 39.64
N ASP A 962 8.45 0.20 38.62
CA ASP A 962 7.26 0.44 37.82
C ASP A 962 7.02 -0.66 36.76
N GLY A 963 5.77 -0.79 36.34
CA GLY A 963 5.34 -1.71 35.29
C GLY A 963 5.88 -1.40 33.89
N GLU A 964 6.68 -0.34 33.73
CA GLU A 964 7.46 -0.09 32.50
C GLU A 964 8.80 -0.83 32.58
N THR A 965 9.50 -0.68 33.70
CA THR A 965 10.77 -1.33 34.02
C THR A 965 10.61 -2.86 34.09
N ILE A 966 9.57 -3.35 34.79
CA ILE A 966 9.25 -4.79 34.89
C ILE A 966 8.99 -5.37 33.49
N PHE A 967 8.18 -4.69 32.67
CA PHE A 967 7.88 -5.13 31.30
C PHE A 967 9.14 -5.20 30.44
N HIS A 968 10.00 -4.17 30.47
CA HIS A 968 11.17 -4.10 29.61
C HIS A 968 12.29 -5.07 30.01
N GLU A 969 12.52 -5.33 31.30
CA GLU A 969 13.43 -6.41 31.73
C GLU A 969 12.86 -7.79 31.38
N THR A 970 11.55 -7.99 31.53
CA THR A 970 10.93 -9.27 31.16
C THR A 970 11.01 -9.52 29.65
N ARG A 971 10.75 -8.50 28.80
CA ARG A 971 10.97 -8.57 27.35
C ARG A 971 12.43 -8.93 27.04
N LYS A 972 13.39 -8.32 27.75
CA LYS A 972 14.82 -8.55 27.57
C LYS A 972 15.24 -9.99 27.93
N ILE A 973 14.72 -10.56 29.03
CA ILE A 973 14.95 -11.96 29.41
C ILE A 973 14.36 -12.91 28.36
N VAL A 974 13.08 -12.74 27.99
CA VAL A 974 12.43 -13.63 27.00
C VAL A 974 13.17 -13.56 25.65
N GLY A 975 13.60 -12.38 25.20
CA GLY A 975 14.43 -12.25 24.01
C GLY A 975 15.76 -13.03 24.11
N ALA A 976 16.39 -13.03 25.29
CA ALA A 976 17.60 -13.81 25.53
C ALA A 976 17.36 -15.33 25.53
N GLU A 977 16.21 -15.80 26.04
CA GLU A 977 15.80 -17.20 25.95
C GLU A 977 15.57 -17.63 24.49
N LEU A 978 14.90 -16.80 23.68
CA LEU A 978 14.71 -17.03 22.24
C LEU A 978 16.06 -17.11 21.50
N GLN A 979 16.99 -16.20 21.80
CA GLN A 979 18.34 -16.19 21.24
C GLN A 979 19.12 -17.46 21.62
N HIS A 980 19.15 -17.82 22.90
CA HIS A 980 19.85 -19.00 23.39
C HIS A 980 19.28 -20.30 22.80
N ILE A 981 17.96 -20.51 22.87
CA ILE A 981 17.31 -21.72 22.34
C ILE A 981 17.55 -21.85 20.83
N THR A 982 17.48 -20.74 20.08
CA THR A 982 17.69 -20.75 18.64
C THR A 982 19.13 -21.12 18.27
N PHE A 983 20.14 -20.53 18.90
CA PHE A 983 21.55 -20.77 18.54
C PHE A 983 22.16 -22.03 19.16
N TYR A 984 21.72 -22.44 20.35
CA TYR A 984 22.29 -23.59 21.05
C TYR A 984 21.57 -24.91 20.70
N TYR A 985 20.23 -24.91 20.72
CA TYR A 985 19.44 -26.13 20.53
C TYR A 985 18.97 -26.34 19.09
N TRP A 986 18.53 -25.29 18.39
CA TRP A 986 17.83 -25.42 17.11
C TRP A 986 18.74 -25.34 15.88
N LEU A 987 19.46 -24.24 15.70
CA LEU A 987 20.24 -23.95 14.49
C LEU A 987 21.35 -24.99 14.19
N PRO A 988 22.03 -25.61 15.18
CA PRO A 988 22.96 -26.71 14.92
C PRO A 988 22.30 -27.97 14.33
N LYS A 989 21.01 -28.21 14.58
CA LYS A 989 20.24 -29.32 13.98
C LYS A 989 19.79 -29.01 12.55
N VAL A 990 19.57 -27.73 12.24
CA VAL A 990 19.21 -27.27 10.89
C VAL A 990 20.42 -27.31 9.95
N LEU A 991 21.55 -26.75 10.37
CA LEU A 991 22.76 -26.66 9.56
C LEU A 991 23.61 -27.94 9.57
N GLY A 992 23.40 -28.82 10.57
CA GLY A 992 24.33 -29.89 10.93
C GLY A 992 25.48 -29.35 11.80
N LYS A 993 25.76 -29.99 12.94
CA LYS A 993 26.67 -29.47 13.98
C LYS A 993 28.06 -29.09 13.44
N LYS A 994 28.68 -29.97 12.66
CA LYS A 994 29.97 -29.77 11.98
C LYS A 994 30.01 -28.50 11.10
N GLN A 995 28.89 -28.16 10.48
CA GLN A 995 28.77 -27.03 9.55
C GLN A 995 28.38 -25.74 10.27
N PHE A 996 27.58 -25.82 11.35
CA PHE A 996 27.36 -24.72 12.30
C PHE A 996 28.70 -24.26 12.90
N ASP A 997 29.52 -25.20 13.40
CA ASP A 997 30.82 -24.87 14.00
C ASP A 997 31.80 -24.27 12.98
N LYS A 998 31.70 -24.66 11.71
CA LYS A 998 32.50 -24.12 10.60
C LYS A 998 32.06 -22.71 10.15
N LEU A 999 30.75 -22.47 10.01
CA LEU A 999 30.22 -21.23 9.39
C LEU A 999 29.84 -20.14 10.39
N ILE A 1000 29.47 -20.50 11.63
CA ILE A 1000 29.01 -19.57 12.67
C ILE A 1000 29.98 -19.55 13.85
N GLY A 1001 30.39 -20.74 14.32
CA GLY A 1001 31.33 -20.93 15.43
C GLY A 1001 30.88 -20.28 16.75
N PRO A 1002 31.79 -20.15 17.75
CA PRO A 1002 31.51 -19.41 18.97
C PRO A 1002 31.31 -17.91 18.69
N TYR A 1003 30.56 -17.24 19.56
CA TYR A 1003 30.43 -15.77 19.55
C TYR A 1003 31.77 -15.10 19.87
N LYS A 1004 32.04 -13.95 19.24
CA LYS A 1004 33.31 -13.21 19.34
C LYS A 1004 33.14 -11.75 19.79
N GLY A 1005 31.97 -11.40 20.32
CA GLY A 1005 31.61 -10.02 20.62
C GLY A 1005 30.90 -9.31 19.45
N TYR A 1006 30.21 -8.22 19.81
CA TYR A 1006 29.43 -7.38 18.92
C TYR A 1006 30.34 -6.54 18.01
N GLN A 1007 30.02 -6.50 16.72
CA GLN A 1007 30.78 -5.84 15.67
C GLN A 1007 29.92 -4.74 15.02
N PRO A 1008 30.11 -3.46 15.36
CA PRO A 1008 29.22 -2.36 14.93
C PRO A 1008 29.27 -2.03 13.42
N LEU A 1009 30.14 -2.68 12.65
CA LEU A 1009 30.20 -2.58 11.19
C LEU A 1009 29.43 -3.72 10.49
N ILE A 1010 28.81 -4.64 11.25
CA ILE A 1010 27.93 -5.67 10.70
C ILE A 1010 26.49 -5.15 10.66
N ASP A 1011 25.93 -5.13 9.45
CA ASP A 1011 24.51 -4.92 9.18
C ASP A 1011 23.72 -6.21 9.49
N ALA A 1012 22.92 -6.17 10.55
CA ALA A 1012 22.10 -7.30 11.00
C ALA A 1012 20.83 -7.53 10.15
N SER A 1013 20.47 -6.60 9.24
CA SER A 1013 19.19 -6.62 8.51
C SER A 1013 18.93 -7.93 7.77
N ILE A 1014 17.67 -8.38 7.71
CA ILE A 1014 17.32 -9.58 6.95
C ILE A 1014 17.62 -9.38 5.47
N SER A 1015 18.23 -10.40 4.86
CA SER A 1015 18.49 -10.43 3.43
C SER A 1015 17.29 -10.97 2.65
N ASN A 1016 17.01 -10.36 1.51
CA ASN A 1016 15.86 -10.69 0.65
C ASN A 1016 15.86 -12.19 0.26
N ALA A 1017 17.04 -12.75 -0.02
CA ALA A 1017 17.24 -14.17 -0.34
C ALA A 1017 16.99 -15.14 0.82
N PHE A 1018 17.19 -14.70 2.07
CA PHE A 1018 16.83 -15.48 3.26
C PHE A 1018 15.32 -15.57 3.41
N ALA A 1019 14.67 -14.40 3.52
CA ALA A 1019 13.23 -14.22 3.72
C ALA A 1019 12.36 -14.88 2.64
N THR A 1020 12.76 -14.78 1.37
CA THR A 1020 11.92 -15.24 0.25
C THR A 1020 12.21 -16.66 -0.22
N ALA A 1021 13.34 -17.26 0.15
CA ALA A 1021 13.74 -18.56 -0.38
C ALA A 1021 14.46 -19.46 0.63
N ALA A 1022 15.58 -19.02 1.23
CA ALA A 1022 16.43 -19.94 2.00
C ALA A 1022 15.76 -20.41 3.30
N PHE A 1023 15.15 -19.51 4.08
CA PHE A 1023 14.52 -19.90 5.35
C PHE A 1023 13.20 -20.66 5.14
N ARG A 1024 12.59 -20.50 3.97
CA ARG A 1024 11.40 -21.24 3.50
C ARG A 1024 11.65 -22.73 3.24
N PHE A 1025 12.86 -23.25 3.50
CA PHE A 1025 13.12 -24.70 3.54
C PHE A 1025 12.19 -25.42 4.55
N GLY A 1026 11.76 -24.73 5.61
CA GLY A 1026 10.88 -25.28 6.65
C GLY A 1026 9.58 -25.91 6.11
N HIS A 1027 9.06 -25.42 4.98
CA HIS A 1027 7.88 -26.01 4.31
C HIS A 1027 8.07 -27.49 3.91
N THR A 1028 9.31 -27.95 3.73
CA THR A 1028 9.62 -29.36 3.43
C THR A 1028 9.53 -30.29 4.65
N LEU A 1029 9.48 -29.71 5.86
CA LEU A 1029 9.41 -30.41 7.16
C LEU A 1029 7.98 -30.58 7.69
N VAL A 1030 7.00 -29.93 7.06
CA VAL A 1030 5.61 -29.86 7.51
C VAL A 1030 4.90 -31.20 7.27
N ASN A 1031 4.22 -31.70 8.31
CA ASN A 1031 3.32 -32.84 8.23
C ASN A 1031 1.95 -32.42 7.65
N PRO A 1032 1.26 -33.29 6.87
CA PRO A 1032 -0.11 -33.02 6.39
C PRO A 1032 -1.17 -33.13 7.50
N ILE A 1033 -0.78 -33.61 8.69
CA ILE A 1033 -1.64 -33.79 9.86
C ILE A 1033 -0.97 -33.07 11.03
N LEU A 1034 -1.75 -32.25 11.74
CA LEU A 1034 -1.37 -31.75 13.05
C LEU A 1034 -1.84 -32.76 14.10
N TYR A 1035 -0.86 -33.40 14.74
CA TYR A 1035 -1.09 -34.38 15.78
C TYR A 1035 -1.65 -33.73 17.05
N ARG A 1036 -2.50 -34.47 17.77
CA ARG A 1036 -3.13 -34.05 19.03
C ARG A 1036 -3.12 -35.22 20.00
N LEU A 1037 -2.43 -35.09 21.13
CA LEU A 1037 -2.16 -36.20 22.05
C LEU A 1037 -2.59 -35.94 23.51
N ASP A 1038 -3.02 -36.99 24.20
CA ASP A 1038 -3.33 -36.97 25.64
C ASP A 1038 -2.04 -37.04 26.49
N GLU A 1039 -2.21 -37.11 27.82
CA GLU A 1039 -1.12 -37.26 28.78
C GLU A 1039 -0.32 -38.58 28.67
N ASN A 1040 -0.87 -39.60 28.01
CA ASN A 1040 -0.23 -40.89 27.73
C ASN A 1040 0.48 -40.91 26.37
N LEU A 1041 0.50 -39.78 25.64
CA LEU A 1041 0.93 -39.64 24.26
C LEU A 1041 0.09 -40.46 23.25
N ALA A 1042 -1.13 -40.87 23.62
CA ALA A 1042 -2.11 -41.47 22.73
C ALA A 1042 -2.94 -40.38 22.01
N PRO A 1043 -3.56 -40.66 20.85
CA PRO A 1043 -4.48 -39.71 20.21
C PRO A 1043 -5.65 -39.34 21.15
N ILE A 1044 -5.96 -38.04 21.26
CA ILE A 1044 -7.18 -37.61 21.97
C ILE A 1044 -8.45 -38.15 21.29
N MET A 1045 -9.58 -38.21 22.01
CA MET A 1045 -10.84 -38.78 21.48
C MET A 1045 -11.31 -38.13 20.17
N GLN A 1046 -11.01 -36.85 19.96
CA GLN A 1046 -11.32 -36.09 18.75
C GLN A 1046 -10.38 -36.39 17.57
N GLY A 1047 -9.43 -37.31 17.74
CA GLY A 1047 -8.39 -37.68 16.77
C GLY A 1047 -7.38 -36.56 16.49
N HIS A 1048 -6.53 -36.78 15.50
CA HIS A 1048 -5.68 -35.73 14.92
C HIS A 1048 -6.48 -34.88 13.92
N ILE A 1049 -5.90 -33.77 13.43
CA ILE A 1049 -6.59 -32.87 12.50
C ILE A 1049 -5.77 -32.68 11.20
N PRO A 1050 -6.37 -32.81 10.00
CA PRO A 1050 -5.70 -32.48 8.73
C PRO A 1050 -5.26 -31.01 8.74
N LEU A 1051 -4.10 -30.70 8.17
CA LEU A 1051 -3.52 -29.35 8.25
C LEU A 1051 -4.47 -28.27 7.68
N ARG A 1052 -5.15 -28.57 6.57
CA ARG A 1052 -6.22 -27.73 5.98
C ARG A 1052 -7.32 -27.29 6.94
N ASP A 1053 -7.59 -28.11 7.96
CA ASP A 1053 -8.67 -27.91 8.93
C ASP A 1053 -8.16 -27.24 10.22
N ALA A 1054 -6.84 -27.19 10.41
CA ALA A 1054 -6.18 -26.46 11.50
C ALA A 1054 -5.91 -24.98 11.17
N PHE A 1055 -5.97 -24.59 9.88
CA PHE A 1055 -5.68 -23.22 9.47
C PHE A 1055 -6.72 -22.21 9.96
N PHE A 1056 -6.27 -21.20 10.72
CA PHE A 1056 -7.08 -20.09 11.25
C PHE A 1056 -8.35 -20.52 12.00
N ALA A 1057 -8.26 -21.57 12.82
CA ALA A 1057 -9.38 -22.20 13.51
C ALA A 1057 -9.31 -22.11 15.06
N PRO A 1058 -9.19 -20.93 15.69
CA PRO A 1058 -9.05 -20.78 17.13
C PRO A 1058 -10.25 -21.33 17.93
N GLU A 1059 -11.43 -21.48 17.31
CA GLU A 1059 -12.57 -22.19 17.90
C GLU A 1059 -12.22 -23.66 18.22
N VAL A 1060 -11.36 -24.30 17.43
CA VAL A 1060 -10.90 -25.67 17.67
C VAL A 1060 -9.93 -25.70 18.85
N LEU A 1061 -9.03 -24.72 18.96
CA LEU A 1061 -8.13 -24.55 20.12
C LEU A 1061 -8.92 -24.38 21.42
N LEU A 1062 -9.96 -23.53 21.39
CA LEU A 1062 -10.80 -23.23 22.56
C LEU A 1062 -11.77 -24.36 22.92
N SER A 1063 -12.35 -25.05 21.93
CA SER A 1063 -13.21 -26.24 22.15
C SER A 1063 -12.44 -27.43 22.76
N THR A 1064 -11.11 -27.45 22.60
CA THR A 1064 -10.21 -28.43 23.24
C THR A 1064 -9.96 -28.07 24.71
N GLY A 1065 -10.24 -26.83 25.13
CA GLY A 1065 -10.07 -26.33 26.50
C GLY A 1065 -8.62 -26.16 26.99
N SER A 1066 -7.63 -26.64 26.22
CA SER A 1066 -6.22 -26.65 26.55
C SER A 1066 -5.35 -26.56 25.27
N ILE A 1067 -4.14 -26.02 25.39
CA ILE A 1067 -3.10 -26.05 24.33
C ILE A 1067 -2.27 -27.34 24.36
N ASP A 1068 -2.29 -28.09 25.46
CA ASP A 1068 -1.41 -29.25 25.67
C ASP A 1068 -1.44 -30.30 24.56
N PRO A 1069 -2.61 -30.68 23.97
CA PRO A 1069 -2.62 -31.73 22.97
C PRO A 1069 -1.81 -31.40 21.72
N TYR A 1070 -1.77 -30.11 21.35
CA TYR A 1070 -0.98 -29.58 20.25
C TYR A 1070 0.51 -29.56 20.60
N LEU A 1071 0.86 -29.16 21.83
CA LEU A 1071 2.24 -29.17 22.32
C LEU A 1071 2.83 -30.58 22.34
N ARG A 1072 2.09 -31.55 22.91
CA ARG A 1072 2.49 -32.97 22.89
C ARG A 1072 2.59 -33.48 21.46
N GLY A 1073 1.62 -33.17 20.60
CA GLY A 1073 1.67 -33.50 19.17
C GLY A 1073 2.87 -32.91 18.42
N LEU A 1074 3.44 -31.79 18.90
CA LEU A 1074 4.64 -31.18 18.34
C LEU A 1074 5.93 -31.84 18.84
N PHE A 1075 6.11 -32.03 20.16
CA PHE A 1075 7.37 -32.59 20.69
C PHE A 1075 7.45 -34.12 20.63
N ALA A 1076 6.33 -34.85 20.68
CA ALA A 1076 6.32 -36.30 20.74
C ALA A 1076 6.24 -36.98 19.37
N MET A 1077 5.82 -36.28 18.31
CA MET A 1077 5.70 -36.84 16.95
C MET A 1077 6.84 -36.37 16.03
N PRO A 1078 7.28 -37.20 15.07
CA PRO A 1078 8.34 -36.81 14.14
C PRO A 1078 7.85 -35.73 13.15
N MET A 1079 8.75 -34.84 12.74
CA MET A 1079 8.49 -33.98 11.57
C MET A 1079 8.54 -34.78 10.27
N LYS A 1080 8.07 -34.21 9.16
CA LYS A 1080 8.29 -34.80 7.84
C LYS A 1080 9.78 -34.70 7.47
N LYS A 1081 10.35 -35.76 6.88
CA LYS A 1081 11.73 -35.73 6.37
C LYS A 1081 11.81 -34.91 5.07
N PRO A 1082 12.82 -34.04 4.90
CA PRO A 1082 12.99 -33.24 3.69
C PRO A 1082 13.77 -34.01 2.60
N VAL A 1083 13.27 -35.16 2.15
CA VAL A 1083 13.93 -35.96 1.09
C VAL A 1083 13.86 -35.20 -0.24
N SER A 1084 14.95 -35.20 -1.02
CA SER A 1084 15.08 -34.36 -2.23
C SER A 1084 14.07 -34.65 -3.35
N ASN A 1085 13.35 -35.78 -3.28
CA ASN A 1085 12.27 -36.17 -4.19
C ASN A 1085 10.86 -36.19 -3.53
N GLU A 1086 10.78 -36.03 -2.21
CA GLU A 1086 9.54 -35.94 -1.41
C GLU A 1086 9.49 -34.57 -0.72
N LEU A 1087 9.30 -33.48 -1.45
CA LEU A 1087 9.59 -32.13 -0.92
C LEU A 1087 8.42 -31.51 -0.12
N LEU A 1088 7.34 -31.04 -0.77
CA LEU A 1088 6.16 -30.45 -0.10
C LEU A 1088 4.93 -31.34 -0.26
N ASN A 1089 4.12 -31.46 0.79
CA ASN A 1089 2.94 -32.34 0.81
C ASN A 1089 1.68 -31.69 0.19
N ASP A 1090 0.71 -32.51 -0.21
CA ASP A 1090 -0.56 -32.09 -0.84
C ASP A 1090 -1.43 -31.13 0.02
N GLU A 1091 -1.23 -31.00 1.34
CA GLU A 1091 -1.91 -29.96 2.13
C GLU A 1091 -1.31 -28.57 1.91
N LEU A 1092 -0.07 -28.48 1.39
CA LEU A 1092 0.61 -27.23 1.05
C LEU A 1092 0.57 -26.92 -0.46
N THR A 1093 0.54 -27.92 -1.33
CA THR A 1093 0.50 -27.72 -2.80
C THR A 1093 -0.92 -27.77 -3.37
N GLU A 1094 -1.80 -28.62 -2.82
CA GLU A 1094 -3.16 -28.81 -3.35
C GLU A 1094 -4.25 -28.22 -2.45
N ASN A 1095 -4.08 -28.20 -1.12
CA ASN A 1095 -5.13 -27.78 -0.18
C ASN A 1095 -4.78 -26.53 0.67
N LEU A 1096 -3.70 -25.80 0.34
CA LEU A 1096 -3.31 -24.63 1.14
C LEU A 1096 -4.48 -23.65 1.24
N PHE A 1097 -4.89 -23.40 2.49
CA PHE A 1097 -6.00 -22.51 2.82
C PHE A 1097 -7.31 -22.82 2.06
N ASN A 1098 -7.63 -24.10 1.78
CA ASN A 1098 -8.79 -24.48 0.97
C ASN A 1098 -10.15 -24.08 1.58
N ARG A 1099 -10.31 -24.12 2.91
CA ARG A 1099 -11.45 -23.55 3.66
C ARG A 1099 -11.55 -22.02 3.54
N ALA A 1100 -10.54 -21.41 2.93
CA ALA A 1100 -10.29 -19.99 3.00
C ALA A 1100 -9.94 -19.32 1.66
N HIS A 1101 -10.12 -20.00 0.52
CA HIS A 1101 -10.04 -19.41 -0.83
C HIS A 1101 -11.04 -20.11 -1.78
N GLU A 1102 -11.51 -19.41 -2.82
CA GLU A 1102 -12.38 -20.00 -3.87
C GLU A 1102 -11.64 -21.02 -4.77
N VAL A 1103 -10.31 -20.91 -4.83
CA VAL A 1103 -9.39 -21.93 -5.36
C VAL A 1103 -8.29 -22.10 -4.33
N SER A 1104 -8.07 -23.32 -3.87
CA SER A 1104 -6.99 -23.61 -2.92
C SER A 1104 -5.64 -23.19 -3.48
N LEU A 1105 -4.79 -22.61 -2.63
CA LEU A 1105 -3.49 -22.11 -3.04
C LEU A 1105 -2.46 -23.24 -3.24
N ASP A 1106 -1.24 -22.86 -3.63
CA ASP A 1106 -0.08 -23.74 -3.79
C ASP A 1106 1.16 -23.03 -3.24
N LEU A 1107 1.66 -23.46 -2.07
CA LEU A 1107 2.77 -22.81 -1.37
C LEU A 1107 4.08 -22.92 -2.14
N ALA A 1108 4.32 -24.02 -2.84
CA ALA A 1108 5.52 -24.22 -3.63
C ALA A 1108 5.54 -23.27 -4.83
N ALA A 1109 4.40 -23.14 -5.53
CA ALA A 1109 4.26 -22.20 -6.63
C ALA A 1109 4.35 -20.74 -6.16
N ILE A 1110 3.74 -20.38 -5.02
CA ILE A 1110 3.82 -19.04 -4.42
C ILE A 1110 5.25 -18.68 -4.02
N ASN A 1111 6.03 -19.60 -3.45
CA ASN A 1111 7.44 -19.33 -3.11
C ASN A 1111 8.32 -19.09 -4.35
N ILE A 1112 8.12 -19.86 -5.43
CA ILE A 1112 8.80 -19.61 -6.71
C ILE A 1112 8.40 -18.23 -7.27
N GLN A 1113 7.11 -17.91 -7.29
CA GLN A 1113 6.60 -16.65 -7.83
C GLN A 1113 7.03 -15.43 -6.99
N ARG A 1114 7.14 -15.57 -5.65
CA ARG A 1114 7.65 -14.53 -4.74
C ARG A 1114 9.14 -14.29 -4.91
N GLY A 1115 9.94 -15.34 -5.13
CA GLY A 1115 11.35 -15.19 -5.51
C GLY A 1115 11.56 -14.42 -6.82
N ARG A 1116 10.67 -14.60 -7.79
CA ARG A 1116 10.66 -13.85 -9.07
C ARG A 1116 10.16 -12.41 -8.90
N ASP A 1117 9.13 -12.18 -8.09
CA ASP A 1117 8.60 -10.85 -7.74
C ASP A 1117 9.64 -9.96 -7.03
N HIS A 1118 10.42 -10.56 -6.13
CA HIS A 1118 11.55 -9.92 -5.44
C HIS A 1118 12.85 -9.91 -6.26
N ALA A 1119 12.81 -10.41 -7.51
CA ALA A 1119 13.95 -10.50 -8.44
C ALA A 1119 15.22 -11.13 -7.85
N LEU A 1120 15.07 -12.25 -7.15
CA LEU A 1120 16.22 -13.07 -6.77
C LEU A 1120 16.97 -13.59 -8.01
N PRO A 1121 18.31 -13.53 -8.02
CA PRO A 1121 19.12 -14.32 -8.94
C PRO A 1121 18.82 -15.83 -8.87
N GLY A 1122 19.16 -16.54 -9.95
CA GLY A 1122 18.99 -17.99 -10.03
C GLY A 1122 19.85 -18.76 -9.03
N TYR A 1123 19.47 -20.02 -8.78
CA TYR A 1123 20.17 -20.95 -7.89
C TYR A 1123 21.68 -21.04 -8.16
N VAL A 1124 22.07 -21.03 -9.44
CA VAL A 1124 23.49 -21.08 -9.88
C VAL A 1124 24.30 -19.87 -9.38
N GLU A 1125 23.71 -18.67 -9.39
CA GLU A 1125 24.41 -17.46 -8.94
C GLU A 1125 24.68 -17.49 -7.44
N PHE A 1126 23.74 -18.00 -6.65
CA PHE A 1126 23.94 -18.21 -5.22
C PHE A 1126 24.95 -19.33 -4.91
N ARG A 1127 25.08 -20.36 -5.75
CA ARG A 1127 26.19 -21.32 -5.64
C ARG A 1127 27.55 -20.66 -5.85
N ARG A 1128 27.69 -19.84 -6.89
CA ARG A 1128 28.94 -19.08 -7.15
C ARG A 1128 29.26 -18.14 -5.99
N TRP A 1129 28.28 -17.39 -5.49
CA TRP A 1129 28.42 -16.50 -4.34
C TRP A 1129 28.83 -17.24 -3.05
N CYS A 1130 28.28 -18.43 -2.80
CA CYS A 1130 28.67 -19.30 -1.70
C CYS A 1130 30.03 -20.01 -1.89
N ASN A 1131 30.77 -19.72 -2.97
CA ASN A 1131 32.01 -20.40 -3.37
C ASN A 1131 31.85 -21.94 -3.42
N LEU A 1132 30.71 -22.39 -3.92
CA LEU A 1132 30.41 -23.80 -4.17
C LEU A 1132 30.74 -24.18 -5.62
N SER A 1133 30.88 -25.48 -5.89
CA SER A 1133 31.18 -26.00 -7.24
C SER A 1133 30.28 -25.34 -8.30
N PRO A 1134 30.87 -24.80 -9.39
CA PRO A 1134 30.12 -24.14 -10.44
C PRO A 1134 29.17 -25.12 -11.14
N VAL A 1135 28.13 -24.55 -11.75
CA VAL A 1135 27.15 -25.30 -12.54
C VAL A 1135 26.91 -24.51 -13.82
N GLU A 1136 27.32 -25.08 -14.94
CA GLU A 1136 27.14 -24.55 -16.29
C GLU A 1136 26.26 -25.48 -17.11
N ASN A 1137 26.37 -26.79 -16.88
CA ASN A 1137 25.65 -27.83 -17.59
C ASN A 1137 24.92 -28.79 -16.63
N TRP A 1138 24.20 -29.78 -17.17
CA TRP A 1138 23.36 -30.69 -16.38
C TRP A 1138 24.14 -31.79 -15.64
N ASP A 1139 25.38 -32.08 -16.04
CA ASP A 1139 26.21 -33.12 -15.43
C ASP A 1139 26.91 -32.64 -14.15
N ASP A 1140 27.18 -31.34 -14.03
CA ASP A 1140 27.75 -30.72 -12.82
C ASP A 1140 26.87 -30.97 -11.57
N LEU A 1141 25.56 -31.16 -11.78
CA LEU A 1141 24.58 -31.44 -10.72
C LEU A 1141 24.61 -32.89 -10.19
N LYS A 1142 25.30 -33.83 -10.87
CA LYS A 1142 25.29 -35.27 -10.51
C LYS A 1142 25.69 -35.58 -9.08
N ASN A 1143 26.59 -34.77 -8.50
CA ASN A 1143 27.07 -34.89 -7.12
C ASN A 1143 26.36 -33.93 -6.14
N ILE A 1144 25.30 -33.25 -6.59
CA ILE A 1144 24.58 -32.22 -5.84
C ILE A 1144 23.09 -32.60 -5.65
N MET A 1145 22.50 -33.34 -6.58
CA MET A 1145 21.09 -33.74 -6.58
C MET A 1145 20.90 -35.17 -7.11
N PRO A 1146 19.87 -35.93 -6.67
CA PRO A 1146 19.56 -37.23 -7.26
C PRO A 1146 19.26 -37.15 -8.76
N HIS A 1147 19.61 -38.20 -9.51
CA HIS A 1147 19.45 -38.23 -10.97
C HIS A 1147 18.01 -37.92 -11.45
N GLU A 1148 17.00 -38.43 -10.74
CA GLU A 1148 15.59 -38.14 -11.05
C GLU A 1148 15.21 -36.65 -10.89
N VAL A 1149 15.86 -35.95 -9.95
CA VAL A 1149 15.65 -34.52 -9.68
C VAL A 1149 16.31 -33.70 -10.79
N ILE A 1150 17.52 -34.08 -11.21
CA ILE A 1150 18.21 -33.48 -12.38
C ILE A 1150 17.36 -33.66 -13.65
N TYR A 1151 16.81 -34.85 -13.88
CA TYR A 1151 15.94 -35.13 -15.03
C TYR A 1151 14.65 -34.28 -15.01
N LYS A 1152 13.97 -34.20 -13.86
CA LYS A 1152 12.79 -33.33 -13.68
C LYS A 1152 13.14 -31.85 -13.89
N LEU A 1153 14.26 -31.37 -13.35
CA LEU A 1153 14.76 -30.00 -13.54
C LEU A 1153 15.08 -29.70 -15.01
N LYS A 1154 15.76 -30.61 -15.71
CA LYS A 1154 16.10 -30.49 -17.13
C LYS A 1154 14.86 -30.32 -18.00
N ASN A 1155 13.85 -31.16 -17.77
CA ASN A 1155 12.58 -31.10 -18.50
C ASN A 1155 11.70 -29.86 -18.16
N LEU A 1156 11.96 -29.19 -17.04
CA LEU A 1156 11.22 -27.98 -16.62
C LEU A 1156 11.91 -26.68 -17.01
N TYR A 1157 13.23 -26.57 -16.83
CA TYR A 1157 13.98 -25.31 -16.95
C TYR A 1157 14.81 -25.19 -18.23
N GLY A 1158 15.11 -26.31 -18.91
CA GLY A 1158 15.93 -26.39 -20.14
C GLY A 1158 17.43 -26.16 -19.92
N HIS A 1159 17.78 -25.13 -19.15
CA HIS A 1159 19.15 -24.76 -18.77
C HIS A 1159 19.30 -24.65 -17.24
N PRO A 1160 20.44 -25.05 -16.62
CA PRO A 1160 20.63 -24.96 -15.17
C PRO A 1160 20.53 -23.52 -14.62
N GLY A 1161 21.02 -22.54 -15.40
CA GLY A 1161 20.91 -21.11 -15.05
C GLY A 1161 19.47 -20.58 -14.93
N ASN A 1162 18.47 -21.33 -15.41
CA ASN A 1162 17.05 -20.97 -15.24
C ASN A 1162 16.46 -21.43 -13.90
N ILE A 1163 17.13 -22.27 -13.11
CA ILE A 1163 16.58 -22.79 -11.84
C ILE A 1163 16.38 -21.65 -10.84
N ASP A 1164 15.14 -21.46 -10.38
CA ASP A 1164 14.81 -20.45 -9.35
C ASP A 1164 15.37 -20.86 -7.98
N LEU A 1165 15.88 -19.91 -7.19
CA LEU A 1165 16.62 -20.18 -5.95
C LEU A 1165 15.88 -21.12 -4.99
N PHE A 1166 14.59 -20.90 -4.75
CA PHE A 1166 13.79 -21.74 -3.87
C PHE A 1166 13.78 -23.21 -4.33
N ALA A 1167 13.46 -23.45 -5.60
CA ALA A 1167 13.39 -24.80 -6.16
C ALA A 1167 14.75 -25.50 -6.19
N GLY A 1168 15.83 -24.79 -6.50
CA GLY A 1168 17.18 -25.34 -6.50
C GLY A 1168 17.68 -25.71 -5.11
N GLY A 1169 17.59 -24.78 -4.15
CA GLY A 1169 18.12 -25.00 -2.79
C GLY A 1169 17.40 -26.10 -2.00
N ILE A 1170 16.08 -26.26 -2.16
CA ILE A 1170 15.37 -27.40 -1.56
C ILE A 1170 15.58 -28.72 -2.32
N ALA A 1171 16.00 -28.69 -3.58
CA ALA A 1171 16.30 -29.89 -4.37
C ALA A 1171 17.69 -30.50 -4.08
N GLU A 1172 18.63 -29.73 -3.52
CA GLU A 1172 19.96 -30.22 -3.12
C GLU A 1172 19.88 -31.45 -2.20
N GLN A 1173 20.84 -32.37 -2.32
CA GLN A 1173 21.09 -33.36 -1.29
C GLN A 1173 21.50 -32.66 0.02
N ARG A 1174 21.02 -33.16 1.17
CA ARG A 1174 21.32 -32.57 2.48
C ARG A 1174 22.76 -32.88 2.88
N LEU A 1175 23.35 -31.97 3.65
CA LEU A 1175 24.60 -32.26 4.37
C LEU A 1175 24.35 -33.27 5.50
N ASP A 1176 25.41 -33.95 5.94
CA ASP A 1176 25.34 -34.89 7.07
C ASP A 1176 24.78 -34.20 8.33
N ASP A 1177 23.84 -34.86 9.01
CA ASP A 1177 23.08 -34.38 10.17
C ASP A 1177 22.32 -33.05 10.00
N ALA A 1178 22.19 -32.55 8.76
CA ALA A 1178 21.53 -31.29 8.42
C ALA A 1178 20.16 -31.46 7.74
N LEU A 1179 19.38 -30.38 7.73
CA LEU A 1179 18.06 -30.31 7.08
C LEU A 1179 18.08 -29.57 5.74
N VAL A 1180 19.22 -29.00 5.36
CA VAL A 1180 19.42 -28.20 4.14
C VAL A 1180 20.63 -28.69 3.34
N GLY A 1181 20.65 -28.35 2.05
CA GLY A 1181 21.83 -28.54 1.20
C GLY A 1181 22.88 -27.43 1.36
N PRO A 1182 24.04 -27.54 0.69
CA PRO A 1182 25.16 -26.59 0.80
C PRO A 1182 24.79 -25.13 0.55
N THR A 1183 23.93 -24.83 -0.43
CA THR A 1183 23.57 -23.45 -0.82
C THR A 1183 22.72 -22.79 0.26
N PHE A 1184 21.72 -23.50 0.78
CA PHE A 1184 20.88 -22.98 1.86
C PHE A 1184 21.59 -22.98 3.21
N SER A 1185 22.48 -23.95 3.47
CA SER A 1185 23.39 -23.92 4.62
C SER A 1185 24.22 -22.63 4.66
N CYS A 1186 24.81 -22.26 3.52
CA CYS A 1186 25.56 -21.01 3.35
C CYS A 1186 24.71 -19.75 3.65
N ILE A 1187 23.55 -19.59 2.97
CA ILE A 1187 22.72 -18.38 3.12
C ILE A 1187 22.15 -18.25 4.54
N ILE A 1188 21.67 -19.35 5.13
CA ILE A 1188 21.14 -19.36 6.50
C ILE A 1188 22.24 -19.03 7.49
N ALA A 1189 23.42 -19.64 7.38
CA ALA A 1189 24.53 -19.38 8.30
C ALA A 1189 25.05 -17.94 8.21
N GLU A 1190 25.08 -17.34 7.00
CA GLU A 1190 25.46 -15.93 6.83
C GLU A 1190 24.49 -15.00 7.56
N GLN A 1191 23.19 -15.21 7.38
CA GLN A 1191 22.15 -14.38 8.00
C GLN A 1191 22.20 -14.50 9.53
N PHE A 1192 22.19 -15.72 10.10
CA PHE A 1192 22.23 -15.89 11.55
C PHE A 1192 23.54 -15.37 12.17
N ARG A 1193 24.68 -15.54 11.48
CA ARG A 1193 25.95 -14.93 11.95
C ARG A 1193 25.84 -13.40 11.99
N ARG A 1194 25.24 -12.75 11.00
CA ARG A 1194 25.03 -11.28 11.02
C ARG A 1194 24.03 -10.81 12.08
N ILE A 1195 22.94 -11.56 12.31
CA ILE A 1195 21.97 -11.24 13.37
C ILE A 1195 22.65 -11.33 14.74
N ARG A 1196 23.50 -12.34 14.99
CA ARG A 1196 24.24 -12.48 16.24
C ARG A 1196 25.32 -11.41 16.40
N ASP A 1197 26.22 -11.32 15.44
CA ASP A 1197 27.43 -10.52 15.55
C ASP A 1197 27.15 -9.01 15.40
N GLY A 1198 26.03 -8.64 14.75
CA GLY A 1198 25.57 -7.25 14.54
C GLY A 1198 24.46 -6.77 15.50
N ASP A 1199 24.12 -7.53 16.54
CA ASP A 1199 23.13 -7.15 17.56
C ASP A 1199 23.81 -6.62 18.83
N ARG A 1200 23.69 -5.31 19.10
CA ARG A 1200 24.23 -4.66 20.31
C ARG A 1200 23.61 -5.21 21.59
N PHE A 1201 22.44 -5.85 21.49
CA PHE A 1201 21.71 -6.42 22.61
C PHE A 1201 21.76 -7.97 22.63
N TRP A 1202 22.71 -8.60 21.94
CA TRP A 1202 22.94 -10.05 22.01
C TRP A 1202 23.23 -10.49 23.45
N TYR A 1203 22.57 -11.54 23.93
CA TYR A 1203 22.56 -11.89 25.36
C TYR A 1203 23.93 -12.23 25.96
N GLU A 1204 24.91 -12.66 25.14
CA GLU A 1204 26.27 -12.97 25.60
C GLU A 1204 27.19 -11.74 25.69
N LYS A 1205 26.76 -10.55 25.24
CA LYS A 1205 27.55 -9.32 25.32
C LYS A 1205 27.65 -8.84 26.79
N GLU A 1206 28.85 -8.41 27.18
CA GLU A 1206 29.27 -8.31 28.59
C GLU A 1206 28.45 -7.34 29.47
N ASP A 1207 27.82 -6.34 28.85
CA ASP A 1207 27.01 -5.26 29.44
C ASP A 1207 25.49 -5.46 29.29
N VAL A 1208 25.04 -6.44 28.50
CA VAL A 1208 23.60 -6.71 28.29
C VAL A 1208 23.03 -7.42 29.51
N PHE A 1209 23.74 -8.42 30.03
CA PHE A 1209 23.48 -9.09 31.31
C PHE A 1209 24.81 -9.29 32.04
N ASN A 1210 24.81 -9.27 33.37
CA ASN A 1210 26.02 -9.60 34.14
C ASN A 1210 26.36 -11.11 34.01
N GLU A 1211 27.57 -11.51 34.38
CA GLU A 1211 28.05 -12.88 34.19
C GLU A 1211 27.14 -13.94 34.83
N ALA A 1212 26.71 -13.74 36.07
CA ALA A 1212 25.80 -14.67 36.74
C ALA A 1212 24.44 -14.77 36.03
N GLN A 1213 23.90 -13.65 35.53
CA GLN A 1213 22.68 -13.64 34.72
C GLN A 1213 22.86 -14.37 33.37
N ARG A 1214 24.02 -14.22 32.71
CA ARG A 1214 24.33 -14.91 31.44
C ARG A 1214 24.41 -16.43 31.64
N GLU A 1215 25.09 -16.90 32.69
CA GLU A 1215 25.16 -18.33 32.99
C GLU A 1215 23.83 -18.92 33.50
N GLU A 1216 22.91 -18.07 33.98
CA GLU A 1216 21.53 -18.47 34.28
C GLU A 1216 20.67 -18.59 33.01
N ILE A 1217 20.78 -17.63 32.07
CA ILE A 1217 20.11 -17.68 30.75
C ILE A 1217 20.56 -18.91 29.94
N LYS A 1218 21.84 -19.30 30.02
CA LYS A 1218 22.37 -20.52 29.34
C LYS A 1218 21.78 -21.84 29.85
N LYS A 1219 20.88 -21.82 30.83
CA LYS A 1219 20.10 -22.99 31.30
C LYS A 1219 18.69 -23.04 30.68
N ALA A 1220 18.28 -21.99 29.97
CA ALA A 1220 16.97 -21.90 29.34
C ALA A 1220 16.80 -22.98 28.27
N SER A 1221 15.64 -23.62 28.26
CA SER A 1221 15.30 -24.64 27.27
C SER A 1221 13.80 -24.57 26.97
N LEU A 1222 13.42 -24.89 25.73
CA LEU A 1222 11.99 -24.92 25.38
C LEU A 1222 11.23 -25.97 26.21
N ALA A 1223 11.91 -27.04 26.65
CA ALA A 1223 11.37 -28.01 27.60
C ALA A 1223 10.97 -27.35 28.94
N ARG A 1224 11.83 -26.51 29.53
CA ARG A 1224 11.54 -25.73 30.75
C ARG A 1224 10.36 -24.79 30.55
N ILE A 1225 10.37 -24.03 29.45
CA ILE A 1225 9.34 -23.04 29.13
C ILE A 1225 7.98 -23.74 28.94
N ILE A 1226 7.93 -24.91 28.29
CA ILE A 1226 6.71 -25.73 28.21
C ILE A 1226 6.30 -26.21 29.61
N CYS A 1227 7.22 -26.76 30.41
CA CYS A 1227 6.93 -27.23 31.78
C CYS A 1227 6.41 -26.14 32.75
N ASP A 1228 6.66 -24.85 32.52
CA ASP A 1228 6.08 -23.76 33.33
C ASP A 1228 4.76 -23.20 32.75
N ASN A 1229 4.59 -23.24 31.41
CA ASN A 1229 3.51 -22.50 30.71
C ASN A 1229 2.47 -23.37 30.01
N ALA A 1230 2.68 -24.67 29.86
CA ALA A 1230 1.63 -25.62 29.51
C ALA A 1230 0.48 -25.57 30.52
N ASP A 1231 -0.66 -26.16 30.17
CA ASP A 1231 -1.80 -26.28 31.07
C ASP A 1231 -1.53 -27.35 32.15
N ASN A 1232 -1.14 -28.58 31.76
CA ASN A 1232 -0.93 -29.76 32.63
C ASN A 1232 0.23 -30.68 32.18
N ILE A 1233 1.24 -30.20 31.45
CA ILE A 1233 2.40 -31.04 31.05
C ILE A 1233 3.40 -31.19 32.20
N THR A 1234 3.54 -32.41 32.72
CA THR A 1234 4.40 -32.77 33.86
C THR A 1234 5.61 -33.63 33.49
N THR A 1235 5.59 -34.27 32.31
CA THR A 1235 6.72 -35.05 31.75
C THR A 1235 7.03 -34.58 30.32
N ILE A 1236 8.33 -34.48 29.98
CA ILE A 1236 8.80 -34.01 28.67
C ILE A 1236 10.24 -34.45 28.39
N GLN A 1237 10.68 -34.47 27.13
CA GLN A 1237 12.10 -34.66 26.81
C GLN A 1237 12.93 -33.41 27.16
N ASN A 1238 14.20 -33.59 27.54
CA ASN A 1238 15.12 -32.47 27.81
C ASN A 1238 15.38 -31.59 26.58
N ASP A 1239 15.40 -32.20 25.39
CA ASP A 1239 15.48 -31.51 24.10
C ASP A 1239 14.25 -31.88 23.27
N VAL A 1240 13.25 -31.01 23.30
CA VAL A 1240 11.96 -31.19 22.61
C VAL A 1240 12.07 -31.19 21.09
N PHE A 1241 13.23 -30.84 20.51
CA PHE A 1241 13.47 -30.94 19.07
C PHE A 1241 13.88 -32.36 18.63
N VAL A 1242 14.18 -33.25 19.57
CA VAL A 1242 14.53 -34.66 19.32
C VAL A 1242 13.29 -35.55 19.43
N PHE A 1243 13.01 -36.31 18.37
CA PHE A 1243 11.96 -37.33 18.40
C PHE A 1243 12.46 -38.59 19.10
N VAL A 1244 11.63 -39.17 19.98
CA VAL A 1244 11.96 -40.39 20.73
C VAL A 1244 10.79 -41.37 20.65
N ASP A 1245 11.03 -42.48 19.94
CA ASP A 1245 10.07 -43.55 19.65
C ASP A 1245 9.62 -44.35 20.89
N LYS A 1246 10.37 -44.27 22.00
CA LYS A 1246 10.13 -45.03 23.25
C LYS A 1246 10.05 -44.11 24.46
N TYR A 1247 8.84 -43.96 25.00
CA TYR A 1247 8.53 -43.08 26.14
C TYR A 1247 9.45 -43.27 27.36
N SER A 1248 9.73 -44.53 27.73
CA SER A 1248 10.36 -44.90 29.00
C SER A 1248 11.88 -44.61 29.12
N GLN A 1249 12.52 -43.98 28.14
CA GLN A 1249 13.99 -43.77 28.12
C GLN A 1249 14.45 -42.33 27.95
N SER A 1250 13.55 -41.34 27.76
CA SER A 1250 13.98 -39.94 27.57
C SER A 1250 12.99 -38.87 28.08
N TYR A 1251 11.81 -39.26 28.54
CA TYR A 1251 10.87 -38.32 29.17
C TYR A 1251 11.21 -38.18 30.65
N ASN A 1252 11.56 -36.97 31.07
CA ASN A 1252 11.86 -36.62 32.45
C ASN A 1252 10.70 -35.88 33.08
N SER A 1253 10.56 -35.98 34.41
CA SER A 1253 9.70 -35.09 35.17
C SER A 1253 10.15 -33.64 34.99
N CYS A 1254 9.19 -32.73 34.80
CA CYS A 1254 9.37 -31.29 34.83
C CYS A 1254 9.98 -30.75 36.15
N THR A 1255 10.11 -31.59 37.20
CA THR A 1255 10.87 -31.25 38.42
C THR A 1255 12.39 -31.32 38.23
N HIS A 1256 12.89 -32.06 37.25
CA HIS A 1256 14.34 -32.25 37.02
C HIS A 1256 14.94 -31.27 36.00
N ILE A 1257 14.11 -30.53 35.26
CA ILE A 1257 14.56 -29.54 34.27
C ILE A 1257 14.78 -28.18 34.97
N PRO A 1258 16.02 -27.64 35.02
CA PRO A 1258 16.36 -26.45 35.82
C PRO A 1258 15.50 -25.22 35.53
N LYS A 1259 15.12 -24.48 36.58
CA LYS A 1259 14.37 -23.22 36.50
C LYS A 1259 15.31 -22.02 36.58
N LEU A 1260 15.01 -20.98 35.80
CA LEU A 1260 15.70 -19.69 35.79
C LEU A 1260 15.66 -19.04 37.20
N ASN A 1261 16.83 -18.89 37.83
CA ASN A 1261 16.97 -18.24 39.14
C ASN A 1261 16.86 -16.71 39.06
N LEU A 1262 15.63 -16.20 39.02
CA LEU A 1262 15.34 -14.76 38.97
C LEU A 1262 15.85 -13.94 40.17
N ARG A 1263 16.37 -14.55 41.25
CA ARG A 1263 17.06 -13.79 42.33
C ARG A 1263 18.27 -13.02 41.81
N LEU A 1264 18.87 -13.43 40.67
CA LEU A 1264 19.95 -12.70 40.00
C LEU A 1264 19.46 -11.42 39.28
N TRP A 1265 18.15 -11.18 39.24
CA TRP A 1265 17.50 -9.92 38.83
C TRP A 1265 16.89 -9.17 40.04
N GLN A 1266 17.14 -9.62 41.26
CA GLN A 1266 16.86 -8.82 42.46
C GLN A 1266 17.92 -7.71 42.56
N SER A 1267 17.47 -6.47 42.69
CA SER A 1267 18.31 -5.31 42.34
C SER A 1267 18.73 -4.43 43.49
N CYS A 1268 20.01 -4.04 43.44
CA CYS A 1268 20.34 -2.63 43.54
C CYS A 1268 20.42 -2.02 42.12
N CYS A 1269 20.42 -0.69 42.00
CA CYS A 1269 20.78 0.06 40.77
C CYS A 1269 19.81 0.09 39.55
N TYR A 1270 18.48 0.05 39.72
CA TYR A 1270 17.57 0.50 38.63
C TYR A 1270 17.50 2.04 38.50
N HIS A 1271 17.77 2.80 39.57
CA HIS A 1271 17.54 4.25 39.62
C HIS A 1271 18.46 5.12 38.73
N LEU A 1272 19.41 4.53 37.99
CA LEU A 1272 20.41 5.25 37.20
C LEU A 1272 19.86 5.93 35.93
N CYS A 1273 18.68 5.54 35.45
CA CYS A 1273 18.00 6.18 34.32
C CYS A 1273 16.52 6.47 34.67
N PRO A 1274 16.20 7.65 35.24
CA PRO A 1274 14.83 7.99 35.58
C PRO A 1274 13.96 8.13 34.32
N ILE A 1275 13.08 7.15 34.09
CA ILE A 1275 12.08 7.19 33.03
C ILE A 1275 11.23 8.46 33.22
N ARG A 1276 11.13 9.31 32.20
CA ARG A 1276 10.32 10.52 32.27
C ARG A 1276 8.84 10.13 32.48
N HIS A 1277 8.32 10.24 33.70
CA HIS A 1277 6.93 9.94 34.09
C HIS A 1277 5.85 10.56 33.16
N ASN A 1278 6.20 11.57 32.35
CA ASN A 1278 5.38 12.11 31.28
C ASN A 1278 5.00 11.10 30.17
N ARG A 1279 5.81 10.05 29.88
CA ARG A 1279 5.41 8.96 28.96
C ARG A 1279 4.21 8.23 29.56
N TYR A 1280 4.36 7.63 30.75
CA TYR A 1280 3.27 6.95 31.47
C TYR A 1280 2.02 7.83 31.67
N ARG A 1281 2.18 9.10 32.07
CA ARG A 1281 1.06 10.06 32.20
C ARG A 1281 0.40 10.46 30.88
N ARG A 1282 1.06 10.35 29.72
CA ARG A 1282 0.43 10.49 28.39
C ARG A 1282 -0.30 9.21 27.99
N ILE A 1283 0.37 8.06 28.05
CA ILE A 1283 -0.15 6.75 27.63
C ILE A 1283 -1.40 6.39 28.45
N TYR A 1284 -1.34 6.51 29.77
CA TYR A 1284 -2.47 6.21 30.66
C TYR A 1284 -3.68 7.13 30.39
N LYS A 1285 -3.46 8.38 29.95
CA LYS A 1285 -4.53 9.31 29.51
C LYS A 1285 -5.12 8.96 28.14
N LEU A 1286 -4.37 8.27 27.28
CA LEU A 1286 -4.88 7.67 26.04
C LEU A 1286 -5.71 6.43 26.38
N ARG A 1287 -5.13 5.40 27.00
CA ARG A 1287 -5.85 4.15 27.30
C ARG A 1287 -7.06 4.30 28.23
N LYS A 1288 -7.13 5.32 29.11
CA LYS A 1288 -8.37 5.60 29.88
C LYS A 1288 -9.56 6.06 29.03
N ARG A 1289 -9.35 6.49 27.77
CA ARG A 1289 -10.46 6.75 26.82
C ARG A 1289 -11.01 5.44 26.29
N ASP A 1290 -10.14 4.53 25.85
CA ASP A 1290 -10.56 3.28 25.20
C ASP A 1290 -10.99 2.18 26.18
N ASN A 1291 -10.35 2.04 27.35
CA ASN A 1291 -10.82 1.10 28.38
C ASN A 1291 -12.17 1.49 29.00
N ASN A 1292 -12.56 2.77 28.95
CA ASN A 1292 -13.91 3.20 29.31
C ASN A 1292 -14.96 2.78 28.25
N GLN A 1293 -14.56 2.62 26.98
CA GLN A 1293 -15.41 1.92 26.00
C GLN A 1293 -15.46 0.42 26.27
N TRP A 1294 -14.33 -0.23 26.63
CA TRP A 1294 -14.31 -1.68 26.79
C TRP A 1294 -15.11 -2.17 28.01
N ASN A 1295 -15.04 -1.47 29.14
CA ASN A 1295 -15.90 -1.76 30.32
C ASN A 1295 -17.41 -1.59 30.03
N TYR A 1296 -17.79 -0.75 29.06
CA TYR A 1296 -19.18 -0.64 28.60
C TYR A 1296 -19.63 -1.85 27.76
N HIS A 1297 -18.70 -2.51 27.05
CA HIS A 1297 -18.98 -3.73 26.28
C HIS A 1297 -18.92 -5.00 27.12
N LYS A 1298 -17.97 -5.14 28.05
CA LYS A 1298 -17.92 -6.31 28.96
C LYS A 1298 -19.17 -6.41 29.84
N ARG A 1299 -19.71 -5.26 30.30
CA ARG A 1299 -21.03 -5.17 30.97
C ARG A 1299 -22.25 -5.43 30.07
N LYS A 1300 -22.08 -5.49 28.74
CA LYS A 1300 -23.15 -5.84 27.79
C LYS A 1300 -23.12 -7.31 27.36
N LEU A 1301 -21.95 -7.94 27.38
CA LEU A 1301 -21.80 -9.38 27.07
C LEU A 1301 -22.17 -10.25 28.29
N ASN A 1302 -21.72 -9.87 29.50
CA ASN A 1302 -22.07 -10.54 30.76
C ASN A 1302 -23.55 -10.31 31.21
N ASN A 1303 -24.46 -10.03 30.29
CA ASN A 1303 -25.90 -9.84 30.53
C ASN A 1303 -26.80 -10.50 29.46
N SER A 1304 -26.25 -11.30 28.55
CA SER A 1304 -27.02 -12.38 27.93
C SER A 1304 -27.12 -13.55 28.93
N PRO A 1305 -28.24 -14.27 29.01
CA PRO A 1305 -28.31 -15.51 29.79
C PRO A 1305 -27.26 -16.50 29.29
N VAL A 1306 -26.54 -17.14 30.21
CA VAL A 1306 -25.79 -18.37 29.92
C VAL A 1306 -26.78 -19.52 29.98
N GLY A 1307 -26.88 -20.27 28.90
CA GLY A 1307 -27.67 -21.48 28.71
C GLY A 1307 -26.95 -22.42 27.75
#